data_AF-A0A6P2ETL4-F1
#
_entry.id   AF-A0A6P2ETL4-F1
#
_cell.length_a   1.000
_cell.length_b   1.000
_cell.length_c   1.000
_cell.angle_alpha   90.00
_cell.angle_beta   90.00
_cell.angle_gamma   90.00
#
_symmetry.space_group_name_H-M   'P 1'
#
loop_
_entity.id
_entity.type
_entity.pdbx_description
1 polymer ?
#
loop_
_entity_poly.entity_id
_entity_poly.type
_entity_poly.pdbx_seq_one_letter_code
_entity_poly.pdbx_strand_id
1 'polypeptide(L)'
;MRAELVIKGKSLTGSSDLTLLASIKPGLVPSLDAVTYKTRAKRLLKTLQGGRASLHEHTLLRPISDAVERVAKIHSFRVAVLEPEDKILLAVTFDGTWEAYIRVLWQKVGTLLDVIFCNSDGYVVSHEAGFEAWAGWVRNVQVETAFYYNTHGLTVEDARYLRDEERLHRRPPAPSSPDAQAAEALAATRLRVRTPEEIAWEAASTSQPRALDASRQALQSLAVLFRLTDLYLPGTDDGRVLQRAGRDILREFVSLMEGSALPPQLKQAMRVRFDRQLRWLLPEDDPKVTRPREVPELPPKAVVDDPGDVQGGILRSYESITHGCLLLVAFDARGAAAGLLDELRKSLTTATGQPPAGQPIVNVALTYEGLRFLGMPEEQLAWFPQEFREGMEARASMLGDFRANHPRRWRLPQRFAQGGASEHDTAVELAAVHLVIQLRIGAPGNEVSDPADRNHPLHGTIGKLFGNPGQGGARPGVRLLAIEPLRRYLNNKEQIQEHFGFADGDGQPVLDAVPQGAVYRNQVHLGELLLGYPNEADPAPQEDSDAQRERVRFFRNGSFLVVRKLRQDVAALYETVRRGSRDTGLDEDLIFAKLMGRRRDGRPLVDATAINDFDYRADGEGKVCPFHAHIRRANPRPEEAVQGPQDAPGRRRPRIMRRSMSYGPRYAFPEVAPEDGYVDDGQERGLMFMAYNASISEQFEVIQRWLVGGNSAGGFSGQSDSLLGVPEVGEDRSFRFEHPVDGVPRSHRIALDAAPGVDEESRPYVRVEWGAYLFTPSVHALQQLIHLAALGPRPLPVWSADEGEQRIKELLRLEGAPCPARAILAWKSALEDPEAQEKFISAGIWAAIREHHGGVLRTAYGVLVADRERVLEVLGDDLHYTVSGYRERMDLSIGQIHLGLDRDRSGEYERQSKEVNKAISGIDKQSAFRSAFAFTTEVLNKFIEAEKGIAPLLGRKRWELNLDTKEVSDKVLAQLCQEWFGLPAAPAPGDPAPTLVPGSWRWDWKEGEPAIYPAQFTAPSRYIFQPHPGDDVKDYGQRYGKALTAALHAFIRPFQESRSVPKTPQGQDAPLASAILGAFPDARPDDDCVARSLAGALMGFLPTVDGNLRLSLNEWLRDGTFWSLRTAWAQSREADVFERAKALLEAPLKEVMQLRPSPELVWRRVKRGGVQLGHERLVEGQTVVLSLVSATQQSLRENKLDVTPIFGGSRTQNGPHPAHACPGYQTGMGVLLGILAGLVDEKERMRPSPAPLAFTFEGRLGG
;
A
#
# COMPACT_ATOMS: atom_id res chain seq x y z
N MET A 1 -29.41 -23.21 -7.63
CA MET A 1 -28.57 -22.14 -8.20
C MET A 1 -27.25 -22.19 -7.45
N ARG A 2 -26.10 -22.27 -8.13
CA ARG A 2 -24.80 -22.01 -7.49
C ARG A 2 -24.64 -20.47 -7.43
N ALA A 3 -24.01 -19.94 -6.39
CA ALA A 3 -23.33 -18.65 -6.57
C ALA A 3 -22.21 -18.86 -7.60
N GLU A 4 -21.85 -17.87 -8.40
CA GLU A 4 -20.72 -18.03 -9.31
C GLU A 4 -19.40 -17.97 -8.53
N LEU A 5 -18.37 -18.64 -9.03
CA LEU A 5 -17.04 -18.56 -8.44
C LEU A 5 -16.49 -17.17 -8.74
N VAL A 6 -16.49 -16.29 -7.73
CA VAL A 6 -15.95 -14.93 -7.85
C VAL A 6 -14.42 -14.99 -7.86
N ILE A 7 -13.89 -15.19 -9.08
CA ILE A 7 -12.48 -15.08 -9.46
C ILE A 7 -12.10 -13.61 -9.41
N LYS A 8 -11.46 -13.17 -8.32
CA LYS A 8 -11.30 -11.74 -8.01
C LYS A 8 -10.32 -11.03 -8.95
N GLY A 9 -9.09 -11.49 -9.09
CA GLY A 9 -8.18 -11.02 -10.13
C GLY A 9 -8.35 -11.83 -11.42
N LYS A 10 -8.07 -11.25 -12.58
CA LYS A 10 -7.91 -11.97 -13.84
C LYS A 10 -6.43 -11.98 -14.24
N SER A 11 -6.10 -12.82 -15.22
CA SER A 11 -4.74 -12.91 -15.73
C SER A 11 -4.72 -13.28 -17.21
N LEU A 12 -3.83 -12.65 -17.99
CA LEU A 12 -3.73 -12.75 -19.45
C LEU A 12 -2.26 -12.68 -19.88
N THR A 13 -1.83 -13.59 -20.75
CA THR A 13 -0.47 -13.66 -21.32
C THR A 13 0.65 -13.30 -20.33
N GLY A 14 0.76 -14.04 -19.21
CA GLY A 14 1.79 -13.80 -18.20
C GLY A 14 1.54 -12.64 -17.23
N SER A 15 0.54 -11.77 -17.45
CA SER A 15 0.25 -10.64 -16.56
C SER A 15 -1.02 -10.87 -15.73
N SER A 16 -1.04 -10.42 -14.48
CA SER A 16 -2.20 -10.48 -13.58
C SER A 16 -2.65 -9.08 -13.14
N ASP A 17 -3.89 -8.98 -12.64
CA ASP A 17 -4.36 -7.82 -11.89
C ASP A 17 -4.54 -8.08 -10.37
N LEU A 18 -4.52 -6.99 -9.62
CA LEU A 18 -4.85 -6.92 -8.21
C LEU A 18 -5.74 -5.69 -7.99
N THR A 19 -7.02 -5.92 -7.67
CA THR A 19 -7.96 -4.87 -7.29
C THR A 19 -8.40 -5.02 -5.84
N LEU A 20 -7.93 -4.16 -4.95
CA LEU A 20 -8.32 -4.05 -3.53
C LEU A 20 -9.29 -2.89 -3.32
N LEU A 21 -10.22 -3.04 -2.38
CA LEU A 21 -11.19 -2.02 -2.01
C LEU A 21 -11.47 -2.02 -0.48
N ALA A 22 -10.53 -1.44 0.28
CA ALA A 22 -10.53 -1.48 1.73
C ALA A 22 -11.39 -0.37 2.36
N SER A 23 -12.29 -0.72 3.29
CA SER A 23 -13.09 0.26 4.04
C SER A 23 -12.21 1.18 4.90
N ILE A 24 -12.51 2.47 4.93
CA ILE A 24 -11.77 3.47 5.71
C ILE A 24 -12.23 3.46 7.18
N LYS A 25 -11.31 3.71 8.12
CA LYS A 25 -11.60 3.78 9.56
C LYS A 25 -12.67 4.85 9.85
N PRO A 26 -13.71 4.54 10.64
CA PRO A 26 -14.69 5.54 11.06
C PRO A 26 -14.11 6.52 12.08
N GLY A 27 -14.67 7.74 12.12
CA GLY A 27 -14.27 8.77 13.09
C GLY A 27 -13.13 9.68 12.62
N LEU A 28 -12.46 10.31 13.58
CA LEU A 28 -11.46 11.36 13.37
C LEU A 28 -10.05 10.87 13.71
N VAL A 29 -9.05 11.45 13.04
CA VAL A 29 -7.62 11.22 13.32
C VAL A 29 -7.14 12.11 14.47
N PRO A 30 -6.12 11.70 15.25
CA PRO A 30 -5.44 12.58 16.21
C PRO A 30 -4.84 13.81 15.50
N SER A 31 -5.43 14.99 15.69
CA SER A 31 -5.01 16.27 15.11
C SER A 31 -5.70 17.46 15.80
N LEU A 32 -5.23 18.69 15.52
CA LEU A 32 -5.86 19.93 15.98
C LEU A 32 -7.10 20.34 15.15
N ASP A 33 -7.23 19.80 13.94
CA ASP A 33 -8.39 19.98 13.07
C ASP A 33 -9.21 18.68 13.03
N ALA A 34 -10.54 18.77 12.87
CA ALA A 34 -11.46 17.63 12.96
C ALA A 34 -11.47 16.75 11.69
N VAL A 35 -10.30 16.20 11.33
CA VAL A 35 -10.07 15.49 10.06
C VAL A 35 -10.42 14.00 10.18
N THR A 36 -11.21 13.47 9.25
CA THR A 36 -11.47 12.01 9.13
C THR A 36 -10.30 11.26 8.49
N TYR A 37 -10.21 9.95 8.75
CA TYR A 37 -9.23 9.07 8.09
C TYR A 37 -9.32 9.10 6.56
N LYS A 38 -10.52 9.37 6.01
CA LYS A 38 -10.75 9.52 4.57
C LYS A 38 -10.09 10.76 3.99
N THR A 39 -10.32 11.92 4.62
CA THR A 39 -9.67 13.17 4.25
C THR A 39 -8.15 13.07 4.39
N ARG A 40 -7.65 12.37 5.43
CA ARG A 40 -6.22 12.10 5.60
C ARG A 40 -5.66 11.23 4.47
N ALA A 41 -6.33 10.14 4.11
CA ALA A 41 -5.92 9.27 3.00
C ALA A 41 -5.86 10.02 1.66
N LYS A 42 -6.88 10.83 1.33
CA LYS A 42 -6.88 11.62 0.08
C LYS A 42 -5.77 12.68 0.04
N ARG A 43 -5.44 13.30 1.18
CA ARG A 43 -4.31 14.25 1.28
C ARG A 43 -2.97 13.53 1.05
N LEU A 44 -2.75 12.38 1.69
CA LEU A 44 -1.57 11.53 1.48
C LEU A 44 -1.39 11.15 0.00
N LEU A 45 -2.44 10.64 -0.66
CA LEU A 45 -2.34 10.18 -2.05
C LEU A 45 -2.01 11.33 -3.03
N LYS A 46 -2.58 12.53 -2.82
CA LYS A 46 -2.21 13.74 -3.58
C LYS A 46 -0.73 14.09 -3.36
N THR A 47 -0.24 14.08 -2.12
CA THR A 47 1.17 14.31 -1.78
C THR A 47 2.11 13.30 -2.45
N LEU A 48 1.80 12.00 -2.39
CA LEU A 48 2.61 10.96 -3.01
C LEU A 48 2.70 11.12 -4.53
N GLN A 49 1.59 11.39 -5.21
CA GLN A 49 1.60 11.63 -6.67
C GLN A 49 2.38 12.89 -7.04
N GLY A 50 2.26 13.98 -6.27
CA GLY A 50 3.01 15.21 -6.50
C GLY A 50 4.53 15.01 -6.39
N GLY A 51 4.97 14.22 -5.40
CA GLY A 51 6.37 13.83 -5.26
C GLY A 51 6.87 12.98 -6.44
N ARG A 52 6.11 11.96 -6.85
CA ARG A 52 6.46 11.09 -7.99
C ARG A 52 6.65 11.89 -9.29
N ALA A 53 5.71 12.79 -9.62
CA ALA A 53 5.80 13.62 -10.82
C ALA A 53 7.05 14.54 -10.80
N SER A 54 7.37 15.13 -9.65
CA SER A 54 8.57 15.96 -9.48
C SER A 54 9.87 15.17 -9.69
N LEU A 55 9.94 13.91 -9.22
CA LEU A 55 11.10 13.03 -9.38
C LEU A 55 11.22 12.41 -10.78
N HIS A 56 10.12 12.22 -11.51
CA HIS A 56 10.12 11.58 -12.83
C HIS A 56 10.14 12.55 -14.03
N GLU A 57 9.46 13.69 -13.94
CA GLU A 57 9.17 14.54 -15.12
C GLU A 57 9.92 15.89 -15.09
N HIS A 58 10.10 16.46 -13.90
CA HIS A 58 10.81 17.74 -13.73
C HIS A 58 12.34 17.58 -13.63
N THR A 59 12.80 16.37 -13.30
CA THR A 59 14.11 16.09 -12.73
C THR A 59 15.09 15.49 -13.75
N LEU A 60 16.29 16.09 -13.88
CA LEU A 60 17.29 15.73 -14.91
C LEU A 60 18.16 14.49 -14.57
N LEU A 61 18.28 14.15 -13.28
CA LEU A 61 19.03 13.00 -12.76
C LEU A 61 18.11 12.31 -11.75
N ARG A 62 17.96 10.98 -11.84
CA ARG A 62 17.07 10.18 -10.97
C ARG A 62 17.88 9.26 -10.03
N PRO A 63 18.37 9.78 -8.88
CA PRO A 63 19.21 9.08 -7.90
C PRO A 63 18.45 8.50 -6.70
N ILE A 64 17.12 8.57 -6.70
CA ILE A 64 16.24 7.94 -5.70
C ILE A 64 15.41 6.91 -6.45
N SER A 65 15.38 5.65 -5.99
CA SER A 65 14.54 4.62 -6.61
C SER A 65 13.11 4.72 -6.10
N ASP A 66 12.14 4.51 -6.99
CA ASP A 66 10.73 4.51 -6.61
C ASP A 66 10.33 3.16 -5.99
N ALA A 67 9.62 3.18 -4.86
CA ALA A 67 9.24 1.95 -4.13
C ALA A 67 8.43 0.97 -4.98
N VAL A 68 7.61 1.45 -5.92
CA VAL A 68 6.84 0.61 -6.84
C VAL A 68 7.75 0.07 -7.96
N GLU A 69 8.71 0.87 -8.44
CA GLU A 69 9.67 0.40 -9.45
C GLU A 69 10.62 -0.68 -8.93
N ARG A 70 11.04 -0.61 -7.66
CA ARG A 70 11.90 -1.62 -6.97
C ARG A 70 11.34 -3.04 -7.00
N VAL A 71 10.02 -3.19 -7.22
CA VAL A 71 9.37 -4.50 -7.42
C VAL A 71 9.75 -5.15 -8.76
N ALA A 72 10.23 -4.36 -9.72
CA ALA A 72 10.68 -4.76 -11.07
C ALA A 72 9.65 -5.48 -11.97
N LYS A 73 8.43 -5.73 -11.48
CA LYS A 73 7.37 -6.53 -12.13
C LYS A 73 6.06 -5.77 -12.36
N ILE A 74 6.00 -4.47 -12.07
CA ILE A 74 4.74 -3.70 -12.06
C ILE A 74 4.59 -2.93 -13.38
N HIS A 75 3.57 -3.28 -14.16
CA HIS A 75 3.16 -2.59 -15.38
C HIS A 75 2.33 -1.33 -15.08
N SER A 76 1.43 -1.40 -14.09
CA SER A 76 0.63 -0.26 -13.65
C SER A 76 0.34 -0.31 -12.14
N PHE A 77 0.27 0.84 -11.48
CA PHE A 77 -0.06 0.95 -10.05
C PHE A 77 -0.91 2.22 -9.84
N ARG A 78 -2.13 2.05 -9.34
CA ARG A 78 -3.11 3.12 -9.17
C ARG A 78 -3.77 3.01 -7.81
N VAL A 79 -3.81 4.11 -7.06
CA VAL A 79 -4.57 4.20 -5.81
C VAL A 79 -5.61 5.31 -5.94
N ALA A 80 -6.80 5.09 -5.40
CA ALA A 80 -7.87 6.07 -5.33
C ALA A 80 -8.66 5.89 -4.03
N VAL A 81 -9.50 6.87 -3.69
CA VAL A 81 -10.58 6.71 -2.70
C VAL A 81 -11.89 6.67 -3.49
N LEU A 82 -12.69 5.63 -3.26
CA LEU A 82 -14.04 5.50 -3.83
C LEU A 82 -15.07 6.12 -2.89
N GLU A 83 -16.05 6.76 -3.52
CA GLU A 83 -16.98 7.69 -2.93
C GLU A 83 -18.31 7.46 -3.67
N PRO A 84 -19.42 7.16 -2.98
CA PRO A 84 -19.68 7.35 -1.55
C PRO A 84 -19.24 6.22 -0.61
N GLU A 85 -18.61 5.15 -1.08
CA GLU A 85 -18.39 3.92 -0.28
C GLU A 85 -17.38 4.08 0.87
N ASP A 86 -16.62 5.18 0.89
CA ASP A 86 -15.56 5.49 1.84
C ASP A 86 -14.51 4.36 1.91
N LYS A 87 -13.96 3.99 0.75
CA LYS A 87 -12.98 2.90 0.59
C LYS A 87 -11.74 3.31 -0.18
N ILE A 88 -10.58 2.74 0.16
CA ILE A 88 -9.35 2.89 -0.64
C ILE A 88 -9.30 1.79 -1.70
N LEU A 89 -9.37 2.20 -2.97
CA LEU A 89 -9.09 1.36 -4.14
C LEU A 89 -7.58 1.30 -4.37
N LEU A 90 -7.00 0.11 -4.47
CA LEU A 90 -5.70 -0.13 -5.10
C LEU A 90 -5.92 -1.04 -6.32
N ALA A 91 -5.54 -0.58 -7.50
CA ALA A 91 -5.56 -1.35 -8.74
C ALA A 91 -4.13 -1.45 -9.28
N VAL A 92 -3.66 -2.67 -9.55
CA VAL A 92 -2.28 -2.93 -10.01
C VAL A 92 -2.28 -3.95 -11.14
N THR A 93 -1.40 -3.77 -12.12
CA THR A 93 -1.08 -4.76 -13.16
C THR A 93 0.38 -5.19 -13.04
N PHE A 94 0.66 -6.48 -13.05
CA PHE A 94 2.00 -7.00 -12.75
C PHE A 94 2.33 -8.35 -13.43
N ASP A 95 3.62 -8.65 -13.52
CA ASP A 95 4.16 -9.92 -13.99
C ASP A 95 4.10 -11.00 -12.91
N GLY A 96 3.45 -12.11 -13.23
CA GLY A 96 3.40 -13.28 -12.36
C GLY A 96 2.04 -13.52 -11.72
N THR A 97 2.04 -14.44 -10.78
CA THR A 97 0.86 -14.90 -10.04
C THR A 97 0.57 -13.98 -8.87
N TRP A 98 -0.72 -13.86 -8.53
CA TRP A 98 -1.21 -12.96 -7.49
C TRP A 98 -0.44 -13.12 -6.18
N GLU A 99 -0.30 -14.34 -5.67
CA GLU A 99 0.24 -14.60 -4.34
C GLU A 99 1.75 -14.31 -4.26
N ALA A 100 2.51 -14.78 -5.24
CA ALA A 100 3.94 -14.53 -5.36
C ALA A 100 4.24 -13.02 -5.52
N TYR A 101 3.31 -12.27 -6.13
CA TYR A 101 3.37 -10.82 -6.22
C TYR A 101 2.99 -10.13 -4.91
N ILE A 102 1.95 -10.59 -4.20
CA ILE A 102 1.53 -10.07 -2.89
C ILE A 102 2.66 -10.19 -1.86
N ARG A 103 3.49 -11.24 -1.91
CA ARG A 103 4.70 -11.32 -1.07
C ARG A 103 5.75 -10.25 -1.42
N VAL A 104 5.98 -9.98 -2.70
CA VAL A 104 6.92 -8.92 -3.11
C VAL A 104 6.38 -7.53 -2.77
N LEU A 105 5.06 -7.31 -2.82
CA LEU A 105 4.44 -6.09 -2.27
C LEU A 105 4.70 -5.96 -0.76
N TRP A 106 4.42 -7.01 0.03
CA TRP A 106 4.68 -7.03 1.47
C TRP A 106 6.16 -6.74 1.80
N GLN A 107 7.10 -7.19 0.97
CA GLN A 107 8.54 -6.97 1.12
C GLN A 107 9.02 -5.58 0.67
N LYS A 108 8.82 -5.21 -0.59
CA LYS A 108 9.44 -4.04 -1.23
C LYS A 108 8.60 -2.77 -1.22
N VAL A 109 7.29 -2.89 -0.98
CA VAL A 109 6.33 -1.77 -0.97
C VAL A 109 5.57 -1.67 0.36
N GLY A 110 5.82 -2.60 1.30
CA GLY A 110 5.03 -2.76 2.53
C GLY A 110 4.85 -1.46 3.32
N THR A 111 5.92 -0.69 3.53
CA THR A 111 5.84 0.60 4.26
C THR A 111 5.07 1.69 3.51
N LEU A 112 5.11 1.71 2.17
CA LEU A 112 4.28 2.59 1.35
C LEU A 112 2.80 2.17 1.40
N LEU A 113 2.52 0.87 1.41
CA LEU A 113 1.17 0.34 1.61
C LEU A 113 0.69 0.60 3.05
N ASP A 114 1.57 0.55 4.05
CA ASP A 114 1.25 0.84 5.45
C ASP A 114 0.77 2.28 5.64
N VAL A 115 1.47 3.27 5.09
CA VAL A 115 1.02 4.68 5.22
C VAL A 115 -0.29 4.93 4.47
N ILE A 116 -0.55 4.22 3.37
CA ILE A 116 -1.83 4.29 2.65
C ILE A 116 -2.95 3.64 3.46
N PHE A 117 -2.78 2.37 3.86
CA PHE A 117 -3.85 1.54 4.41
C PHE A 117 -3.95 1.53 5.94
N CYS A 118 -3.04 2.15 6.71
CA CYS A 118 -3.30 2.46 8.13
C CYS A 118 -4.54 3.35 8.33
N ASN A 119 -5.05 3.99 7.27
CA ASN A 119 -6.33 4.68 7.21
C ASN A 119 -7.54 3.75 7.06
N SER A 120 -7.34 2.45 6.80
CA SER A 120 -8.38 1.45 6.59
C SER A 120 -8.69 0.66 7.87
N ASP A 121 -9.96 0.27 8.01
CA ASP A 121 -10.42 -0.52 9.13
C ASP A 121 -9.87 -1.96 9.04
N GLY A 122 -9.59 -2.53 10.21
CA GLY A 122 -8.92 -3.83 10.34
C GLY A 122 -7.55 -3.95 9.67
N TYR A 123 -6.88 -2.85 9.26
CA TYR A 123 -5.60 -2.92 8.56
C TYR A 123 -4.50 -3.54 9.42
N VAL A 124 -3.85 -4.54 8.86
CA VAL A 124 -2.68 -5.22 9.43
C VAL A 124 -1.43 -4.50 8.94
N VAL A 125 -0.61 -3.95 9.85
CA VAL A 125 0.62 -3.23 9.48
C VAL A 125 1.68 -4.22 9.00
N SER A 126 2.07 -4.11 7.72
CA SER A 126 2.99 -5.01 7.02
C SER A 126 4.36 -5.11 7.69
N HIS A 127 4.85 -4.00 8.27
CA HIS A 127 6.13 -3.96 8.94
C HIS A 127 6.12 -4.68 10.30
N GLU A 128 4.95 -4.88 10.91
CA GLU A 128 4.79 -5.36 12.28
C GLU A 128 4.18 -6.77 12.36
N ALA A 129 3.45 -7.19 11.32
CA ALA A 129 2.80 -8.49 11.23
C ALA A 129 3.43 -9.41 10.16
N GLY A 130 3.35 -10.72 10.41
CA GLY A 130 3.75 -11.74 9.44
C GLY A 130 2.88 -11.73 8.18
N PHE A 131 3.45 -12.21 7.08
CA PHE A 131 2.83 -12.21 5.75
C PHE A 131 1.40 -12.75 5.73
N GLU A 132 1.13 -13.89 6.39
CA GLU A 132 -0.21 -14.53 6.32
C GLU A 132 -1.32 -13.71 7.00
N ALA A 133 -1.00 -12.88 8.00
CA ALA A 133 -1.95 -11.92 8.55
C ALA A 133 -2.20 -10.77 7.56
N TRP A 134 -1.14 -10.25 6.94
CA TRP A 134 -1.22 -9.17 5.95
C TRP A 134 -1.94 -9.60 4.67
N ALA A 135 -1.54 -10.71 4.06
CA ALA A 135 -2.15 -11.31 2.90
C ALA A 135 -3.60 -11.79 3.18
N GLY A 136 -3.90 -12.20 4.41
CA GLY A 136 -5.28 -12.43 4.87
C GLY A 136 -6.13 -11.15 4.76
N TRP A 137 -5.64 -10.02 5.28
CA TRP A 137 -6.31 -8.73 5.10
C TRP A 137 -6.45 -8.35 3.61
N VAL A 138 -5.40 -8.54 2.79
CA VAL A 138 -5.43 -8.28 1.33
C VAL A 138 -6.55 -9.09 0.65
N ARG A 139 -6.66 -10.41 0.90
CA ARG A 139 -7.73 -11.27 0.35
C ARG A 139 -9.13 -10.81 0.76
N ASN A 140 -9.28 -10.34 2.00
CA ASN A 140 -10.55 -9.84 2.53
C ASN A 140 -11.01 -8.57 1.79
N VAL A 141 -10.11 -7.60 1.56
CA VAL A 141 -10.47 -6.33 0.90
C VAL A 141 -10.48 -6.40 -0.63
N GLN A 142 -9.96 -7.46 -1.24
CA GLN A 142 -9.95 -7.64 -2.70
C GLN A 142 -11.37 -7.71 -3.30
N VAL A 143 -11.56 -7.21 -4.52
CA VAL A 143 -12.81 -7.25 -5.30
C VAL A 143 -12.59 -7.84 -6.70
N GLU A 144 -13.66 -8.06 -7.47
CA GLU A 144 -13.57 -8.65 -8.81
C GLU A 144 -13.31 -7.65 -9.93
N THR A 145 -12.28 -7.94 -10.74
CA THR A 145 -11.99 -7.29 -12.02
C THR A 145 -12.71 -8.03 -13.15
N ALA A 146 -13.94 -7.65 -13.52
CA ALA A 146 -14.74 -8.43 -14.47
C ALA A 146 -14.13 -8.56 -15.89
N PHE A 147 -13.32 -7.58 -16.33
CA PHE A 147 -12.64 -7.57 -17.63
C PHE A 147 -11.21 -7.05 -17.48
N TYR A 148 -10.25 -7.67 -18.15
CA TYR A 148 -8.83 -7.36 -18.08
C TYR A 148 -8.18 -7.40 -19.45
N TYR A 149 -7.30 -6.44 -19.72
CA TYR A 149 -6.52 -6.32 -20.94
C TYR A 149 -5.09 -5.87 -20.59
N ASN A 150 -4.09 -6.49 -21.21
CA ASN A 150 -2.72 -6.00 -21.25
C ASN A 150 -2.12 -6.23 -22.64
N THR A 151 -1.10 -5.45 -23.00
CA THR A 151 -0.32 -5.67 -24.22
C THR A 151 0.41 -7.01 -24.12
N HIS A 152 0.44 -7.78 -25.21
CA HIS A 152 0.96 -9.15 -25.20
C HIS A 152 2.49 -9.24 -25.06
N GLY A 153 2.96 -10.33 -24.44
CA GLY A 153 4.26 -10.94 -24.71
C GLY A 153 5.49 -10.40 -23.99
N LEU A 154 5.45 -9.21 -23.38
CA LEU A 154 6.63 -8.60 -22.75
C LEU A 154 6.43 -8.36 -21.25
N THR A 155 7.34 -8.88 -20.42
CA THR A 155 7.44 -8.50 -19.00
C THR A 155 8.12 -7.15 -18.82
N VAL A 156 8.00 -6.55 -17.63
CA VAL A 156 8.73 -5.31 -17.26
C VAL A 156 10.25 -5.51 -17.32
N GLU A 157 10.73 -6.73 -17.11
CA GLU A 157 12.14 -7.08 -17.25
C GLU A 157 12.56 -7.27 -18.72
N ASP A 158 11.70 -7.83 -19.58
CA ASP A 158 11.96 -7.91 -21.03
C ASP A 158 12.04 -6.53 -21.67
N ALA A 159 11.15 -5.61 -21.28
CA ALA A 159 11.20 -4.22 -21.72
C ALA A 159 12.49 -3.49 -21.28
N ARG A 160 13.16 -3.97 -20.22
CA ARG A 160 14.49 -3.50 -19.80
C ARG A 160 15.61 -4.22 -20.55
N TYR A 161 15.51 -5.54 -20.73
CA TYR A 161 16.45 -6.37 -21.50
C TYR A 161 16.57 -5.86 -22.93
N LEU A 162 15.46 -5.78 -23.67
CA LEU A 162 15.43 -5.36 -25.08
C LEU A 162 15.97 -3.94 -25.26
N ARG A 163 15.68 -3.03 -24.31
CA ARG A 163 16.23 -1.67 -24.32
C ARG A 163 17.75 -1.67 -24.12
N ASP A 164 18.28 -2.56 -23.29
CA ASP A 164 19.72 -2.65 -23.01
C ASP A 164 20.48 -3.47 -24.09
N GLU A 165 19.81 -4.40 -24.78
CA GLU A 165 20.28 -5.09 -25.99
C GLU A 165 20.34 -4.14 -27.21
N GLU A 166 19.31 -3.31 -27.42
CA GLU A 166 19.32 -2.27 -28.46
C GLU A 166 20.46 -1.25 -28.23
N ARG A 167 20.73 -0.92 -26.95
CA ARG A 167 21.89 -0.13 -26.52
C ARG A 167 23.25 -0.83 -26.71
N LEU A 168 23.31 -2.15 -26.93
CA LEU A 168 24.52 -2.82 -27.40
C LEU A 168 24.69 -2.58 -28.90
N HIS A 169 23.64 -2.87 -29.70
CA HIS A 169 23.68 -2.72 -31.15
C HIS A 169 23.83 -1.28 -31.66
N ARG A 170 23.45 -0.27 -30.86
CA ARG A 170 23.75 1.16 -31.14
C ARG A 170 25.15 1.63 -30.76
N ARG A 171 26.01 0.79 -30.19
CA ARG A 171 27.40 1.19 -29.92
C ARG A 171 28.14 1.42 -31.25
N PRO A 172 29.06 2.39 -31.33
CA PRO A 172 29.91 2.51 -32.50
C PRO A 172 30.67 1.19 -32.69
N PRO A 173 30.67 0.60 -33.91
CA PRO A 173 31.10 -0.78 -34.11
C PRO A 173 32.59 -0.95 -33.76
N ALA A 174 32.88 -2.07 -33.11
CA ALA A 174 34.26 -2.55 -32.98
C ALA A 174 34.85 -2.86 -34.38
N PRO A 175 36.19 -2.93 -34.53
CA PRO A 175 36.80 -3.30 -35.80
C PRO A 175 36.24 -4.63 -36.33
N SER A 176 35.90 -4.70 -37.62
CA SER A 176 35.12 -5.79 -38.25
C SER A 176 35.91 -7.10 -38.43
N SER A 177 36.49 -7.60 -37.34
CA SER A 177 37.20 -8.87 -37.23
C SER A 177 36.25 -9.98 -36.77
N PRO A 178 36.55 -11.26 -37.06
CA PRO A 178 35.83 -12.39 -36.49
C PRO A 178 35.83 -12.37 -34.96
N ASP A 179 36.92 -11.92 -34.33
CA ASP A 179 37.04 -11.84 -32.87
C ASP A 179 36.09 -10.81 -32.26
N ALA A 180 35.87 -9.67 -32.93
CA ALA A 180 34.90 -8.67 -32.49
C ALA A 180 33.45 -9.18 -32.62
N GLN A 181 33.13 -9.89 -33.71
CA GLN A 181 31.83 -10.52 -33.89
C GLN A 181 31.59 -11.64 -32.87
N ALA A 182 32.61 -12.43 -32.56
CA ALA A 182 32.57 -13.43 -31.49
C ALA A 182 32.39 -12.77 -30.11
N ALA A 183 33.06 -11.65 -29.84
CA ALA A 183 32.91 -10.89 -28.60
C ALA A 183 31.51 -10.28 -28.45
N GLU A 184 30.91 -9.74 -29.52
CA GLU A 184 29.52 -9.25 -29.50
C GLU A 184 28.51 -10.40 -29.31
N ALA A 185 28.71 -11.53 -30.01
CA ALA A 185 27.88 -12.73 -29.83
C ALA A 185 27.98 -13.30 -28.41
N LEU A 186 29.17 -13.30 -27.79
CA LEU A 186 29.36 -13.69 -26.39
C LEU A 186 28.75 -12.66 -25.43
N ALA A 187 28.87 -11.35 -25.69
CA ALA A 187 28.24 -10.31 -24.88
C ALA A 187 26.70 -10.45 -24.88
N ALA A 188 26.08 -10.73 -26.03
CA ALA A 188 24.66 -11.04 -26.13
C ALA A 188 24.29 -12.37 -25.45
N THR A 189 25.18 -13.38 -25.49
CA THR A 189 24.98 -14.67 -24.79
C THR A 189 25.06 -14.54 -23.26
N ARG A 190 25.69 -13.46 -22.75
CA ARG A 190 25.91 -13.19 -21.32
C ARG A 190 25.12 -11.98 -20.79
N LEU A 191 24.20 -11.41 -21.57
CA LEU A 191 23.43 -10.23 -21.18
C LEU A 191 22.41 -10.58 -20.08
N ARG A 192 22.39 -9.81 -18.99
CA ARG A 192 21.37 -9.89 -17.94
C ARG A 192 20.82 -8.53 -17.54
N VAL A 193 19.56 -8.49 -17.11
CA VAL A 193 18.89 -7.30 -16.57
C VAL A 193 19.51 -6.89 -15.23
N ARG A 194 19.63 -5.58 -15.00
CA ARG A 194 20.02 -4.96 -13.71
C ARG A 194 18.81 -4.42 -12.97
N THR A 195 18.88 -4.41 -11.65
CA THR A 195 17.82 -3.95 -10.75
C THR A 195 17.72 -2.42 -10.71
N PRO A 196 16.54 -1.85 -10.39
CA PRO A 196 16.37 -0.42 -10.14
C PRO A 196 17.30 0.11 -9.04
N GLU A 197 17.50 -0.68 -7.98
CA GLU A 197 18.36 -0.36 -6.85
C GLU A 197 19.85 -0.26 -7.25
N GLU A 198 20.36 -1.21 -8.05
CA GLU A 198 21.73 -1.12 -8.63
C GLU A 198 21.89 0.17 -9.46
N ILE A 199 20.90 0.51 -10.29
CA ILE A 199 20.94 1.67 -11.20
C ILE A 199 20.84 3.00 -10.42
N ALA A 200 19.95 3.09 -9.44
CA ALA A 200 19.77 4.30 -8.62
C ALA A 200 21.00 4.54 -7.73
N TRP A 201 21.57 3.48 -7.13
CA TRP A 201 22.79 3.59 -6.33
C TRP A 201 24.00 4.00 -7.18
N GLU A 202 24.17 3.44 -8.38
CA GLU A 202 25.20 3.87 -9.34
C GLU A 202 25.03 5.37 -9.69
N ALA A 203 23.79 5.80 -9.95
CA ALA A 203 23.48 7.20 -10.27
C ALA A 203 23.68 8.17 -9.11
N ALA A 204 23.45 7.74 -7.87
CA ALA A 204 23.59 8.56 -6.66
C ALA A 204 25.04 8.67 -6.15
N SER A 205 25.81 7.58 -6.22
CA SER A 205 27.11 7.46 -5.54
C SER A 205 28.34 7.76 -6.41
N THR A 206 28.22 7.77 -7.73
CA THR A 206 29.38 7.86 -8.65
C THR A 206 30.21 9.14 -8.57
N SER A 207 29.69 10.25 -8.03
CA SER A 207 30.48 11.47 -7.80
C SER A 207 29.80 12.44 -6.81
N GLN A 208 30.60 13.29 -6.16
CA GLN A 208 30.10 14.30 -5.21
C GLN A 208 28.99 15.22 -5.79
N PRO A 209 29.09 15.74 -7.04
CA PRO A 209 28.00 16.52 -7.64
C PRO A 209 26.69 15.76 -7.80
N ARG A 210 26.73 14.45 -8.06
CA ARG A 210 25.52 13.60 -8.16
C ARG A 210 24.87 13.39 -6.79
N ALA A 211 25.66 13.10 -5.76
CA ALA A 211 25.18 12.98 -4.38
C ALA A 211 24.59 14.32 -3.85
N LEU A 212 25.17 15.46 -4.28
CA LEU A 212 24.66 16.81 -4.02
C LEU A 212 23.25 17.05 -4.60
N ASP A 213 23.04 16.79 -5.89
CA ASP A 213 21.71 16.99 -6.51
C ASP A 213 20.68 15.96 -6.03
N ALA A 214 21.09 14.72 -5.72
CA ALA A 214 20.25 13.73 -5.04
C ALA A 214 19.72 14.24 -3.70
N SER A 215 20.62 14.83 -2.90
CA SER A 215 20.26 15.39 -1.59
C SER A 215 19.27 16.56 -1.70
N ARG A 216 19.36 17.40 -2.75
CA ARG A 216 18.36 18.46 -3.00
C ARG A 216 16.95 17.87 -3.20
N GLN A 217 16.81 16.92 -4.11
CA GLN A 217 15.51 16.32 -4.46
C GLN A 217 14.89 15.62 -3.25
N ALA A 218 15.73 14.94 -2.47
CA ALA A 218 15.31 14.30 -1.22
C ALA A 218 14.82 15.33 -0.19
N LEU A 219 15.51 16.47 -0.01
CA LEU A 219 15.07 17.55 0.90
C LEU A 219 13.75 18.20 0.46
N GLN A 220 13.53 18.38 -0.84
CA GLN A 220 12.25 18.86 -1.38
C GLN A 220 11.11 17.87 -1.07
N SER A 221 11.33 16.59 -1.36
CA SER A 221 10.35 15.51 -1.09
C SER A 221 10.09 15.36 0.42
N LEU A 222 11.14 15.44 1.23
CA LEU A 222 11.10 15.38 2.69
C LEU A 222 10.27 16.53 3.28
N ALA A 223 10.41 17.75 2.79
CA ALA A 223 9.62 18.90 3.26
C ALA A 223 8.11 18.67 3.05
N VAL A 224 7.72 18.08 1.91
CA VAL A 224 6.31 17.77 1.61
C VAL A 224 5.81 16.56 2.43
N LEU A 225 6.61 15.51 2.58
CA LEU A 225 6.26 14.36 3.44
C LEU A 225 6.09 14.78 4.90
N PHE A 226 6.96 15.66 5.40
CA PHE A 226 6.91 16.15 6.77
C PHE A 226 5.63 16.94 7.09
N ARG A 227 5.00 17.61 6.10
CA ARG A 227 3.69 18.26 6.30
C ARG A 227 2.56 17.29 6.67
N LEU A 228 2.71 16.00 6.40
CA LEU A 228 1.74 15.00 6.84
C LEU A 228 1.81 14.74 8.35
N THR A 229 2.86 15.15 9.06
CA THR A 229 2.97 14.98 10.52
C THR A 229 1.88 15.73 11.31
N ASP A 230 1.26 16.76 10.73
CA ASP A 230 0.08 17.45 11.29
C ASP A 230 -1.19 16.55 11.35
N LEU A 231 -1.18 15.42 10.63
CA LEU A 231 -2.26 14.40 10.57
C LEU A 231 -1.79 12.99 10.98
N TYR A 232 -0.48 12.80 11.13
CA TYR A 232 0.20 11.57 11.53
C TYR A 232 1.19 11.93 12.66
N LEU A 233 0.65 12.31 13.83
CA LEU A 233 1.42 12.91 14.93
C LEU A 233 2.63 12.04 15.32
N PRO A 234 3.88 12.54 15.24
CA PRO A 234 5.06 11.71 15.51
C PRO A 234 5.08 11.19 16.95
N GLY A 235 5.53 9.95 17.13
CA GLY A 235 5.48 9.23 18.41
C GLY A 235 4.24 8.32 18.56
N THR A 236 3.12 8.65 17.89
CA THR A 236 2.00 7.72 17.69
C THR A 236 2.37 6.64 16.67
N ASP A 237 1.65 5.53 16.64
CA ASP A 237 1.97 4.42 15.74
C ASP A 237 1.68 4.76 14.26
N ASP A 238 0.62 5.53 13.98
CA ASP A 238 0.39 6.18 12.68
C ASP A 238 1.56 7.09 12.29
N GLY A 239 2.14 7.82 13.26
CA GLY A 239 3.35 8.63 13.07
C GLY A 239 4.58 7.79 12.72
N ARG A 240 4.79 6.64 13.40
CA ARG A 240 5.86 5.67 13.08
C ARG A 240 5.68 5.06 11.70
N VAL A 241 4.44 4.84 11.26
CA VAL A 241 4.12 4.34 9.91
C VAL A 241 4.53 5.37 8.85
N LEU A 242 4.15 6.64 8.99
CA LEU A 242 4.59 7.71 8.07
C LEU A 242 6.13 7.86 8.07
N GLN A 243 6.77 7.74 9.23
CA GLN A 243 8.23 7.84 9.37
C GLN A 243 8.98 6.68 8.68
N ARG A 244 8.51 5.43 8.85
CA ARG A 244 9.03 4.25 8.15
C ARG A 244 8.81 4.33 6.63
N ALA A 245 7.64 4.83 6.19
CA ALA A 245 7.39 5.11 4.78
C ALA A 245 8.34 6.20 4.24
N GLY A 246 8.55 7.29 4.97
CA GLY A 246 9.47 8.36 4.60
C GLY A 246 10.91 7.89 4.43
N ARG A 247 11.41 7.02 5.33
CA ARG A 247 12.75 6.42 5.23
C ARG A 247 12.89 5.51 4.00
N ASP A 248 11.86 4.74 3.64
CA ASP A 248 11.92 3.87 2.44
C ASP A 248 11.71 4.63 1.11
N ILE A 249 10.84 5.65 1.09
CA ILE A 249 10.67 6.54 -0.07
C ILE A 249 11.99 7.29 -0.38
N LEU A 250 12.80 7.58 0.64
CA LEU A 250 14.07 8.29 0.54
C LEU A 250 15.30 7.38 0.79
N ARG A 251 15.19 6.07 0.50
CA ARG A 251 16.18 5.03 0.85
C ARG A 251 17.63 5.38 0.50
N GLU A 252 17.88 5.88 -0.71
CA GLU A 252 19.24 6.27 -1.15
C GLU A 252 19.73 7.52 -0.40
N PHE A 253 18.86 8.49 -0.10
CA PHE A 253 19.24 9.69 0.65
C PHE A 253 19.52 9.40 2.12
N VAL A 254 18.73 8.52 2.75
CA VAL A 254 19.02 7.99 4.09
C VAL A 254 20.40 7.34 4.10
N SER A 255 20.71 6.51 3.10
CA SER A 255 22.02 5.87 2.95
C SER A 255 23.17 6.88 2.73
N LEU A 256 22.95 7.97 1.99
CA LEU A 256 23.93 9.05 1.80
C LEU A 256 24.14 9.91 3.07
N MET A 257 23.09 10.09 3.87
CA MET A 257 23.12 10.86 5.12
C MET A 257 23.75 10.09 6.28
N GLU A 258 23.49 8.79 6.37
CA GLU A 258 24.10 7.89 7.35
C GLU A 258 25.55 7.51 6.93
N GLY A 259 25.83 7.46 5.63
CA GLY A 259 27.16 7.18 5.07
C GLY A 259 28.14 8.38 4.97
N SER A 260 29.35 8.08 4.51
CA SER A 260 30.48 9.03 4.37
C SER A 260 30.51 9.82 3.05
N ALA A 261 29.56 9.60 2.14
CA ALA A 261 29.58 10.16 0.78
C ALA A 261 29.34 11.68 0.70
N LEU A 262 28.74 12.30 1.74
CA LEU A 262 28.43 13.73 1.79
C LEU A 262 29.33 14.47 2.81
N PRO A 263 29.99 15.59 2.43
CA PRO A 263 30.85 16.35 3.34
C PRO A 263 30.12 16.91 4.60
N PRO A 264 30.76 16.98 5.78
CA PRO A 264 30.14 17.47 7.01
C PRO A 264 29.57 18.90 6.90
N GLN A 265 30.29 19.79 6.21
CA GLN A 265 29.87 21.19 6.00
C GLN A 265 28.55 21.26 5.22
N LEU A 266 28.35 20.36 4.25
CA LEU A 266 27.13 20.26 3.47
C LEU A 266 25.97 19.71 4.31
N LYS A 267 26.20 18.64 5.07
CA LYS A 267 25.20 18.10 6.04
C LYS A 267 24.76 19.18 7.04
N GLN A 268 25.69 20.04 7.47
CA GLN A 268 25.37 21.17 8.36
C GLN A 268 24.60 22.30 7.65
N ALA A 269 24.96 22.67 6.42
CA ALA A 269 24.23 23.67 5.64
C ALA A 269 22.77 23.26 5.39
N MET A 270 22.51 21.98 5.15
CA MET A 270 21.15 21.45 5.01
C MET A 270 20.32 21.60 6.29
N ARG A 271 20.93 21.38 7.47
CA ARG A 271 20.26 21.56 8.77
C ARG A 271 19.81 23.00 9.02
N VAL A 272 20.52 24.02 8.54
CA VAL A 272 20.15 25.44 8.73
C VAL A 272 18.70 25.75 8.32
N ARG A 273 18.18 25.08 7.28
CA ARG A 273 16.77 25.21 6.86
C ARG A 273 15.90 23.99 7.23
N PHE A 274 16.45 22.78 7.17
CA PHE A 274 15.67 21.53 7.25
C PHE A 274 15.89 20.70 8.52
N ASP A 275 16.49 21.26 9.58
CA ASP A 275 16.78 20.56 10.84
C ASP A 275 15.61 19.70 11.37
N ARG A 276 14.41 20.28 11.50
CA ARG A 276 13.23 19.59 12.05
C ARG A 276 12.83 18.37 11.20
N GLN A 277 12.88 18.51 9.89
CA GLN A 277 12.53 17.45 8.95
C GLN A 277 13.61 16.36 8.91
N LEU A 278 14.88 16.74 9.04
CA LEU A 278 16.02 15.81 9.11
C LEU A 278 16.03 15.03 10.43
N ARG A 279 15.77 15.68 11.58
CA ARG A 279 15.60 15.00 12.88
C ARG A 279 14.41 14.04 12.89
N TRP A 280 13.37 14.31 12.11
CA TRP A 280 12.24 13.39 11.93
C TRP A 280 12.58 12.18 11.03
N LEU A 281 13.31 12.38 9.92
CA LEU A 281 13.70 11.29 9.01
C LEU A 281 14.79 10.37 9.60
N LEU A 282 15.68 10.95 10.40
CA LEU A 282 16.86 10.30 10.97
C LEU A 282 16.77 10.32 12.51
N PRO A 283 15.88 9.52 13.14
CA PRO A 283 15.80 9.43 14.59
C PRO A 283 17.08 8.76 15.13
N GLU A 284 17.73 9.39 16.10
CA GLU A 284 19.03 8.91 16.62
C GLU A 284 18.88 7.60 17.44
N ASP A 285 17.72 7.35 18.09
CA ASP A 285 17.48 6.18 18.96
C ASP A 285 16.01 5.62 18.93
N ASP A 286 15.37 5.38 17.78
CA ASP A 286 14.09 4.60 17.74
C ASP A 286 14.22 3.23 17.02
N PRO A 287 14.44 2.12 17.76
CA PRO A 287 14.53 0.78 17.17
C PRO A 287 13.20 0.29 16.57
N LYS A 288 12.04 0.85 16.92
CA LYS A 288 10.75 0.51 16.26
C LYS A 288 10.63 1.09 14.84
N VAL A 289 11.56 1.96 14.46
CA VAL A 289 11.64 2.60 13.13
C VAL A 289 12.81 2.04 12.29
N THR A 290 13.83 1.46 12.94
CA THR A 290 15.08 1.01 12.28
C THR A 290 15.33 -0.50 12.27
N ARG A 291 14.60 -1.31 13.05
CA ARG A 291 14.78 -2.78 13.11
C ARG A 291 14.43 -3.45 11.76
N PRO A 292 15.28 -4.35 11.21
CA PRO A 292 14.93 -5.19 10.07
C PRO A 292 13.92 -6.29 10.46
N ARG A 293 13.18 -6.84 9.49
CA ARG A 293 12.31 -8.01 9.75
C ARG A 293 13.13 -9.23 10.16
N GLU A 294 12.56 -10.04 11.05
CA GLU A 294 13.17 -11.28 11.51
C GLU A 294 12.75 -12.45 10.62
N VAL A 295 13.69 -13.35 10.30
CA VAL A 295 13.46 -14.56 9.49
C VAL A 295 13.32 -15.77 10.42
N PRO A 296 12.37 -16.69 10.19
CA PRO A 296 12.25 -17.90 11.01
C PRO A 296 13.51 -18.77 10.93
N GLU A 297 14.08 -19.13 12.07
CA GLU A 297 15.20 -20.07 12.12
C GLU A 297 14.84 -21.41 11.45
N LEU A 298 15.75 -21.94 10.64
CA LEU A 298 15.61 -23.25 10.00
C LEU A 298 16.01 -24.33 11.02
N PRO A 299 15.07 -25.15 11.55
CA PRO A 299 15.40 -26.15 12.56
C PRO A 299 16.32 -27.24 11.97
N PRO A 300 17.21 -27.84 12.77
CA PRO A 300 18.10 -28.92 12.31
C PRO A 300 17.36 -30.22 11.95
N LYS A 301 16.07 -30.31 12.27
CA LYS A 301 15.18 -31.39 11.87
C LYS A 301 13.73 -30.92 11.87
N ALA A 302 12.98 -31.22 10.82
CA ALA A 302 11.53 -31.01 10.83
C ALA A 302 10.85 -31.95 11.84
N VAL A 303 9.96 -31.38 12.66
CA VAL A 303 9.09 -32.10 13.59
C VAL A 303 7.64 -31.88 13.16
N VAL A 304 6.87 -32.96 13.09
CA VAL A 304 5.43 -32.97 12.80
C VAL A 304 4.72 -33.36 14.09
N ASP A 305 3.73 -32.59 14.52
CA ASP A 305 3.11 -32.78 15.85
C ASP A 305 2.27 -34.06 15.91
N ASP A 306 1.52 -34.35 14.85
CA ASP A 306 0.79 -35.60 14.65
C ASP A 306 0.96 -36.12 13.20
N PRO A 307 1.88 -37.07 12.97
CA PRO A 307 2.03 -37.74 11.68
C PRO A 307 0.81 -38.59 11.25
N GLY A 308 -0.13 -38.87 12.16
CA GLY A 308 -1.39 -39.54 11.88
C GLY A 308 -2.46 -38.63 11.25
N ASP A 309 -2.40 -37.33 11.50
CA ASP A 309 -3.31 -36.34 10.90
C ASP A 309 -2.83 -35.86 9.50
N VAL A 310 -1.53 -36.01 9.21
CA VAL A 310 -0.92 -35.73 7.90
C VAL A 310 -1.10 -36.91 6.95
N GLN A 311 -1.52 -36.64 5.70
CA GLN A 311 -1.56 -37.67 4.65
C GLN A 311 -0.16 -38.13 4.20
N GLY A 312 -0.01 -39.44 4.00
CA GLY A 312 1.22 -40.07 3.53
C GLY A 312 1.61 -39.61 2.12
N GLY A 313 2.87 -39.81 1.74
CA GLY A 313 3.37 -39.43 0.41
C GLY A 313 3.70 -37.95 0.26
N ILE A 314 3.20 -37.06 1.13
CA ILE A 314 3.56 -35.63 1.12
C ILE A 314 5.05 -35.49 1.49
N LEU A 315 5.41 -35.73 2.75
CA LEU A 315 6.75 -35.46 3.29
C LEU A 315 7.85 -36.38 2.73
N ARG A 316 7.51 -37.64 2.48
CA ARG A 316 8.43 -38.68 1.99
C ARG A 316 7.80 -39.46 0.84
N SER A 317 8.61 -40.01 -0.05
CA SER A 317 8.14 -40.84 -1.18
C SER A 317 7.81 -42.25 -0.72
N TYR A 318 6.76 -42.83 -1.30
CA TYR A 318 6.50 -44.26 -1.15
C TYR A 318 7.53 -45.10 -1.93
N GLU A 319 8.14 -46.06 -1.24
CA GLU A 319 9.12 -47.01 -1.75
C GLU A 319 8.43 -48.12 -2.59
N SER A 320 9.19 -48.74 -3.50
CA SER A 320 8.80 -49.94 -4.28
C SER A 320 7.45 -49.92 -5.02
N ILE A 321 6.82 -48.75 -5.22
CA ILE A 321 5.60 -48.61 -6.02
C ILE A 321 5.89 -48.90 -7.49
N THR A 322 5.07 -49.74 -8.11
CA THR A 322 5.10 -50.04 -9.55
C THR A 322 3.86 -49.54 -10.27
N HIS A 323 2.67 -49.67 -9.65
CA HIS A 323 1.37 -49.34 -10.25
C HIS A 323 0.61 -48.25 -9.46
N GLY A 324 -0.29 -47.54 -10.13
CA GLY A 324 -1.22 -46.59 -9.50
C GLY A 324 -2.36 -46.15 -10.42
N CYS A 325 -3.30 -45.38 -9.88
CA CYS A 325 -4.30 -44.65 -10.66
C CYS A 325 -4.85 -43.44 -9.89
N LEU A 326 -5.39 -42.46 -10.62
CA LEU A 326 -6.23 -41.40 -10.08
C LEU A 326 -7.70 -41.70 -10.38
N LEU A 327 -8.59 -41.50 -9.40
CA LEU A 327 -10.04 -41.59 -9.57
C LEU A 327 -10.65 -40.19 -9.40
N LEU A 328 -11.46 -39.75 -10.37
CA LEU A 328 -12.14 -38.45 -10.34
C LEU A 328 -13.62 -38.64 -9.95
N VAL A 329 -14.14 -37.85 -9.01
CA VAL A 329 -15.44 -38.12 -8.35
C VAL A 329 -16.29 -36.85 -8.22
N ALA A 330 -17.59 -36.97 -8.49
CA ALA A 330 -18.62 -35.94 -8.27
C ALA A 330 -19.57 -36.30 -7.11
N PHE A 331 -20.28 -35.28 -6.62
CA PHE A 331 -21.36 -35.41 -5.64
C PHE A 331 -22.64 -34.77 -6.17
N ASP A 332 -23.78 -35.43 -5.95
CA ASP A 332 -25.11 -34.95 -6.35
C ASP A 332 -26.00 -34.57 -5.15
N ALA A 333 -25.67 -35.04 -3.94
CA ALA A 333 -26.34 -34.64 -2.70
C ALA A 333 -25.34 -34.37 -1.57
N ARG A 334 -25.54 -33.27 -0.81
CA ARG A 334 -24.68 -32.86 0.32
C ARG A 334 -24.49 -33.98 1.36
N GLY A 335 -25.56 -34.70 1.73
CA GLY A 335 -25.48 -35.84 2.64
C GLY A 335 -24.76 -37.08 2.08
N ALA A 336 -24.79 -37.29 0.76
CA ALA A 336 -24.07 -38.40 0.12
C ALA A 336 -22.55 -38.12 0.02
N ALA A 337 -22.18 -36.85 -0.22
CA ALA A 337 -20.81 -36.39 -0.15
C ALA A 337 -20.19 -36.65 1.23
N ALA A 338 -20.88 -36.22 2.29
CA ALA A 338 -20.51 -36.50 3.69
C ALA A 338 -20.27 -38.00 3.95
N GLY A 339 -21.15 -38.87 3.44
CA GLY A 339 -21.07 -40.32 3.63
C GLY A 339 -19.90 -41.01 2.91
N LEU A 340 -19.41 -40.50 1.77
CA LEU A 340 -18.18 -41.03 1.14
C LEU A 340 -16.93 -40.58 1.90
N LEU A 341 -16.87 -39.32 2.32
CA LEU A 341 -15.67 -38.74 2.92
C LEU A 341 -15.32 -39.41 4.26
N ASP A 342 -16.30 -39.80 5.07
CA ASP A 342 -16.06 -40.57 6.30
C ASP A 342 -15.63 -42.04 6.05
N GLU A 343 -15.96 -42.63 4.90
CA GLU A 343 -15.45 -43.95 4.51
C GLU A 343 -13.98 -43.87 4.11
N LEU A 344 -13.64 -42.92 3.23
CA LEU A 344 -12.25 -42.70 2.78
C LEU A 344 -11.33 -42.30 3.93
N ARG A 345 -11.83 -41.50 4.89
CA ARG A 345 -11.13 -41.13 6.13
C ARG A 345 -10.68 -42.34 6.96
N LYS A 346 -11.36 -43.48 6.88
CA LYS A 346 -11.03 -44.72 7.61
C LYS A 346 -9.99 -45.60 6.91
N SER A 347 -9.77 -45.38 5.61
CA SER A 347 -8.80 -46.14 4.78
C SER A 347 -7.58 -45.32 4.37
N LEU A 348 -7.47 -44.08 4.85
CA LEU A 348 -6.46 -43.11 4.42
C LEU A 348 -5.04 -43.50 4.89
N THR A 349 -4.05 -43.44 3.99
CA THR A 349 -2.65 -43.64 4.34
C THR A 349 -2.06 -42.34 4.87
N THR A 350 -1.47 -42.39 6.07
CA THR A 350 -0.95 -41.23 6.82
C THR A 350 0.59 -41.17 6.77
N ALA A 351 1.21 -40.18 7.41
CA ALA A 351 2.66 -40.01 7.46
C ALA A 351 3.37 -40.86 8.53
N THR A 352 2.68 -41.75 9.23
CA THR A 352 3.24 -42.56 10.34
C THR A 352 4.21 -43.66 9.90
N GLY A 353 4.26 -44.04 8.62
CA GLY A 353 5.21 -45.03 8.10
C GLY A 353 4.97 -45.42 6.63
N GLN A 354 5.85 -46.27 6.08
CA GLN A 354 5.56 -46.94 4.80
C GLN A 354 4.48 -48.01 5.02
N PRO A 355 3.47 -48.12 4.14
CA PRO A 355 2.49 -49.20 4.20
C PRO A 355 3.13 -50.54 3.78
N PRO A 356 2.64 -51.70 4.28
CA PRO A 356 3.18 -53.00 3.93
C PRO A 356 3.12 -53.31 2.43
N ALA A 357 4.13 -54.01 1.91
CA ALA A 357 4.18 -54.44 0.51
C ALA A 357 2.92 -55.21 0.09
N GLY A 358 2.40 -54.94 -1.10
CA GLY A 358 1.16 -55.53 -1.61
C GLY A 358 -0.15 -54.94 -1.03
N GLN A 359 -0.11 -53.93 -0.17
CA GLN A 359 -1.31 -53.21 0.27
C GLN A 359 -1.59 -51.96 -0.61
N PRO A 360 -2.87 -51.62 -0.86
CA PRO A 360 -3.23 -50.40 -1.58
C PRO A 360 -3.06 -49.17 -0.70
N ILE A 361 -2.37 -48.17 -1.24
CA ILE A 361 -2.13 -46.86 -0.65
C ILE A 361 -3.26 -45.92 -1.07
N VAL A 362 -3.84 -45.16 -0.14
CA VAL A 362 -4.99 -44.27 -0.39
C VAL A 362 -4.67 -42.86 0.09
N ASN A 363 -4.74 -41.87 -0.81
CA ASN A 363 -4.70 -40.44 -0.47
C ASN A 363 -5.85 -39.70 -1.17
N VAL A 364 -6.37 -38.63 -0.57
CA VAL A 364 -7.55 -37.90 -1.08
C VAL A 364 -7.35 -36.40 -1.12
N ALA A 365 -7.90 -35.74 -2.13
CA ALA A 365 -7.85 -34.29 -2.27
C ALA A 365 -9.11 -33.72 -2.96
N LEU A 366 -9.59 -32.55 -2.54
CA LEU A 366 -10.83 -31.92 -3.01
C LEU A 366 -10.56 -30.72 -3.93
N THR A 367 -11.52 -30.42 -4.80
CA THR A 367 -11.55 -29.16 -5.59
C THR A 367 -12.31 -28.06 -4.84
N TYR A 368 -12.17 -26.80 -5.25
CA TYR A 368 -13.00 -25.71 -4.69
C TYR A 368 -14.50 -25.98 -4.86
N GLU A 369 -14.91 -26.49 -6.03
CA GLU A 369 -16.30 -26.89 -6.26
C GLU A 369 -16.75 -27.99 -5.30
N GLY A 370 -15.89 -28.92 -4.92
CA GLY A 370 -16.17 -29.90 -3.87
C GLY A 370 -16.44 -29.26 -2.51
N LEU A 371 -15.62 -28.30 -2.09
CA LEU A 371 -15.78 -27.57 -0.81
C LEU A 371 -17.06 -26.72 -0.80
N ARG A 372 -17.35 -26.02 -1.90
CA ARG A 372 -18.56 -25.22 -2.07
C ARG A 372 -19.81 -26.09 -2.21
N PHE A 373 -19.69 -27.26 -2.83
CA PHE A 373 -20.76 -28.26 -2.85
C PHE A 373 -21.04 -28.76 -1.43
N LEU A 374 -19.99 -29.03 -0.63
CA LEU A 374 -20.06 -29.29 0.82
C LEU A 374 -20.49 -28.06 1.64
N GLY A 375 -20.81 -26.94 0.99
CA GLY A 375 -21.54 -25.79 1.53
C GLY A 375 -20.83 -25.00 2.61
N MET A 376 -19.51 -25.10 2.66
CA MET A 376 -18.66 -24.09 3.30
C MET A 376 -19.11 -22.68 2.85
N PRO A 377 -19.38 -21.74 3.77
CA PRO A 377 -19.79 -20.37 3.43
C PRO A 377 -18.75 -19.67 2.54
N GLU A 378 -19.16 -18.73 1.68
CA GLU A 378 -18.21 -18.00 0.81
C GLU A 378 -17.15 -17.23 1.62
N GLU A 379 -17.44 -16.84 2.87
CA GLU A 379 -16.46 -16.27 3.82
C GLU A 379 -15.34 -17.26 4.22
N GLN A 380 -15.68 -18.54 4.36
CA GLN A 380 -14.71 -19.60 4.66
C GLN A 380 -14.05 -20.17 3.41
N LEU A 381 -14.77 -20.21 2.27
CA LEU A 381 -14.17 -20.51 0.96
C LEU A 381 -13.15 -19.44 0.55
N ALA A 382 -13.33 -18.18 0.98
CA ALA A 382 -12.35 -17.11 0.81
C ALA A 382 -11.10 -17.26 1.69
N TRP A 383 -11.05 -18.21 2.64
CA TRP A 383 -9.81 -18.54 3.36
C TRP A 383 -8.75 -19.21 2.45
N PHE A 384 -9.20 -19.86 1.37
CA PHE A 384 -8.34 -20.53 0.41
C PHE A 384 -7.60 -19.52 -0.50
N PRO A 385 -6.35 -19.83 -0.90
CA PRO A 385 -5.58 -18.97 -1.79
C PRO A 385 -6.20 -18.95 -3.20
N GLN A 386 -6.04 -17.83 -3.91
CA GLN A 386 -6.90 -17.47 -5.03
C GLN A 386 -6.67 -18.40 -6.24
N GLU A 387 -5.44 -18.82 -6.49
CA GLU A 387 -5.11 -19.80 -7.53
C GLU A 387 -5.86 -21.15 -7.36
N PHE A 388 -5.99 -21.65 -6.13
CA PHE A 388 -6.78 -22.85 -5.84
C PHE A 388 -8.28 -22.62 -6.04
N ARG A 389 -8.78 -21.43 -5.71
CA ARG A 389 -10.18 -21.05 -5.94
C ARG A 389 -10.49 -20.99 -7.44
N GLU A 390 -9.59 -20.41 -8.23
CA GLU A 390 -9.68 -20.29 -9.70
C GLU A 390 -9.60 -21.63 -10.44
N GLY A 391 -8.71 -22.52 -10.00
CA GLY A 391 -8.44 -23.79 -10.66
C GLY A 391 -7.53 -23.65 -11.89
N MET A 392 -6.82 -24.73 -12.22
CA MET A 392 -5.69 -24.67 -13.17
C MET A 392 -6.05 -24.18 -14.58
N GLU A 393 -7.25 -24.51 -15.08
CA GLU A 393 -7.73 -24.05 -16.38
C GLU A 393 -7.80 -22.51 -16.46
N ALA A 394 -8.38 -21.85 -15.46
CA ALA A 394 -8.41 -20.39 -15.39
C ALA A 394 -7.00 -19.78 -15.25
N ARG A 395 -6.05 -20.52 -14.67
CA ARG A 395 -4.64 -20.14 -14.51
C ARG A 395 -3.78 -20.41 -15.75
N ALA A 396 -4.32 -20.94 -16.85
CA ALA A 396 -3.55 -21.30 -18.04
C ALA A 396 -2.64 -20.15 -18.54
N SER A 397 -3.12 -18.90 -18.44
CA SER A 397 -2.36 -17.70 -18.80
C SER A 397 -1.17 -17.38 -17.89
N MET A 398 -1.13 -17.91 -16.67
CA MET A 398 0.00 -17.85 -15.73
C MET A 398 0.98 -19.02 -15.92
N LEU A 399 0.47 -20.17 -16.34
CA LEU A 399 1.21 -21.42 -16.50
C LEU A 399 1.88 -21.57 -17.88
N GLY A 400 1.64 -20.63 -18.79
CA GLY A 400 2.10 -20.66 -20.18
C GLY A 400 1.37 -21.69 -21.04
N ASP A 401 0.19 -22.10 -20.61
CA ASP A 401 -0.65 -23.08 -21.29
C ASP A 401 -1.38 -22.39 -22.47
N PHE A 402 -0.59 -22.09 -23.51
CA PHE A 402 -1.01 -21.45 -24.74
C PHE A 402 -1.02 -22.44 -25.91
N ARG A 403 -1.69 -22.06 -27.02
CA ARG A 403 -1.70 -22.79 -28.31
C ARG A 403 -2.05 -24.27 -28.11
N ALA A 404 -1.16 -25.21 -28.44
CA ALA A 404 -1.36 -26.65 -28.28
C ALA A 404 -1.61 -27.10 -26.82
N ASN A 405 -1.13 -26.34 -25.84
CA ASN A 405 -1.30 -26.59 -24.40
C ASN A 405 -2.48 -25.84 -23.77
N HIS A 406 -3.24 -25.06 -24.55
CA HIS A 406 -4.37 -24.28 -24.03
C HIS A 406 -5.55 -25.17 -23.60
N PRO A 407 -6.29 -24.85 -22.51
CA PRO A 407 -7.39 -25.70 -22.00
C PRO A 407 -8.44 -26.11 -23.04
N ARG A 408 -8.79 -25.23 -23.97
CA ARG A 408 -9.69 -25.55 -25.11
C ARG A 408 -9.12 -26.56 -26.12
N ARG A 409 -7.90 -27.07 -25.91
CA ARG A 409 -7.22 -28.15 -26.64
C ARG A 409 -6.72 -29.28 -25.72
N TRP A 410 -7.10 -29.26 -24.43
CA TRP A 410 -6.85 -30.34 -23.48
C TRP A 410 -7.68 -31.58 -23.83
N ARG A 411 -7.04 -32.75 -23.79
CA ARG A 411 -7.71 -34.04 -23.88
C ARG A 411 -8.20 -34.45 -22.50
N LEU A 412 -9.37 -33.93 -22.14
CA LEU A 412 -10.01 -34.18 -20.86
C LEU A 412 -10.10 -35.68 -20.51
N PRO A 413 -10.06 -36.04 -19.21
CA PRO A 413 -10.18 -37.42 -18.75
C PRO A 413 -11.40 -38.11 -19.36
N GLN A 414 -11.25 -39.36 -19.78
CA GLN A 414 -12.35 -40.09 -20.40
C GLN A 414 -13.33 -40.64 -19.36
N ARG A 415 -14.63 -40.49 -19.67
CA ARG A 415 -15.76 -40.85 -18.82
C ARG A 415 -15.78 -42.35 -18.61
N PHE A 416 -15.76 -42.76 -17.34
CA PHE A 416 -15.90 -44.16 -16.96
C PHE A 416 -17.30 -44.66 -17.34
N ALA A 417 -17.37 -45.62 -18.27
CA ALA A 417 -18.60 -45.91 -19.00
C ALA A 417 -19.66 -46.62 -18.13
N GLN A 418 -20.80 -45.96 -17.94
CA GLN A 418 -22.07 -46.66 -17.73
C GLN A 418 -22.64 -47.02 -19.10
N GLY A 419 -23.05 -48.28 -19.28
CA GLY A 419 -23.41 -48.81 -20.60
C GLY A 419 -24.58 -48.07 -21.26
N GLY A 420 -24.39 -47.60 -22.49
CA GLY A 420 -25.41 -46.90 -23.28
C GLY A 420 -25.12 -45.42 -23.61
N ALA A 421 -23.97 -44.88 -23.19
CA ALA A 421 -23.53 -43.55 -23.61
C ALA A 421 -23.19 -43.47 -25.12
N SER A 422 -23.39 -42.30 -25.72
CA SER A 422 -22.99 -41.99 -27.10
C SER A 422 -21.48 -41.81 -27.20
N GLU A 423 -20.88 -42.24 -28.32
CA GLU A 423 -19.45 -42.05 -28.62
C GLU A 423 -19.03 -40.56 -28.68
N HIS A 424 -20.00 -39.63 -28.74
CA HIS A 424 -19.75 -38.19 -28.83
C HIS A 424 -19.76 -37.44 -27.47
N ASP A 425 -20.00 -38.11 -26.33
CA ASP A 425 -19.99 -37.49 -24.98
C ASP A 425 -19.21 -38.32 -23.95
N THR A 426 -17.94 -38.58 -24.27
CA THR A 426 -17.01 -39.38 -23.44
C THR A 426 -16.05 -38.52 -22.59
N ALA A 427 -16.18 -37.20 -22.55
CA ALA A 427 -15.27 -36.32 -21.81
C ALA A 427 -15.74 -36.04 -20.36
N VAL A 428 -14.79 -35.79 -19.45
CA VAL A 428 -15.05 -35.34 -18.08
C VAL A 428 -14.54 -33.92 -17.86
N GLU A 429 -15.48 -32.99 -17.78
CA GLU A 429 -15.23 -31.61 -17.35
C GLU A 429 -14.62 -31.56 -15.94
N LEU A 430 -13.49 -30.87 -15.79
CA LEU A 430 -12.78 -30.79 -14.51
C LEU A 430 -13.60 -30.03 -13.45
N ALA A 431 -14.42 -29.06 -13.86
CA ALA A 431 -15.37 -28.36 -12.99
C ALA A 431 -16.53 -29.24 -12.46
N ALA A 432 -16.71 -30.45 -13.00
CA ALA A 432 -17.63 -31.45 -12.45
C ALA A 432 -16.97 -32.34 -11.38
N VAL A 433 -15.64 -32.31 -11.25
CA VAL A 433 -14.89 -33.06 -10.23
C VAL A 433 -14.98 -32.32 -8.90
N HIS A 434 -15.47 -33.00 -7.86
CA HIS A 434 -15.52 -32.49 -6.48
C HIS A 434 -14.40 -33.10 -5.60
N LEU A 435 -13.96 -34.31 -5.94
CA LEU A 435 -12.99 -35.10 -5.16
C LEU A 435 -12.09 -35.92 -6.10
N VAL A 436 -10.83 -36.07 -5.73
CA VAL A 436 -9.83 -36.93 -6.39
C VAL A 436 -9.25 -37.90 -5.37
N ILE A 437 -9.16 -39.18 -5.75
CA ILE A 437 -8.56 -40.25 -4.94
C ILE A 437 -7.32 -40.77 -5.67
N GLN A 438 -6.17 -40.75 -5.00
CA GLN A 438 -4.95 -41.41 -5.44
C GLN A 438 -4.92 -42.84 -4.89
N LEU A 439 -4.79 -43.84 -5.76
CA LEU A 439 -4.47 -45.21 -5.39
C LEU A 439 -3.10 -45.61 -5.93
N ARG A 440 -2.26 -46.26 -5.11
CA ARG A 440 -0.92 -46.76 -5.48
C ARG A 440 -0.65 -48.12 -4.85
N ILE A 441 0.22 -48.93 -5.46
CA ILE A 441 0.64 -50.23 -4.91
C ILE A 441 2.01 -50.66 -5.47
N GLY A 442 2.82 -51.30 -4.61
CA GLY A 442 4.00 -52.07 -5.02
C GLY A 442 3.60 -53.53 -5.27
N ALA A 443 3.74 -53.97 -6.53
CA ALA A 443 3.43 -55.33 -6.98
C ALA A 443 4.41 -55.78 -8.08
N PRO A 444 4.70 -57.09 -8.23
CA PRO A 444 5.55 -57.60 -9.32
C PRO A 444 4.95 -57.34 -10.71
N GLY A 445 5.82 -57.26 -11.73
CA GLY A 445 5.42 -56.97 -13.11
C GLY A 445 5.07 -55.49 -13.37
N ASN A 446 4.80 -55.15 -14.63
CA ASN A 446 4.37 -53.80 -15.07
C ASN A 446 3.66 -53.80 -16.45
N GLU A 447 3.15 -54.97 -16.86
CA GLU A 447 2.62 -55.20 -18.21
C GLU A 447 1.14 -54.80 -18.31
N VAL A 448 0.32 -55.28 -17.36
CA VAL A 448 -1.09 -54.90 -17.24
C VAL A 448 -1.21 -53.49 -16.68
N SER A 449 -1.77 -52.57 -17.46
CA SER A 449 -1.81 -51.12 -17.12
C SER A 449 -3.20 -50.51 -17.04
N ASP A 450 -4.27 -51.27 -17.29
CA ASP A 450 -5.65 -50.79 -17.15
C ASP A 450 -6.27 -51.31 -15.83
N PRO A 451 -6.66 -50.43 -14.88
CA PRO A 451 -7.39 -50.81 -13.68
C PRO A 451 -8.76 -51.46 -13.91
N ALA A 452 -9.33 -51.39 -15.12
CA ALA A 452 -10.52 -52.16 -15.50
C ALA A 452 -10.22 -53.65 -15.71
N ASP A 453 -8.97 -54.04 -15.99
CA ASP A 453 -8.56 -55.46 -16.02
C ASP A 453 -8.62 -56.04 -14.59
N ARG A 454 -9.22 -57.23 -14.46
CA ARG A 454 -9.29 -57.99 -13.21
C ARG A 454 -7.92 -58.41 -12.68
N ASN A 455 -6.92 -58.51 -13.57
CA ASN A 455 -5.54 -58.82 -13.23
C ASN A 455 -4.77 -57.60 -12.68
N HIS A 456 -5.29 -56.37 -12.83
CA HIS A 456 -4.61 -55.18 -12.33
C HIS A 456 -4.69 -55.09 -10.80
N PRO A 457 -3.56 -54.91 -10.06
CA PRO A 457 -3.53 -55.01 -8.60
C PRO A 457 -4.48 -54.09 -7.82
N LEU A 458 -4.96 -52.99 -8.41
CA LEU A 458 -5.91 -52.07 -7.77
C LEU A 458 -7.40 -52.35 -8.06
N HIS A 459 -7.72 -53.27 -8.99
CA HIS A 459 -9.10 -53.52 -9.46
C HIS A 459 -10.09 -53.78 -8.31
N GLY A 460 -9.74 -54.72 -7.42
CA GLY A 460 -10.55 -55.08 -6.25
C GLY A 460 -10.64 -53.99 -5.16
N THR A 461 -9.82 -52.94 -5.23
CA THR A 461 -9.92 -51.77 -4.32
C THR A 461 -10.92 -50.75 -4.87
N ILE A 462 -10.84 -50.45 -6.17
CA ILE A 462 -11.80 -49.58 -6.87
C ILE A 462 -13.21 -50.17 -6.75
N GLY A 463 -13.34 -51.48 -6.93
CA GLY A 463 -14.60 -52.22 -6.83
C GLY A 463 -15.29 -52.17 -5.45
N LYS A 464 -14.55 -51.87 -4.37
CA LYS A 464 -15.14 -51.70 -3.02
C LYS A 464 -15.75 -50.32 -2.81
N LEU A 465 -15.10 -49.27 -3.31
CA LEU A 465 -15.52 -47.88 -3.09
C LEU A 465 -16.76 -47.49 -3.90
N PHE A 466 -16.89 -48.05 -5.11
CA PHE A 466 -17.91 -47.66 -6.11
C PHE A 466 -18.76 -48.82 -6.65
N GLY A 467 -18.49 -50.08 -6.25
CA GLY A 467 -19.10 -51.26 -6.86
C GLY A 467 -18.36 -51.73 -8.12
N ASN A 468 -18.82 -52.82 -8.74
CA ASN A 468 -18.14 -53.47 -9.87
C ASN A 468 -17.82 -52.48 -11.02
N PRO A 469 -16.53 -52.22 -11.33
CA PRO A 469 -16.15 -51.27 -12.37
C PRO A 469 -16.72 -51.67 -13.74
N GLY A 470 -16.67 -52.95 -14.10
CA GLY A 470 -17.19 -53.46 -15.37
C GLY A 470 -18.73 -53.44 -15.50
N GLN A 471 -19.44 -52.84 -14.54
CA GLN A 471 -20.89 -52.62 -14.56
C GLN A 471 -21.26 -51.17 -14.18
N GLY A 472 -20.33 -50.22 -14.26
CA GLY A 472 -20.60 -48.78 -14.19
C GLY A 472 -20.72 -48.17 -12.79
N GLY A 473 -20.59 -48.95 -11.71
CA GLY A 473 -20.41 -48.48 -10.33
C GLY A 473 -21.49 -47.54 -9.75
N ALA A 474 -22.48 -48.09 -9.03
CA ALA A 474 -23.62 -47.34 -8.50
C ALA A 474 -23.50 -47.04 -6.98
N ARG A 475 -23.13 -45.80 -6.62
CA ARG A 475 -23.23 -45.26 -5.25
C ARG A 475 -24.23 -44.09 -5.22
N PRO A 476 -25.38 -44.18 -4.51
CA PRO A 476 -26.38 -43.11 -4.54
C PRO A 476 -25.84 -41.74 -4.13
N GLY A 477 -26.01 -40.73 -5.00
CA GLY A 477 -25.58 -39.35 -4.77
C GLY A 477 -24.07 -39.09 -4.95
N VAL A 478 -23.30 -40.07 -5.43
CA VAL A 478 -21.85 -39.99 -5.69
C VAL A 478 -21.53 -40.66 -7.03
N ARG A 479 -20.81 -39.98 -7.92
CA ARG A 479 -20.47 -40.53 -9.25
C ARG A 479 -18.96 -40.62 -9.44
N LEU A 480 -18.46 -41.81 -9.75
CA LEU A 480 -17.12 -41.99 -10.33
C LEU A 480 -17.17 -41.48 -11.77
N LEU A 481 -16.32 -40.51 -12.09
CA LEU A 481 -16.30 -39.84 -13.39
C LEU A 481 -15.26 -40.44 -14.34
N ALA A 482 -14.03 -40.68 -13.88
CA ALA A 482 -12.91 -41.17 -14.69
C ALA A 482 -11.89 -41.96 -13.85
N ILE A 483 -11.09 -42.77 -14.54
CA ILE A 483 -9.93 -43.50 -14.01
C ILE A 483 -8.73 -43.18 -14.90
N GLU A 484 -7.61 -42.74 -14.30
CA GLU A 484 -6.39 -42.34 -15.01
C GLU A 484 -5.20 -43.23 -14.55
N PRO A 485 -4.69 -44.14 -15.39
CA PRO A 485 -3.73 -45.19 -15.02
C PRO A 485 -2.27 -44.73 -14.98
N LEU A 486 -1.50 -45.25 -14.02
CA LEU A 486 -0.12 -44.84 -13.71
C LEU A 486 0.82 -46.04 -13.50
N ARG A 487 2.09 -45.89 -13.92
CA ARG A 487 3.18 -46.83 -13.64
C ARG A 487 4.53 -46.14 -13.42
N ARG A 488 5.52 -46.88 -12.94
CA ARG A 488 6.94 -46.45 -12.88
C ARG A 488 7.81 -47.34 -13.75
N TYR A 489 8.79 -46.74 -14.43
CA TYR A 489 9.86 -47.48 -15.12
C TYR A 489 11.17 -47.32 -14.35
N LEU A 490 11.93 -48.40 -14.25
CA LEU A 490 13.24 -48.43 -13.60
C LEU A 490 14.33 -48.74 -14.65
N ASN A 491 15.54 -48.23 -14.44
CA ASN A 491 16.71 -48.58 -15.24
C ASN A 491 17.48 -49.79 -14.65
N ASN A 492 18.58 -50.20 -15.30
CA ASN A 492 19.42 -51.32 -14.88
C ASN A 492 20.15 -51.12 -13.52
N LYS A 493 19.95 -49.99 -12.85
CA LYS A 493 20.44 -49.66 -11.50
C LYS A 493 19.28 -49.39 -10.52
N GLU A 494 18.08 -49.84 -10.87
CA GLU A 494 16.82 -49.65 -10.13
C GLU A 494 16.41 -48.17 -9.93
N GLN A 495 17.03 -47.22 -10.63
CA GLN A 495 16.66 -45.80 -10.58
C GLN A 495 15.42 -45.54 -11.44
N ILE A 496 14.55 -44.63 -10.99
CA ILE A 496 13.38 -44.21 -11.77
C ILE A 496 13.85 -43.44 -13.01
N GLN A 497 13.34 -43.83 -14.17
CA GLN A 497 13.67 -43.24 -15.47
C GLN A 497 12.40 -42.84 -16.22
N GLU A 498 12.33 -41.58 -16.65
CA GLU A 498 11.20 -41.07 -17.45
C GLU A 498 11.37 -41.36 -18.96
N HIS A 499 10.42 -40.92 -19.80
CA HIS A 499 10.34 -41.37 -21.20
C HIS A 499 11.42 -40.79 -22.14
N PHE A 500 12.00 -39.62 -21.84
CA PHE A 500 13.16 -39.10 -22.58
C PHE A 500 14.48 -39.81 -22.17
N GLY A 501 14.47 -40.59 -21.09
CA GLY A 501 15.58 -41.44 -20.66
C GLY A 501 16.44 -40.87 -19.53
N PHE A 502 16.07 -39.73 -18.93
CA PHE A 502 16.76 -39.17 -17.76
C PHE A 502 16.35 -39.88 -16.46
N ALA A 503 17.29 -39.96 -15.51
CA ALA A 503 16.98 -40.29 -14.13
C ALA A 503 16.13 -39.18 -13.49
N ASP A 504 15.03 -39.54 -12.82
CA ASP A 504 14.20 -38.58 -12.06
C ASP A 504 14.09 -38.98 -10.58
N GLY A 505 14.12 -37.96 -9.71
CA GLY A 505 13.98 -38.10 -8.25
C GLY A 505 15.00 -37.30 -7.43
N ASP A 506 16.17 -36.98 -7.98
CA ASP A 506 17.31 -36.47 -7.18
C ASP A 506 17.21 -34.99 -6.76
N GLY A 507 16.32 -34.21 -7.38
CA GLY A 507 16.23 -32.75 -7.23
C GLY A 507 15.43 -32.23 -6.02
N GLN A 508 15.00 -33.11 -5.12
CA GLN A 508 14.00 -32.81 -4.07
C GLN A 508 14.56 -31.90 -2.95
N PRO A 509 13.70 -31.15 -2.23
CA PRO A 509 14.07 -30.48 -0.99
C PRO A 509 14.23 -31.49 0.17
N VAL A 510 15.00 -31.09 1.19
CA VAL A 510 15.32 -31.95 2.37
C VAL A 510 14.76 -31.32 3.66
N LEU A 511 14.28 -32.16 4.59
CA LEU A 511 13.67 -31.75 5.88
C LEU A 511 14.56 -32.00 7.11
N ASP A 512 15.58 -32.83 6.97
CA ASP A 512 16.60 -33.12 7.97
C ASP A 512 17.87 -32.25 7.68
N ALA A 513 18.72 -32.01 8.68
CA ALA A 513 19.93 -31.19 8.50
C ALA A 513 20.89 -31.76 7.44
N VAL A 514 21.47 -30.86 6.64
CA VAL A 514 22.55 -31.19 5.69
C VAL A 514 23.94 -31.12 6.34
N PRO A 515 24.96 -31.80 5.78
CA PRO A 515 26.33 -31.78 6.29
C PRO A 515 26.92 -30.37 6.41
N GLN A 516 27.72 -30.15 7.46
CA GLN A 516 28.49 -28.92 7.62
C GLN A 516 29.50 -28.77 6.47
N GLY A 517 29.40 -27.68 5.72
CA GLY A 517 30.20 -27.44 4.52
C GLY A 517 29.48 -27.68 3.19
N ALA A 518 28.21 -28.14 3.21
CA ALA A 518 27.39 -28.23 2.00
C ALA A 518 27.31 -26.89 1.25
N VAL A 519 27.54 -26.92 -0.06
CA VAL A 519 27.65 -25.76 -0.95
C VAL A 519 26.28 -25.09 -1.13
N TYR A 520 25.26 -25.89 -1.43
CA TYR A 520 23.87 -25.47 -1.50
C TYR A 520 23.05 -26.27 -0.50
N ARG A 521 22.66 -25.63 0.60
CA ARG A 521 22.08 -26.33 1.75
C ARG A 521 20.82 -27.15 1.45
N ASN A 522 20.08 -26.89 0.36
CA ASN A 522 18.91 -27.63 -0.16
C ASN A 522 17.71 -27.88 0.81
N GLN A 523 17.91 -27.63 2.10
CA GLN A 523 17.01 -27.86 3.21
C GLN A 523 15.91 -26.78 3.25
N VAL A 524 14.72 -27.17 3.69
CA VAL A 524 13.53 -26.35 3.78
C VAL A 524 12.82 -26.51 5.12
N HIS A 525 12.10 -25.47 5.53
CA HIS A 525 11.16 -25.53 6.66
C HIS A 525 9.97 -26.45 6.33
N LEU A 526 9.32 -27.00 7.36
CA LEU A 526 8.15 -27.88 7.20
C LEU A 526 6.96 -27.16 6.54
N GLY A 527 6.81 -25.85 6.77
CA GLY A 527 5.83 -24.97 6.14
C GLY A 527 6.01 -24.75 4.63
N GLU A 528 7.06 -25.32 4.01
CA GLU A 528 7.11 -25.43 2.55
C GLU A 528 6.21 -26.54 2.00
N LEU A 529 5.86 -27.54 2.82
CA LEU A 529 5.11 -28.72 2.40
C LEU A 529 3.77 -28.89 3.13
N LEU A 530 3.69 -28.49 4.41
CA LEU A 530 2.46 -28.56 5.20
C LEU A 530 1.95 -27.17 5.58
N LEU A 531 0.64 -26.99 5.46
CA LEU A 531 -0.06 -25.81 5.93
C LEU A 531 -0.09 -25.76 7.46
N GLY A 532 -0.08 -24.53 7.99
CA GLY A 532 -0.12 -24.25 9.43
C GLY A 532 1.23 -24.35 10.17
N TYR A 533 2.34 -24.60 9.49
CA TYR A 533 3.70 -24.63 10.05
C TYR A 533 4.53 -23.42 9.61
N PRO A 534 5.61 -23.04 10.33
CA PRO A 534 6.53 -22.00 9.89
C PRO A 534 7.23 -22.40 8.58
N ASN A 535 7.41 -21.43 7.68
CA ASN A 535 8.05 -21.58 6.37
C ASN A 535 9.32 -20.71 6.28
N GLU A 536 9.99 -20.64 5.13
CA GLU A 536 11.25 -19.88 5.02
C GLU A 536 11.08 -18.36 5.16
N ALA A 537 9.91 -17.84 4.82
CA ALA A 537 9.58 -16.43 4.92
C ALA A 537 8.79 -16.07 6.19
N ASP A 538 7.96 -16.99 6.69
CA ASP A 538 6.91 -16.70 7.66
C ASP A 538 7.00 -17.59 8.92
N PRO A 539 6.79 -17.02 10.13
CA PRO A 539 6.60 -17.82 11.33
C PRO A 539 5.30 -18.64 11.23
N ALA A 540 5.05 -19.50 12.22
CA ALA A 540 3.75 -20.19 12.33
C ALA A 540 2.61 -19.15 12.35
N PRO A 541 1.49 -19.39 11.64
CA PRO A 541 0.39 -18.42 11.60
C PRO A 541 -0.21 -18.20 12.99
N GLN A 542 -0.44 -16.93 13.33
CA GLN A 542 -0.87 -16.52 14.67
C GLN A 542 -2.35 -16.85 14.93
N GLU A 543 -2.65 -17.25 16.16
CA GLU A 543 -3.96 -17.73 16.62
C GLU A 543 -4.71 -16.68 17.47
N ASP A 544 -4.62 -15.39 17.09
CA ASP A 544 -4.98 -14.26 17.97
C ASP A 544 -6.52 -14.13 18.23
N SER A 545 -7.35 -14.37 17.22
CA SER A 545 -8.83 -14.36 17.32
C SER A 545 -9.45 -15.73 17.02
N ASP A 546 -10.70 -15.96 17.43
CA ASP A 546 -11.36 -17.27 17.24
C ASP A 546 -11.54 -17.66 15.76
N ALA A 547 -11.81 -16.70 14.88
CA ALA A 547 -11.85 -16.95 13.43
C ALA A 547 -10.46 -17.30 12.86
N GLN A 548 -9.38 -16.73 13.40
CA GLN A 548 -8.02 -17.14 13.04
C GLN A 548 -7.69 -18.54 13.60
N ARG A 549 -8.09 -18.84 14.84
CA ARG A 549 -7.96 -20.18 15.45
C ARG A 549 -8.68 -21.24 14.62
N GLU A 550 -9.91 -20.96 14.17
CA GLU A 550 -10.68 -21.83 13.28
C GLU A 550 -9.95 -22.04 11.94
N ARG A 551 -9.56 -20.96 11.25
CA ARG A 551 -8.81 -21.01 9.98
C ARG A 551 -7.50 -21.80 10.10
N VAL A 552 -6.70 -21.55 11.15
CA VAL A 552 -5.41 -22.23 11.37
C VAL A 552 -5.61 -23.71 11.64
N ARG A 553 -6.59 -24.09 12.48
CA ARG A 553 -6.92 -25.50 12.77
C ARG A 553 -7.49 -26.24 11.56
N PHE A 554 -8.26 -25.55 10.72
CA PHE A 554 -8.77 -26.10 9.48
C PHE A 554 -7.66 -26.40 8.45
N PHE A 555 -6.60 -25.57 8.39
CA PHE A 555 -5.51 -25.79 7.44
C PHE A 555 -4.35 -26.65 7.97
N ARG A 556 -4.11 -26.72 9.29
CA ARG A 556 -2.99 -27.47 9.89
C ARG A 556 -2.93 -28.90 9.35
N ASN A 557 -1.71 -29.38 9.05
CA ASN A 557 -1.40 -30.71 8.50
C ASN A 557 -1.91 -30.99 7.08
N GLY A 558 -2.65 -30.07 6.44
CA GLY A 558 -3.02 -30.16 5.03
C GLY A 558 -1.87 -29.76 4.08
N SER A 559 -2.05 -29.99 2.79
CA SER A 559 -1.16 -29.54 1.70
C SER A 559 -1.97 -29.25 0.45
N PHE A 560 -1.44 -28.44 -0.48
CA PHE A 560 -1.94 -28.46 -1.85
C PHE A 560 -1.22 -29.52 -2.69
N LEU A 561 -1.95 -30.06 -3.66
CA LEU A 561 -1.49 -31.02 -4.66
C LEU A 561 -1.76 -30.45 -6.05
N VAL A 562 -0.71 -30.37 -6.85
CA VAL A 562 -0.77 -30.04 -8.27
C VAL A 562 -0.69 -31.33 -9.08
N VAL A 563 -1.60 -31.50 -10.04
CA VAL A 563 -1.61 -32.64 -10.97
C VAL A 563 -1.63 -32.13 -12.41
N ARG A 564 -0.71 -32.59 -13.26
CA ARG A 564 -0.69 -32.30 -14.71
C ARG A 564 -0.38 -33.57 -15.49
N LYS A 565 -1.24 -33.94 -16.44
CA LYS A 565 -0.99 -35.02 -17.40
C LYS A 565 -0.20 -34.44 -18.57
N LEU A 566 1.08 -34.80 -18.65
CA LEU A 566 2.03 -34.29 -19.64
C LEU A 566 2.35 -35.41 -20.64
N ARG A 567 1.93 -35.31 -21.91
CA ARG A 567 2.36 -36.20 -23.00
C ARG A 567 3.79 -35.87 -23.39
N GLN A 568 4.60 -36.88 -23.72
CA GLN A 568 6.01 -36.73 -24.10
C GLN A 568 6.26 -37.31 -25.49
N ASP A 569 6.69 -36.46 -26.43
CA ASP A 569 7.10 -36.85 -27.78
C ASP A 569 8.60 -37.18 -27.80
N VAL A 570 8.90 -38.45 -27.51
CA VAL A 570 10.27 -38.97 -27.42
C VAL A 570 10.99 -38.91 -28.76
N ALA A 571 10.29 -39.20 -29.86
CA ALA A 571 10.86 -39.20 -31.20
C ALA A 571 11.32 -37.80 -31.64
N ALA A 572 10.46 -36.78 -31.45
CA ALA A 572 10.76 -35.41 -31.84
C ALA A 572 11.99 -34.84 -31.08
N LEU A 573 12.13 -35.13 -29.79
CA LEU A 573 13.27 -34.65 -29.00
C LEU A 573 14.59 -35.31 -29.44
N TYR A 574 14.59 -36.62 -29.66
CA TYR A 574 15.79 -37.36 -30.08
C TYR A 574 16.26 -36.91 -31.47
N GLU A 575 15.35 -36.69 -32.42
CA GLU A 575 15.73 -36.21 -33.75
C GLU A 575 16.25 -34.76 -33.73
N THR A 576 15.68 -33.88 -32.89
CA THR A 576 16.22 -32.52 -32.68
C THR A 576 17.66 -32.56 -32.16
N VAL A 577 17.97 -33.41 -31.18
CA VAL A 577 19.34 -33.51 -30.62
C VAL A 577 20.31 -34.05 -31.68
N ARG A 578 19.93 -35.07 -32.44
CA ARG A 578 20.73 -35.64 -33.54
C ARG A 578 20.96 -34.66 -34.68
N ARG A 579 19.98 -33.82 -35.01
CA ARG A 579 20.15 -32.68 -35.93
C ARG A 579 21.15 -31.68 -35.36
N GLY A 580 20.96 -31.24 -34.12
CA GLY A 580 21.88 -30.32 -33.43
C GLY A 580 23.33 -30.83 -33.36
N SER A 581 23.53 -32.14 -33.22
CA SER A 581 24.84 -32.78 -33.26
C SER A 581 25.49 -32.66 -34.64
N ARG A 582 24.76 -33.00 -35.71
CA ARG A 582 25.21 -32.83 -37.11
C ARG A 582 25.52 -31.36 -37.45
N ASP A 583 24.70 -30.42 -36.97
CA ASP A 583 24.83 -28.99 -37.27
C ASP A 583 26.01 -28.31 -36.54
N THR A 584 26.39 -28.79 -35.34
CA THR A 584 27.41 -28.15 -34.48
C THR A 584 28.71 -28.94 -34.32
N GLY A 585 28.73 -30.22 -34.70
CA GLY A 585 29.84 -31.13 -34.43
C GLY A 585 29.96 -31.55 -32.95
N LEU A 586 28.96 -31.24 -32.11
CA LEU A 586 28.94 -31.61 -30.70
C LEU A 586 28.28 -32.97 -30.48
N ASP A 587 28.70 -33.68 -29.43
CA ASP A 587 28.15 -34.96 -29.00
C ASP A 587 26.67 -34.86 -28.55
N GLU A 588 25.87 -35.89 -28.84
CA GLU A 588 24.43 -35.91 -28.50
C GLU A 588 24.18 -35.88 -26.98
N ASP A 589 24.98 -36.61 -26.19
CA ASP A 589 24.86 -36.63 -24.72
C ASP A 589 25.26 -35.29 -24.10
N LEU A 590 26.22 -34.58 -24.70
CA LEU A 590 26.56 -33.19 -24.35
C LEU A 590 25.40 -32.23 -24.66
N ILE A 591 24.73 -32.37 -25.81
CA ILE A 591 23.57 -31.52 -26.16
C ILE A 591 22.41 -31.81 -25.20
N PHE A 592 22.04 -33.07 -24.97
CA PHE A 592 21.05 -33.45 -23.95
C PHE A 592 21.40 -32.85 -22.58
N ALA A 593 22.68 -32.91 -22.18
CA ALA A 593 23.13 -32.35 -20.92
C ALA A 593 23.10 -30.81 -20.86
N LYS A 594 23.36 -30.10 -21.98
CA LYS A 594 23.24 -28.63 -22.08
C LYS A 594 21.79 -28.14 -22.06
N LEU A 595 20.86 -28.88 -22.66
CA LEU A 595 19.42 -28.60 -22.62
C LEU A 595 18.85 -28.80 -21.20
N MET A 596 19.15 -29.95 -20.57
CA MET A 596 18.66 -30.30 -19.23
C MET A 596 19.38 -29.55 -18.09
N GLY A 597 20.70 -29.33 -18.22
CA GLY A 597 21.60 -28.95 -17.13
C GLY A 597 22.12 -30.13 -16.29
N ARG A 598 21.75 -31.37 -16.66
CA ARG A 598 22.22 -32.64 -16.09
C ARG A 598 22.42 -33.68 -17.19
N ARG A 599 23.37 -34.60 -16.99
CA ARG A 599 23.54 -35.81 -17.80
C ARG A 599 22.38 -36.79 -17.60
N ARG A 600 22.17 -37.73 -18.53
CA ARG A 600 21.09 -38.74 -18.45
C ARG A 600 21.13 -39.59 -17.16
N ASP A 601 22.32 -39.77 -16.56
CA ASP A 601 22.52 -40.45 -15.28
C ASP A 601 22.30 -39.58 -14.02
N GLY A 602 21.82 -38.35 -14.19
CA GLY A 602 21.50 -37.41 -13.11
C GLY A 602 22.64 -36.46 -12.72
N ARG A 603 23.90 -36.67 -13.13
CA ARG A 603 25.02 -35.80 -12.73
C ARG A 603 24.89 -34.36 -13.28
N PRO A 604 25.17 -33.31 -12.49
CA PRO A 604 25.11 -31.92 -12.95
C PRO A 604 26.24 -31.55 -13.94
N LEU A 605 26.11 -30.38 -14.59
CA LEU A 605 27.15 -29.82 -15.47
C LEU A 605 28.28 -29.08 -14.74
N VAL A 606 27.98 -28.46 -13.60
CA VAL A 606 28.98 -27.76 -12.76
C VAL A 606 29.60 -28.71 -11.74
N ASP A 607 30.79 -28.37 -11.25
CA ASP A 607 31.46 -29.12 -10.19
C ASP A 607 30.59 -29.20 -8.93
N ALA A 608 30.48 -30.40 -8.37
CA ALA A 608 29.55 -30.72 -7.29
C ALA A 608 30.15 -31.74 -6.33
N THR A 609 29.95 -31.53 -5.02
CA THR A 609 30.37 -32.43 -3.93
C THR A 609 29.49 -33.67 -3.84
N ALA A 610 28.22 -33.55 -4.23
CA ALA A 610 27.25 -34.63 -4.37
C ALA A 610 26.25 -34.29 -5.49
N ILE A 611 25.44 -35.26 -5.95
CA ILE A 611 24.57 -35.14 -7.13
C ILE A 611 23.60 -33.93 -7.12
N ASN A 612 23.32 -33.34 -5.96
CA ASN A 612 22.50 -32.11 -5.84
C ASN A 612 23.15 -30.98 -5.00
N ASP A 613 24.37 -31.16 -4.51
CA ASP A 613 25.10 -30.17 -3.69
C ASP A 613 26.09 -29.38 -4.56
N PHE A 614 25.63 -28.23 -5.04
CA PHE A 614 26.35 -27.27 -5.89
C PHE A 614 25.55 -25.96 -5.98
N ASP A 615 26.17 -24.86 -6.41
CA ASP A 615 25.47 -23.66 -6.88
C ASP A 615 26.14 -23.10 -8.15
N TYR A 616 25.72 -21.92 -8.62
CA TYR A 616 26.23 -21.32 -9.85
C TYR A 616 27.06 -20.04 -9.62
N ARG A 617 27.51 -19.73 -8.40
CA ARG A 617 28.32 -18.53 -8.12
C ARG A 617 29.65 -18.51 -8.89
N ALA A 618 30.23 -19.68 -9.16
CA ALA A 618 31.40 -19.84 -10.03
C ALA A 618 31.08 -19.75 -11.54
N ASP A 619 29.79 -19.71 -11.90
CA ASP A 619 29.26 -19.71 -13.27
C ASP A 619 28.19 -18.61 -13.47
N GLY A 620 28.42 -17.44 -12.87
CA GLY A 620 27.55 -16.25 -12.95
C GLY A 620 27.52 -15.56 -14.33
N GLU A 621 28.32 -16.05 -15.29
CA GLU A 621 28.24 -15.71 -16.72
C GLU A 621 27.56 -16.81 -17.57
N GLY A 622 27.10 -17.93 -16.97
CA GLY A 622 26.34 -18.98 -17.67
C GLY A 622 27.15 -19.82 -18.67
N LYS A 623 28.47 -19.91 -18.49
CA LYS A 623 29.43 -20.57 -19.39
C LYS A 623 29.33 -22.09 -19.33
N VAL A 624 29.20 -22.64 -18.13
CA VAL A 624 29.17 -24.09 -17.89
C VAL A 624 27.75 -24.61 -18.00
N CYS A 625 26.83 -24.13 -17.15
CA CYS A 625 25.41 -24.45 -17.18
C CYS A 625 24.62 -23.25 -17.74
N PRO A 626 24.03 -23.36 -18.95
CA PRO A 626 23.30 -22.24 -19.58
C PRO A 626 22.19 -21.71 -18.67
N PHE A 627 21.98 -20.40 -18.65
CA PHE A 627 20.90 -19.75 -17.88
C PHE A 627 19.51 -20.34 -18.19
N HIS A 628 19.30 -20.74 -19.45
CA HIS A 628 18.03 -21.29 -19.95
C HIS A 628 17.94 -22.83 -19.84
N ALA A 629 18.95 -23.52 -19.29
CA ALA A 629 18.90 -24.97 -19.10
C ALA A 629 17.85 -25.37 -18.05
N HIS A 630 17.13 -26.46 -18.30
CA HIS A 630 15.91 -26.84 -17.56
C HIS A 630 16.06 -26.78 -16.03
N ILE A 631 17.10 -27.41 -15.46
CA ILE A 631 17.29 -27.40 -14.00
C ILE A 631 17.78 -26.05 -13.42
N ARG A 632 18.42 -25.18 -14.22
CA ARG A 632 18.83 -23.82 -13.80
C ARG A 632 17.63 -22.87 -13.86
N ARG A 633 16.72 -23.02 -14.83
CA ARG A 633 15.44 -22.27 -14.84
C ARG A 633 14.52 -22.68 -13.70
N ALA A 634 14.38 -23.98 -13.44
CA ALA A 634 13.50 -24.52 -12.39
C ALA A 634 14.02 -24.28 -10.96
N ASN A 635 15.35 -24.19 -10.77
CA ASN A 635 15.95 -23.79 -9.50
C ASN A 635 17.27 -23.02 -9.77
N PRO A 636 17.23 -21.67 -9.82
CA PRO A 636 18.41 -20.86 -10.15
C PRO A 636 19.47 -20.82 -9.05
N ARG A 637 19.15 -21.26 -7.81
CA ARG A 637 20.04 -21.20 -6.62
C ARG A 637 20.48 -19.75 -6.28
N PRO A 638 21.15 -19.46 -5.15
CA PRO A 638 21.44 -18.08 -4.74
C PRO A 638 22.81 -17.56 -5.24
N GLU A 639 22.84 -16.29 -5.65
CA GLU A 639 24.05 -15.55 -6.03
C GLU A 639 24.19 -14.28 -5.15
N GLU A 640 24.69 -14.42 -3.91
CA GLU A 640 24.85 -13.28 -2.98
C GLU A 640 26.33 -12.83 -2.83
N ALA A 641 26.69 -11.74 -3.50
CA ALA A 641 27.89 -10.93 -3.23
C ALA A 641 27.84 -9.56 -3.97
N VAL A 642 27.07 -8.59 -3.47
CA VAL A 642 27.07 -7.20 -3.99
C VAL A 642 27.16 -6.20 -2.83
N GLN A 643 27.99 -5.17 -2.98
CA GLN A 643 28.07 -4.05 -2.03
C GLN A 643 27.00 -3.00 -2.35
N GLY A 644 25.92 -2.98 -1.58
CA GLY A 644 24.80 -2.05 -1.74
C GLY A 644 23.72 -2.25 -0.67
N PRO A 645 22.55 -1.60 -0.80
CA PRO A 645 21.40 -1.86 0.06
C PRO A 645 20.96 -3.33 -0.05
N GLN A 646 20.91 -4.05 1.07
CA GLN A 646 20.48 -5.45 1.09
C GLN A 646 18.98 -5.59 0.77
N ASP A 647 18.61 -6.68 0.10
CA ASP A 647 17.21 -7.07 -0.11
C ASP A 647 16.55 -7.36 1.25
N ALA A 648 15.25 -7.07 1.38
CA ALA A 648 14.57 -7.18 2.67
C ALA A 648 14.41 -8.66 3.11
N PRO A 649 14.70 -9.02 4.37
CA PRO A 649 14.54 -10.39 4.88
C PRO A 649 13.11 -10.96 4.71
N GLY A 650 13.04 -12.29 4.56
CA GLY A 650 11.78 -13.04 4.39
C GLY A 650 11.47 -13.48 2.95
N ARG A 651 12.48 -13.70 2.09
CA ARG A 651 12.30 -14.18 0.70
C ARG A 651 12.24 -15.71 0.64
N ARG A 652 11.05 -16.26 0.41
CA ARG A 652 10.78 -17.68 0.18
C ARG A 652 11.46 -18.20 -1.10
N ARG A 653 12.22 -19.30 -1.03
CA ARG A 653 12.70 -20.02 -2.22
C ARG A 653 11.59 -20.95 -2.73
N PRO A 654 11.16 -20.88 -4.01
CA PRO A 654 10.13 -21.77 -4.54
C PRO A 654 10.67 -23.20 -4.63
N ARG A 655 10.20 -24.08 -3.74
CA ARG A 655 10.57 -25.51 -3.70
C ARG A 655 9.31 -26.36 -3.74
N ILE A 656 9.30 -27.44 -4.52
CA ILE A 656 8.17 -28.37 -4.61
C ILE A 656 8.63 -29.81 -4.34
N MET A 657 7.74 -30.63 -3.79
CA MET A 657 8.02 -32.03 -3.48
C MET A 657 7.32 -32.94 -4.50
N ARG A 658 8.07 -33.44 -5.49
CA ARG A 658 7.51 -34.17 -6.64
C ARG A 658 7.26 -35.65 -6.33
N ARG A 659 6.14 -36.18 -6.83
CA ARG A 659 5.65 -37.57 -6.64
C ARG A 659 5.12 -38.19 -7.94
N SER A 660 5.54 -37.65 -9.09
CA SER A 660 5.12 -38.02 -10.43
C SER A 660 5.25 -39.54 -10.72
N MET A 661 4.43 -40.01 -11.66
CA MET A 661 4.49 -41.38 -12.22
C MET A 661 4.27 -41.32 -13.73
N SER A 662 4.85 -42.24 -14.48
CA SER A 662 4.67 -42.34 -15.92
C SER A 662 3.27 -42.88 -16.26
N TYR A 663 2.79 -42.58 -17.47
CA TYR A 663 1.70 -43.31 -18.12
C TYR A 663 2.12 -43.75 -19.52
N GLY A 664 1.35 -44.67 -20.12
CA GLY A 664 1.64 -45.21 -21.45
C GLY A 664 2.78 -46.23 -21.51
N PRO A 665 2.99 -46.89 -22.67
CA PRO A 665 4.14 -47.75 -22.93
C PRO A 665 5.42 -46.93 -23.17
N ARG A 666 6.59 -47.53 -22.99
CA ARG A 666 7.87 -46.94 -23.46
C ARG A 666 7.87 -46.76 -24.98
N TYR A 667 8.75 -45.89 -25.48
CA TYR A 667 9.04 -45.82 -26.91
C TYR A 667 9.90 -47.01 -27.33
N ALA A 668 9.57 -47.64 -28.46
CA ALA A 668 10.28 -48.80 -28.98
C ALA A 668 11.45 -48.35 -29.88
N PHE A 669 12.58 -48.01 -29.25
CA PHE A 669 13.80 -47.66 -29.99
C PHE A 669 14.28 -48.84 -30.87
N PRO A 670 14.57 -48.62 -32.16
CA PRO A 670 15.18 -49.63 -33.02
C PRO A 670 16.63 -49.93 -32.62
N GLU A 671 17.12 -51.13 -32.94
CA GLU A 671 18.49 -51.59 -32.60
C GLU A 671 19.60 -50.74 -33.25
N VAL A 672 19.29 -50.09 -34.39
CA VAL A 672 20.17 -49.15 -35.10
C VAL A 672 19.39 -47.84 -35.29
N ALA A 673 20.04 -46.70 -35.03
CA ALA A 673 19.42 -45.39 -35.20
C ALA A 673 19.13 -45.11 -36.70
N PRO A 674 17.86 -45.00 -37.12
CA PRO A 674 17.47 -44.99 -38.54
C PRO A 674 18.05 -43.79 -39.29
N GLU A 675 18.42 -43.92 -40.56
CA GLU A 675 19.01 -42.80 -41.31
C GLU A 675 18.00 -41.65 -41.52
N ASP A 676 16.73 -42.00 -41.78
CA ASP A 676 15.60 -41.06 -41.96
C ASP A 676 15.07 -40.41 -40.65
N GLY A 677 15.67 -40.75 -39.50
CA GLY A 677 15.31 -40.18 -38.19
C GLY A 677 14.18 -40.91 -37.43
N TYR A 678 13.90 -40.43 -36.22
CA TYR A 678 12.89 -41.04 -35.32
C TYR A 678 11.47 -40.58 -35.63
N VAL A 679 10.50 -41.50 -35.57
CA VAL A 679 9.07 -41.27 -35.91
C VAL A 679 8.13 -41.55 -34.73
N ASP A 680 6.96 -40.91 -34.70
CA ASP A 680 5.92 -41.19 -33.69
C ASP A 680 5.25 -42.55 -34.00
N ASP A 681 5.06 -43.37 -32.97
CA ASP A 681 4.39 -44.68 -33.03
C ASP A 681 2.89 -44.60 -32.67
N GLY A 682 2.39 -43.38 -32.42
CA GLY A 682 0.98 -43.09 -32.12
C GLY A 682 0.54 -43.47 -30.71
N GLN A 683 1.43 -43.98 -29.85
CA GLN A 683 1.08 -44.42 -28.50
C GLN A 683 1.04 -43.26 -27.51
N GLU A 684 -0.06 -43.16 -26.75
CA GLU A 684 -0.17 -42.22 -25.62
C GLU A 684 0.86 -42.55 -24.54
N ARG A 685 1.84 -41.66 -24.33
CA ARG A 685 2.85 -41.80 -23.28
C ARG A 685 3.25 -40.45 -22.68
N GLY A 686 3.69 -40.50 -21.43
CA GLY A 686 4.27 -39.34 -20.76
C GLY A 686 4.29 -39.47 -19.25
N LEU A 687 4.17 -38.33 -18.57
CA LEU A 687 4.28 -38.19 -17.13
C LEU A 687 2.99 -37.61 -16.54
N MET A 688 2.39 -38.30 -15.57
CA MET A 688 1.47 -37.66 -14.63
C MET A 688 2.32 -36.93 -13.60
N PHE A 689 2.59 -35.66 -13.87
CA PHE A 689 3.28 -34.78 -12.93
C PHE A 689 2.40 -34.59 -11.69
N MET A 690 2.98 -34.88 -10.53
CA MET A 690 2.34 -34.67 -9.22
C MET A 690 3.31 -33.97 -8.30
N ALA A 691 2.88 -32.88 -7.66
CA ALA A 691 3.72 -32.13 -6.72
C ALA A 691 2.93 -31.66 -5.50
N TYR A 692 3.53 -31.79 -4.32
CA TYR A 692 3.03 -31.24 -3.06
C TYR A 692 3.77 -29.96 -2.68
N ASN A 693 3.01 -28.97 -2.18
CA ASN A 693 3.47 -27.66 -1.75
C ASN A 693 2.45 -26.99 -0.81
N ALA A 694 2.91 -26.18 0.14
CA ALA A 694 2.02 -25.39 1.01
C ALA A 694 1.40 -24.17 0.31
N SER A 695 1.97 -23.73 -0.82
CA SER A 695 1.45 -22.67 -1.68
C SER A 695 1.67 -23.06 -3.15
N ILE A 696 0.61 -23.08 -3.96
CA ILE A 696 0.69 -23.49 -5.37
C ILE A 696 1.36 -22.37 -6.17
N SER A 697 0.83 -21.18 -6.00
CA SER A 697 1.24 -19.92 -6.63
C SER A 697 2.65 -19.44 -6.30
N GLU A 698 3.13 -19.61 -5.07
CA GLU A 698 4.50 -19.19 -4.66
C GLU A 698 5.57 -20.24 -4.96
N GLN A 699 5.18 -21.49 -5.27
CA GLN A 699 6.11 -22.60 -5.44
C GLN A 699 5.97 -23.24 -6.83
N PHE A 700 4.85 -23.90 -7.13
CA PHE A 700 4.62 -24.53 -8.42
C PHE A 700 4.47 -23.53 -9.57
N GLU A 701 3.57 -22.54 -9.46
CA GLU A 701 3.28 -21.65 -10.59
C GLU A 701 4.49 -20.77 -10.94
N VAL A 702 5.29 -20.36 -9.95
CA VAL A 702 6.57 -19.67 -10.17
C VAL A 702 7.52 -20.53 -10.99
N ILE A 703 7.70 -21.82 -10.63
CA ILE A 703 8.58 -22.75 -11.35
C ILE A 703 8.03 -23.02 -12.77
N GLN A 704 6.73 -23.27 -12.91
CA GLN A 704 6.10 -23.51 -14.21
C GLN A 704 6.24 -22.28 -15.13
N ARG A 705 5.99 -21.07 -14.60
CA ARG A 705 6.20 -19.81 -15.34
C ARG A 705 7.65 -19.65 -15.78
N TRP A 706 8.62 -19.92 -14.90
CA TRP A 706 10.04 -19.86 -15.22
C TRP A 706 10.42 -20.81 -16.36
N LEU A 707 9.75 -21.95 -16.50
CA LEU A 707 10.01 -22.89 -17.59
C LEU A 707 9.39 -22.42 -18.92
N VAL A 708 8.12 -22.02 -18.93
CA VAL A 708 7.43 -21.64 -20.19
C VAL A 708 7.86 -20.29 -20.78
N GLY A 709 8.20 -19.29 -19.95
CA GLY A 709 8.41 -17.92 -20.43
C GLY A 709 8.56 -16.91 -19.29
N GLY A 710 9.49 -17.17 -18.36
CA GLY A 710 9.68 -16.35 -17.18
C GLY A 710 11.14 -16.18 -16.82
N ASN A 711 11.47 -15.03 -16.21
CA ASN A 711 12.84 -14.75 -15.81
C ASN A 711 13.13 -15.30 -14.40
N SER A 712 14.12 -16.18 -14.30
CA SER A 712 14.69 -16.70 -13.04
C SER A 712 16.21 -16.51 -12.93
N ALA A 713 16.87 -16.07 -14.01
CA ALA A 713 18.33 -16.04 -14.14
C ALA A 713 18.88 -14.72 -14.74
N GLY A 714 18.02 -13.73 -14.98
CA GLY A 714 18.36 -12.41 -15.51
C GLY A 714 18.24 -12.23 -17.03
N GLY A 715 18.02 -13.30 -17.79
CA GLY A 715 17.92 -13.29 -19.27
C GLY A 715 16.51 -13.05 -19.83
N PHE A 716 16.40 -12.92 -21.16
CA PHE A 716 15.16 -12.66 -21.90
C PHE A 716 14.13 -13.80 -21.74
N SER A 717 12.88 -13.46 -21.40
CA SER A 717 11.85 -14.45 -21.05
C SER A 717 11.44 -15.34 -22.22
N GLY A 718 11.44 -14.80 -23.45
CA GLY A 718 11.08 -15.49 -24.69
C GLY A 718 12.02 -16.63 -25.08
N GLN A 719 13.23 -16.69 -24.50
CA GLN A 719 14.04 -17.92 -24.52
C GLN A 719 13.43 -18.91 -23.52
N SER A 720 12.37 -19.58 -23.98
CA SER A 720 11.59 -20.58 -23.26
C SER A 720 12.38 -21.87 -22.97
N ASP A 721 11.87 -22.74 -22.08
CA ASP A 721 12.57 -23.98 -21.72
C ASP A 721 12.69 -24.92 -22.92
N SER A 722 13.83 -25.59 -22.99
CA SER A 722 14.16 -26.53 -24.06
C SER A 722 13.19 -27.71 -24.18
N LEU A 723 12.51 -28.09 -23.09
CA LEU A 723 11.60 -29.24 -23.05
C LEU A 723 10.12 -28.82 -22.88
N LEU A 724 9.85 -27.84 -22.00
CA LEU A 724 8.50 -27.40 -21.63
C LEU A 724 8.04 -26.09 -22.28
N GLY A 725 8.91 -25.38 -23.00
CA GLY A 725 8.51 -24.17 -23.72
C GLY A 725 7.56 -24.48 -24.87
N VAL A 726 6.61 -23.57 -25.13
CA VAL A 726 5.59 -23.73 -26.17
C VAL A 726 6.00 -22.94 -27.42
N PRO A 727 6.02 -23.54 -28.63
CA PRO A 727 6.36 -22.82 -29.86
C PRO A 727 5.42 -21.64 -30.16
N GLU A 728 5.97 -20.61 -30.81
CA GLU A 728 5.23 -19.50 -31.38
C GLU A 728 4.73 -19.87 -32.80
N VAL A 729 3.67 -19.22 -33.29
CA VAL A 729 3.24 -19.39 -34.69
C VAL A 729 4.03 -18.40 -35.53
N GLY A 730 4.84 -18.90 -36.46
CA GLY A 730 5.74 -18.07 -37.29
C GLY A 730 7.11 -17.73 -36.70
N GLU A 731 7.47 -18.19 -35.49
CA GLU A 731 8.83 -18.00 -34.94
C GLU A 731 9.51 -19.33 -34.57
N ASP A 732 10.67 -19.60 -35.18
CA ASP A 732 11.48 -20.80 -34.90
C ASP A 732 12.16 -20.70 -33.53
N ARG A 733 12.01 -21.72 -32.68
CA ARG A 733 12.70 -21.73 -31.37
C ARG A 733 14.13 -22.20 -31.52
N SER A 734 15.06 -21.47 -30.90
CA SER A 734 16.46 -21.91 -30.80
C SER A 734 17.03 -21.71 -29.40
N PHE A 735 17.89 -22.64 -29.00
CA PHE A 735 18.57 -22.65 -27.70
C PHE A 735 20.04 -22.27 -27.89
N ARG A 736 20.52 -21.27 -27.13
CA ARG A 736 21.89 -20.74 -27.23
C ARG A 736 22.71 -21.09 -25.99
N PHE A 737 23.98 -21.49 -26.17
CA PHE A 737 24.90 -21.71 -25.06
C PHE A 737 26.36 -21.46 -25.42
N GLU A 738 27.18 -21.09 -24.42
CA GLU A 738 28.63 -21.10 -24.54
C GLU A 738 29.17 -22.53 -24.37
N HIS A 739 30.08 -22.95 -25.25
CA HIS A 739 30.92 -24.14 -25.06
C HIS A 739 32.23 -23.98 -25.86
N PRO A 740 33.40 -24.23 -25.24
CA PRO A 740 34.67 -24.11 -25.95
C PRO A 740 34.86 -25.23 -26.98
N VAL A 741 35.43 -24.87 -28.14
CA VAL A 741 35.92 -25.82 -29.15
C VAL A 741 37.41 -25.55 -29.31
N ASP A 742 38.24 -26.58 -29.20
CA ASP A 742 39.71 -26.49 -29.19
C ASP A 742 40.26 -25.46 -28.16
N GLY A 743 39.56 -25.33 -27.03
CA GLY A 743 39.87 -24.35 -25.97
C GLY A 743 39.36 -22.93 -26.21
N VAL A 744 38.83 -22.61 -27.40
CA VAL A 744 38.31 -21.28 -27.73
C VAL A 744 36.81 -21.19 -27.38
N PRO A 745 36.36 -20.29 -26.48
CA PRO A 745 34.94 -20.10 -26.18
C PRO A 745 34.14 -19.70 -27.42
N ARG A 746 33.06 -20.42 -27.72
CA ARG A 746 32.13 -20.11 -28.80
C ARG A 746 30.68 -20.19 -28.32
N SER A 747 29.82 -19.37 -28.92
CA SER A 747 28.37 -19.45 -28.71
C SER A 747 27.75 -20.35 -29.78
N HIS A 748 27.05 -21.39 -29.35
CA HIS A 748 26.39 -22.39 -30.19
C HIS A 748 24.89 -22.16 -30.20
N ARG A 749 24.21 -22.50 -31.30
CA ARG A 749 22.76 -22.38 -31.46
C ARG A 749 22.16 -23.69 -31.98
N ILE A 750 21.32 -24.33 -31.18
CA ILE A 750 20.53 -25.50 -31.57
C ILE A 750 19.14 -25.01 -31.99
N ALA A 751 18.69 -25.36 -33.20
CA ALA A 751 17.29 -25.20 -33.58
C ALA A 751 16.47 -26.30 -32.89
N LEU A 752 15.48 -25.92 -32.08
CA LEU A 752 14.65 -26.86 -31.32
C LEU A 752 13.54 -27.42 -32.22
N ASP A 753 12.44 -26.69 -32.32
CA ASP A 753 11.33 -26.93 -33.21
C ASP A 753 11.16 -25.74 -34.17
N ALA A 754 10.73 -26.05 -35.40
CA ALA A 754 10.37 -25.04 -36.38
C ALA A 754 8.98 -24.48 -36.07
N ALA A 755 8.74 -23.24 -36.50
CA ALA A 755 7.41 -22.66 -36.47
C ALA A 755 6.41 -23.52 -37.27
N PRO A 756 5.21 -23.84 -36.74
CA PRO A 756 4.12 -24.34 -37.56
C PRO A 756 3.71 -23.25 -38.57
N GLY A 757 3.18 -23.67 -39.73
CA GLY A 757 2.43 -22.79 -40.61
C GLY A 757 1.25 -22.14 -39.89
N VAL A 758 0.71 -21.05 -40.44
CA VAL A 758 -0.34 -20.25 -39.79
C VAL A 758 -1.61 -21.07 -39.48
N ASP A 759 -1.86 -22.12 -40.26
CA ASP A 759 -3.01 -23.04 -40.13
C ASP A 759 -2.65 -24.38 -39.43
N GLU A 760 -1.42 -24.56 -38.94
CA GLU A 760 -0.91 -25.82 -38.36
C GLU A 760 -0.83 -25.75 -36.81
N GLU A 761 -0.94 -26.91 -36.14
CA GLU A 761 -0.76 -26.99 -34.68
C GLU A 761 0.72 -27.20 -34.31
N SER A 762 1.24 -26.43 -33.35
CA SER A 762 2.61 -26.62 -32.87
C SER A 762 2.79 -27.97 -32.17
N ARG A 763 3.95 -28.61 -32.41
CA ARG A 763 4.33 -29.92 -31.87
C ARG A 763 5.43 -29.80 -30.80
N PRO A 764 5.13 -29.35 -29.57
CA PRO A 764 6.10 -29.31 -28.48
C PRO A 764 6.49 -30.72 -28.04
N TYR A 765 7.72 -30.90 -27.53
CA TYR A 765 8.16 -32.18 -26.94
C TYR A 765 7.30 -32.62 -25.75
N VAL A 766 6.71 -31.65 -25.03
CA VAL A 766 5.80 -31.91 -23.93
C VAL A 766 4.47 -31.17 -24.15
N ARG A 767 3.39 -31.93 -24.30
CA ARG A 767 2.02 -31.41 -24.41
C ARG A 767 1.26 -31.57 -23.09
N VAL A 768 0.44 -30.58 -22.73
CA VAL A 768 -0.45 -30.64 -21.57
C VAL A 768 -1.78 -31.23 -22.01
N GLU A 769 -2.09 -32.44 -21.53
CA GLU A 769 -3.35 -33.13 -21.84
C GLU A 769 -4.48 -32.67 -20.92
N TRP A 770 -4.22 -32.46 -19.63
CA TRP A 770 -5.07 -31.75 -18.67
C TRP A 770 -4.31 -31.48 -17.36
N GLY A 771 -4.85 -30.63 -16.48
CA GLY A 771 -4.33 -30.51 -15.10
C GLY A 771 -5.30 -29.87 -14.10
N ALA A 772 -5.03 -30.07 -12.81
CA ALA A 772 -5.90 -29.66 -11.71
C ALA A 772 -5.11 -29.21 -10.46
N TYR A 773 -5.74 -28.35 -9.66
CA TYR A 773 -5.31 -27.99 -8.31
C TYR A 773 -6.25 -28.59 -7.28
N LEU A 774 -5.68 -29.22 -6.26
CA LEU A 774 -6.41 -30.03 -5.30
C LEU A 774 -5.93 -29.72 -3.88
N PHE A 775 -6.87 -29.50 -2.95
CA PHE A 775 -6.57 -29.39 -1.53
C PHE A 775 -6.53 -30.78 -0.92
N THR A 776 -5.38 -31.18 -0.38
CA THR A 776 -5.18 -32.44 0.35
C THR A 776 -5.41 -32.15 1.84
N PRO A 777 -6.61 -32.38 2.40
CA PRO A 777 -6.91 -32.05 3.79
C PRO A 777 -6.15 -32.95 4.76
N SER A 778 -5.97 -32.47 5.98
CA SER A 778 -5.67 -33.31 7.14
C SER A 778 -6.88 -34.18 7.51
N VAL A 779 -6.67 -35.19 8.36
CA VAL A 779 -7.75 -36.06 8.86
C VAL A 779 -8.78 -35.24 9.64
N HIS A 780 -8.34 -34.22 10.38
CA HIS A 780 -9.21 -33.27 11.08
C HIS A 780 -9.99 -32.35 10.14
N ALA A 781 -9.34 -31.71 9.16
CA ALA A 781 -10.02 -30.79 8.23
C ALA A 781 -11.13 -31.49 7.43
N LEU A 782 -10.88 -32.76 7.05
CA LEU A 782 -11.85 -33.63 6.40
C LEU A 782 -13.11 -33.88 7.24
N GLN A 783 -13.02 -33.87 8.57
CA GLN A 783 -14.18 -33.98 9.47
C GLN A 783 -15.02 -32.69 9.53
N GLN A 784 -14.39 -31.52 9.45
CA GLN A 784 -15.13 -30.24 9.49
C GLN A 784 -15.99 -30.03 8.22
N LEU A 785 -15.45 -30.39 7.04
CA LEU A 785 -16.16 -30.29 5.76
C LEU A 785 -17.42 -31.18 5.67
N ILE A 786 -17.47 -32.25 6.46
CA ILE A 786 -18.64 -33.15 6.57
C ILE A 786 -19.82 -32.45 7.27
N HIS A 787 -19.58 -31.38 8.05
CA HIS A 787 -20.59 -30.69 8.86
C HIS A 787 -21.27 -29.48 8.15
N LEU A 788 -20.55 -28.77 7.29
CA LEU A 788 -20.72 -27.31 7.08
C LEU A 788 -21.90 -26.78 6.22
N ALA A 789 -22.76 -27.60 5.62
CA ALA A 789 -23.28 -27.26 4.29
C ALA A 789 -24.41 -26.16 4.14
N ALA A 790 -24.13 -24.81 4.14
CA ALA A 790 -25.07 -23.65 4.43
C ALA A 790 -25.18 -22.29 3.56
N LEU A 791 -24.88 -21.03 4.04
CA LEU A 791 -25.63 -19.67 3.87
C LEU A 791 -25.04 -18.42 3.04
N GLY A 792 -25.68 -17.18 3.01
CA GLY A 792 -25.18 -15.84 2.47
C GLY A 792 -26.06 -14.49 2.53
N PRO A 793 -25.56 -13.22 2.20
CA PRO A 793 -26.15 -11.84 2.54
C PRO A 793 -26.16 -10.63 1.46
N ARG A 794 -26.54 -9.32 1.75
CA ARG A 794 -26.56 -8.08 0.82
C ARG A 794 -26.66 -6.57 1.39
N PRO A 795 -26.32 -5.43 0.64
CA PRO A 795 -26.28 -3.96 1.09
C PRO A 795 -26.73 -2.75 0.11
N LEU A 796 -26.80 -1.41 0.48
CA LEU A 796 -26.87 -0.12 -0.39
C LEU A 796 -26.71 1.34 0.32
N PRO A 797 -26.56 2.54 -0.40
CA PRO A 797 -26.35 4.01 0.04
C PRO A 797 -27.46 5.10 -0.37
N VAL A 798 -27.44 6.50 -0.42
CA VAL A 798 -26.49 7.71 -0.58
C VAL A 798 -26.82 9.10 0.17
N TRP A 799 -26.99 10.33 -0.44
CA TRP A 799 -26.90 11.74 0.16
C TRP A 799 -27.30 13.03 -0.71
N SER A 800 -27.97 14.11 -0.13
CA SER A 800 -28.37 15.44 -0.72
C SER A 800 -28.93 16.52 0.30
N ALA A 801 -30.07 17.21 0.04
CA ALA A 801 -30.84 18.03 1.01
C ALA A 801 -31.99 17.21 1.64
N ASP A 802 -32.85 16.59 0.83
CA ASP A 802 -33.74 15.51 1.27
C ASP A 802 -32.94 14.32 1.82
N GLU A 803 -31.80 13.98 1.21
CA GLU A 803 -30.92 12.94 1.77
C GLU A 803 -29.89 13.50 2.77
N GLY A 804 -29.84 14.82 2.95
CA GLY A 804 -29.23 15.50 4.11
C GLY A 804 -30.14 15.41 5.34
N GLU A 805 -31.45 15.48 5.13
CA GLU A 805 -32.50 15.11 6.07
C GLU A 805 -32.52 13.59 6.34
N GLN A 806 -32.19 12.74 5.35
CA GLN A 806 -31.90 11.33 5.63
C GLN A 806 -30.64 11.16 6.50
N ARG A 807 -29.59 11.96 6.27
CA ARG A 807 -28.38 11.97 7.10
C ARG A 807 -28.67 12.46 8.53
N ILE A 808 -29.55 13.45 8.72
CA ILE A 808 -30.08 13.84 10.04
C ILE A 808 -30.84 12.67 10.68
N LYS A 809 -31.74 12.02 9.94
CA LYS A 809 -32.48 10.82 10.43
C LYS A 809 -31.56 9.64 10.77
N GLU A 810 -30.42 9.49 10.10
CA GLU A 810 -29.38 8.51 10.43
C GLU A 810 -28.66 8.89 11.73
N LEU A 811 -28.21 10.15 11.86
CA LEU A 811 -27.49 10.66 13.03
C LEU A 811 -28.36 10.64 14.29
N LEU A 812 -29.63 11.07 14.20
CA LEU A 812 -30.58 11.04 15.31
C LEU A 812 -30.87 9.62 15.82
N ARG A 813 -30.83 8.59 14.96
CA ARG A 813 -30.97 7.18 15.40
C ARG A 813 -29.83 6.73 16.30
N LEU A 814 -28.63 7.30 16.17
CA LEU A 814 -27.48 6.98 17.02
C LEU A 814 -27.65 7.54 18.44
N GLU A 815 -28.52 8.53 18.65
CA GLU A 815 -28.76 9.17 19.96
C GLU A 815 -29.58 8.27 20.90
N GLY A 816 -30.36 7.32 20.36
CA GLY A 816 -31.06 6.29 21.13
C GLY A 816 -30.18 5.12 21.58
N ALA A 817 -28.88 5.12 21.26
CA ALA A 817 -27.95 4.07 21.66
C ALA A 817 -27.37 4.30 23.07
N PRO A 818 -26.95 3.25 23.80
CA PRO A 818 -26.49 3.37 25.20
C PRO A 818 -25.14 4.11 25.41
N CYS A 819 -24.60 4.78 24.38
CA CYS A 819 -23.35 5.54 24.47
C CYS A 819 -23.45 6.90 23.72
N PRO A 820 -23.90 7.97 24.39
CA PRO A 820 -24.11 9.29 23.78
C PRO A 820 -22.87 9.87 23.08
N ALA A 821 -21.66 9.57 23.58
CA ALA A 821 -20.41 10.02 22.98
C ALA A 821 -20.24 9.59 21.50
N ARG A 822 -20.79 8.43 21.12
CA ARG A 822 -20.74 7.94 19.72
C ARG A 822 -21.58 8.81 18.79
N ALA A 823 -22.74 9.29 19.24
CA ALA A 823 -23.58 10.19 18.47
C ALA A 823 -22.93 11.58 18.33
N ILE A 824 -22.33 12.10 19.40
CA ILE A 824 -21.57 13.36 19.36
C ILE A 824 -20.43 13.28 18.33
N LEU A 825 -19.68 12.18 18.31
CA LEU A 825 -18.60 11.98 17.32
C LEU A 825 -19.13 11.89 15.87
N ALA A 826 -20.27 11.21 15.66
CA ALA A 826 -20.88 11.10 14.34
C ALA A 826 -21.36 12.46 13.80
N TRP A 827 -22.03 13.27 14.63
CA TRP A 827 -22.35 14.67 14.30
C TRP A 827 -21.08 15.49 14.07
N LYS A 828 -20.04 15.32 14.90
CA LYS A 828 -18.76 16.02 14.75
C LYS A 828 -18.15 15.79 13.37
N SER A 829 -18.01 14.53 12.95
CA SER A 829 -17.50 14.19 11.61
C SER A 829 -18.42 14.65 10.47
N ALA A 830 -19.74 14.70 10.69
CA ALA A 830 -20.68 15.16 9.67
C ALA A 830 -20.69 16.69 9.48
N LEU A 831 -20.26 17.46 10.48
CA LEU A 831 -20.32 18.94 10.48
C LEU A 831 -18.94 19.60 10.33
N GLU A 832 -17.87 19.05 10.92
CA GLU A 832 -16.54 19.68 11.02
C GLU A 832 -15.44 19.03 10.17
N ASP A 833 -15.71 17.94 9.45
CA ASP A 833 -14.69 17.31 8.59
C ASP A 833 -14.45 18.11 7.30
N PRO A 834 -13.19 18.42 6.93
CA PRO A 834 -12.90 19.24 5.75
C PRO A 834 -13.37 18.66 4.41
N GLU A 835 -13.63 17.36 4.30
CA GLU A 835 -14.20 16.77 3.09
C GLU A 835 -15.73 16.67 3.13
N ALA A 836 -16.33 16.42 4.28
CA ALA A 836 -17.77 16.62 4.47
C ALA A 836 -18.16 18.08 4.16
N GLN A 837 -17.27 19.02 4.46
CA GLN A 837 -17.33 20.41 3.98
C GLN A 837 -17.09 20.51 2.47
N GLU A 838 -15.96 19.99 1.95
CA GLU A 838 -15.60 20.08 0.51
C GLU A 838 -16.75 19.59 -0.40
N LYS A 839 -17.35 18.46 -0.05
CA LYS A 839 -18.47 17.82 -0.77
C LYS A 839 -19.85 18.33 -0.40
N PHE A 840 -19.98 19.39 0.40
CA PHE A 840 -21.28 19.95 0.83
C PHE A 840 -22.18 18.98 1.62
N ILE A 841 -21.63 17.92 2.23
CA ILE A 841 -22.37 17.00 3.10
C ILE A 841 -22.82 17.73 4.36
N SER A 842 -21.91 18.49 5.00
CA SER A 842 -22.26 19.36 6.13
C SER A 842 -23.25 20.46 5.72
N ALA A 843 -23.08 21.02 4.52
CA ALA A 843 -23.97 22.05 3.97
C ALA A 843 -25.38 21.51 3.66
N GLY A 844 -25.52 20.24 3.25
CA GLY A 844 -26.81 19.56 3.07
C GLY A 844 -27.54 19.33 4.39
N ILE A 845 -26.81 18.98 5.46
CA ILE A 845 -27.35 18.93 6.83
C ILE A 845 -27.78 20.33 7.29
N TRP A 846 -26.94 21.35 7.11
CA TRP A 846 -27.28 22.73 7.45
C TRP A 846 -28.48 23.26 6.64
N ALA A 847 -28.61 22.87 5.38
CA ALA A 847 -29.77 23.17 4.53
C ALA A 847 -31.04 22.51 5.08
N ALA A 848 -31.02 21.21 5.37
CA ALA A 848 -32.14 20.50 5.96
C ALA A 848 -32.60 21.11 7.30
N ILE A 849 -31.67 21.53 8.17
CA ILE A 849 -32.03 22.22 9.43
C ILE A 849 -32.74 23.56 9.16
N ARG A 850 -32.31 24.35 8.16
CA ARG A 850 -33.00 25.59 7.77
C ARG A 850 -34.37 25.32 7.13
N GLU A 851 -34.44 24.40 6.18
CA GLU A 851 -35.58 24.22 5.28
C GLU A 851 -36.66 23.25 5.79
N HIS A 852 -36.31 22.29 6.67
CA HIS A 852 -37.26 21.32 7.24
C HIS A 852 -37.47 21.46 8.75
N HIS A 853 -36.48 21.98 9.49
CA HIS A 853 -36.56 22.16 10.96
C HIS A 853 -36.69 23.64 11.40
N GLY A 854 -36.91 24.56 10.46
CA GLY A 854 -37.17 25.97 10.76
C GLY A 854 -35.97 26.70 11.37
N GLY A 855 -34.74 26.30 11.01
CA GLY A 855 -33.50 26.96 11.40
C GLY A 855 -32.85 26.46 12.68
N VAL A 856 -33.48 25.55 13.43
CA VAL A 856 -33.00 25.06 14.74
C VAL A 856 -33.29 23.56 14.86
N LEU A 857 -32.34 22.76 15.35
CA LEU A 857 -32.51 21.32 15.60
C LEU A 857 -31.81 20.89 16.90
N ARG A 858 -32.51 20.19 17.79
CA ARG A 858 -31.93 19.54 18.96
C ARG A 858 -31.27 18.21 18.60
N THR A 859 -30.04 18.02 19.07
CA THR A 859 -29.21 16.83 18.85
C THR A 859 -28.38 16.52 20.10
N ALA A 860 -27.74 15.37 20.13
CA ALA A 860 -26.75 14.99 21.16
C ALA A 860 -25.49 15.88 21.11
N TYR A 861 -25.13 16.43 19.93
CA TYR A 861 -24.05 17.42 19.79
C TYR A 861 -24.44 18.78 20.39
N GLY A 862 -25.74 19.06 20.54
CA GLY A 862 -26.29 20.28 21.13
C GLY A 862 -27.53 20.76 20.39
N VAL A 863 -28.06 21.93 20.75
CA VAL A 863 -29.06 22.61 19.91
C VAL A 863 -28.34 23.33 18.78
N LEU A 864 -28.44 22.78 17.58
CA LEU A 864 -27.83 23.30 16.36
C LEU A 864 -28.68 24.45 15.82
N VAL A 865 -28.07 25.61 15.62
CA VAL A 865 -28.71 26.81 15.06
C VAL A 865 -28.09 27.09 13.69
N ALA A 866 -28.90 26.96 12.65
CA ALA A 866 -28.48 27.01 11.26
C ALA A 866 -28.94 28.28 10.53
N ASP A 867 -30.09 28.85 10.91
CA ASP A 867 -30.56 30.10 10.31
C ASP A 867 -29.76 31.32 10.81
N ARG A 868 -29.41 32.24 9.90
CA ARG A 868 -28.63 33.46 10.17
C ARG A 868 -29.28 34.35 11.22
N GLU A 869 -30.58 34.57 11.15
CA GLU A 869 -31.29 35.48 12.06
C GLU A 869 -31.32 34.88 13.47
N ARG A 870 -31.52 33.57 13.58
CA ARG A 870 -31.39 32.83 14.86
C ARG A 870 -29.96 32.77 15.39
N VAL A 871 -28.94 32.68 14.53
CA VAL A 871 -27.53 32.80 14.95
C VAL A 871 -27.24 34.18 15.54
N LEU A 872 -27.72 35.26 14.90
CA LEU A 872 -27.53 36.64 15.38
C LEU A 872 -28.35 36.96 16.64
N GLU A 873 -29.55 36.39 16.78
CA GLU A 873 -30.39 36.44 17.99
C GLU A 873 -29.62 35.88 19.21
N VAL A 874 -29.09 34.66 19.13
CA VAL A 874 -28.34 34.02 20.23
C VAL A 874 -26.99 34.70 20.50
N LEU A 875 -26.37 35.33 19.49
CA LEU A 875 -25.16 36.13 19.70
C LEU A 875 -25.44 37.44 20.45
N GLY A 876 -26.61 38.06 20.24
CA GLY A 876 -26.98 39.35 20.83
C GLY A 876 -27.61 39.29 22.22
N ASP A 877 -28.15 38.14 22.64
CA ASP A 877 -28.91 38.00 23.87
C ASP A 877 -28.07 37.49 25.07
N ASP A 878 -27.38 38.42 25.72
CA ASP A 878 -26.62 38.19 26.96
C ASP A 878 -27.51 37.92 28.20
N LEU A 879 -28.85 38.02 28.08
CA LEU A 879 -29.80 37.78 29.17
C LEU A 879 -30.19 36.30 29.29
N HIS A 880 -30.35 35.63 28.15
CA HIS A 880 -30.77 34.23 28.08
C HIS A 880 -29.63 33.25 27.74
N TYR A 881 -28.51 33.74 27.21
CA TYR A 881 -27.34 32.92 26.87
C TYR A 881 -26.08 33.41 27.62
N THR A 882 -25.10 32.52 27.77
CA THR A 882 -23.88 32.73 28.56
C THR A 882 -22.65 32.13 27.90
N VAL A 883 -21.50 32.78 28.09
CA VAL A 883 -20.15 32.30 27.71
C VAL A 883 -19.44 31.58 28.86
N SER A 884 -20.13 31.28 29.96
CA SER A 884 -19.60 30.51 31.11
C SER A 884 -18.93 29.17 30.73
N GLY A 885 -19.39 28.51 29.67
CA GLY A 885 -18.74 27.31 29.14
C GLY A 885 -17.35 27.57 28.50
N TYR A 886 -17.09 28.77 27.99
CA TYR A 886 -15.73 29.19 27.60
C TYR A 886 -14.87 29.45 28.83
N ARG A 887 -15.44 30.09 29.88
CA ARG A 887 -14.73 30.38 31.13
C ARG A 887 -14.15 29.12 31.77
N GLU A 888 -14.96 28.07 31.93
CA GLU A 888 -14.53 26.77 32.47
C GLU A 888 -13.34 26.15 31.72
N ARG A 889 -13.23 26.39 30.41
CA ARG A 889 -12.09 25.92 29.60
C ARG A 889 -10.90 26.88 29.67
N MET A 890 -11.14 28.19 29.71
CA MET A 890 -10.12 29.21 29.95
C MET A 890 -9.42 28.96 31.28
N ASP A 891 -10.16 28.71 32.37
CA ASP A 891 -9.64 28.46 33.72
C ASP A 891 -8.69 27.24 33.80
N LEU A 892 -8.83 26.28 32.88
CA LEU A 892 -7.95 25.11 32.75
C LEU A 892 -6.80 25.32 31.74
N SER A 893 -6.74 26.47 31.07
CA SER A 893 -5.87 26.78 29.92
C SER A 893 -5.13 28.11 30.12
N ILE A 894 -5.73 29.25 29.73
CA ILE A 894 -5.12 30.60 29.78
C ILE A 894 -5.61 31.46 30.96
N GLY A 895 -6.42 30.89 31.85
CA GLY A 895 -7.15 31.57 32.92
C GLY A 895 -8.25 32.52 32.43
N GLN A 896 -9.10 32.94 33.36
CA GLN A 896 -10.26 33.81 33.10
C GLN A 896 -9.87 35.14 32.41
N ILE A 897 -10.63 35.53 31.39
CA ILE A 897 -10.53 36.81 30.66
C ILE A 897 -11.93 37.28 30.25
N HIS A 898 -12.06 38.55 29.82
CA HIS A 898 -13.35 39.13 29.40
C HIS A 898 -14.10 38.38 28.28
N LEU A 899 -13.42 37.57 27.46
CA LEU A 899 -14.07 36.71 26.47
C LEU A 899 -14.86 35.53 27.10
N GLY A 900 -14.61 35.22 28.37
CA GLY A 900 -15.37 34.26 29.20
C GLY A 900 -16.27 34.94 30.26
N LEU A 901 -16.52 36.23 30.14
CA LEU A 901 -17.43 36.99 31.00
C LEU A 901 -18.70 37.37 30.25
N ASP A 902 -19.86 37.06 30.82
CA ASP A 902 -21.12 37.60 30.32
C ASP A 902 -21.18 39.12 30.56
N ARG A 903 -21.90 39.85 29.72
CA ARG A 903 -22.33 41.22 30.00
C ARG A 903 -23.40 41.19 31.11
N ASP A 904 -23.08 41.66 32.32
CA ASP A 904 -24.01 41.59 33.45
C ASP A 904 -23.90 42.77 34.43
N ARG A 905 -24.65 42.71 35.54
CA ARG A 905 -24.75 43.79 36.53
C ARG A 905 -23.50 43.99 37.41
N SER A 906 -22.47 43.15 37.28
CA SER A 906 -21.18 43.35 37.95
C SER A 906 -20.33 44.45 37.31
N GLY A 907 -20.52 44.71 36.00
CA GLY A 907 -19.64 45.56 35.21
C GLY A 907 -18.21 45.00 35.02
N GLU A 908 -17.96 43.73 35.37
CA GLU A 908 -16.65 43.08 35.24
C GLU A 908 -16.23 42.96 33.77
N TYR A 909 -17.17 42.59 32.89
CA TYR A 909 -16.96 42.55 31.44
C TYR A 909 -16.59 43.94 30.89
N GLU A 910 -17.35 44.99 31.24
CA GLU A 910 -17.07 46.37 30.83
C GLU A 910 -15.69 46.84 31.33
N ARG A 911 -15.35 46.57 32.60
CA ARG A 911 -14.08 47.01 33.20
C ARG A 911 -12.88 46.40 32.48
N GLN A 912 -12.89 45.10 32.21
CA GLN A 912 -11.79 44.41 31.53
C GLN A 912 -11.76 44.67 30.02
N SER A 913 -12.92 44.83 29.36
CA SER A 913 -12.99 44.85 27.90
C SER A 913 -12.94 46.25 27.27
N LYS A 914 -13.30 47.32 28.00
CA LYS A 914 -13.47 48.67 27.42
C LYS A 914 -12.20 49.21 26.74
N GLU A 915 -11.11 49.35 27.48
CA GLU A 915 -9.87 49.95 26.95
C GLU A 915 -9.11 48.98 26.03
N VAL A 916 -9.25 47.66 26.23
CA VAL A 916 -8.68 46.62 25.34
C VAL A 916 -9.40 46.59 23.97
N ASN A 917 -10.74 46.59 23.95
CA ASN A 917 -11.53 46.74 22.73
C ASN A 917 -11.24 48.10 22.06
N LYS A 918 -11.18 49.17 22.88
CA LYS A 918 -10.49 50.46 22.69
C LYS A 918 -9.30 50.36 21.72
N ALA A 919 -8.27 49.72 22.27
CA ALA A 919 -6.99 49.32 21.69
C ALA A 919 -7.11 48.72 20.28
N ILE A 920 -7.80 47.58 20.24
CA ILE A 920 -7.90 46.73 19.06
C ILE A 920 -8.63 47.45 17.92
N SER A 921 -9.76 48.10 18.20
CA SER A 921 -10.49 48.90 17.21
C SER A 921 -9.77 50.21 16.81
N GLY A 922 -8.70 50.58 17.52
CA GLY A 922 -7.82 51.70 17.17
C GLY A 922 -6.81 51.39 16.07
N ILE A 923 -6.50 50.11 15.82
CA ILE A 923 -5.66 49.70 14.68
C ILE A 923 -6.55 49.53 13.45
N ASP A 924 -6.55 50.55 12.59
CA ASP A 924 -7.38 50.60 11.39
C ASP A 924 -6.92 49.61 10.29
N LYS A 925 -7.79 49.37 9.30
CA LYS A 925 -7.55 48.42 8.20
C LYS A 925 -6.31 48.78 7.36
N GLN A 926 -6.08 50.07 7.08
CA GLN A 926 -4.98 50.54 6.23
C GLN A 926 -3.63 50.47 6.96
N SER A 927 -3.61 50.80 8.26
CA SER A 927 -2.44 50.59 9.13
C SER A 927 -2.08 49.10 9.19
N ALA A 928 -3.02 48.23 9.57
CA ALA A 928 -2.80 46.78 9.67
C ALA A 928 -2.37 46.14 8.33
N PHE A 929 -2.94 46.62 7.21
CA PHE A 929 -2.53 46.20 5.87
C PHE A 929 -1.06 46.55 5.58
N ARG A 930 -0.65 47.80 5.86
CA ARG A 930 0.68 48.30 5.48
C ARG A 930 1.79 47.52 6.19
N SER A 931 1.64 47.23 7.48
CA SER A 931 2.61 46.40 8.22
C SER A 931 2.60 44.95 7.74
N ALA A 932 1.43 44.33 7.56
CA ALA A 932 1.33 42.94 7.08
C ALA A 932 1.90 42.76 5.66
N PHE A 933 1.68 43.72 4.76
CA PHE A 933 2.27 43.74 3.42
C PHE A 933 3.80 43.89 3.48
N ALA A 934 4.31 44.85 4.26
CA ALA A 934 5.74 45.09 4.40
C ALA A 934 6.48 43.86 4.96
N PHE A 935 5.97 43.25 6.03
CA PHE A 935 6.55 42.03 6.60
C PHE A 935 6.46 40.83 5.65
N THR A 936 5.38 40.68 4.89
CA THR A 936 5.27 39.60 3.88
C THR A 936 6.35 39.74 2.82
N THR A 937 6.52 40.94 2.27
CA THR A 937 7.57 41.26 1.31
C THR A 937 8.97 41.07 1.91
N GLU A 938 9.21 41.47 3.15
CA GLU A 938 10.49 41.27 3.84
C GLU A 938 10.83 39.77 4.02
N VAL A 939 9.86 38.96 4.43
CA VAL A 939 10.02 37.51 4.62
C VAL A 939 10.29 36.79 3.31
N LEU A 940 9.56 37.13 2.24
CA LEU A 940 9.79 36.58 0.90
C LEU A 940 11.21 36.91 0.41
N ASN A 941 11.60 38.19 0.47
CA ASN A 941 12.96 38.62 0.08
C ASN A 941 14.05 37.92 0.89
N LYS A 942 13.89 37.76 2.21
CA LYS A 942 14.87 37.02 3.05
C LYS A 942 15.05 35.56 2.62
N PHE A 943 13.98 34.86 2.23
CA PHE A 943 14.09 33.50 1.70
C PHE A 943 14.74 33.47 0.30
N ILE A 944 14.38 34.43 -0.56
CA ILE A 944 14.89 34.54 -1.94
C ILE A 944 16.40 34.83 -1.94
N GLU A 945 16.86 35.80 -1.13
CA GLU A 945 18.28 36.16 -1.04
C GLU A 945 19.12 35.07 -0.35
N ALA A 946 18.54 34.30 0.60
CA ALA A 946 19.20 33.13 1.17
C ALA A 946 19.45 32.04 0.11
N GLU A 947 18.47 31.72 -0.73
CA GLU A 947 18.64 30.75 -1.81
C GLU A 947 19.58 31.26 -2.92
N LYS A 948 19.54 32.57 -3.23
CA LYS A 948 20.53 33.23 -4.10
C LYS A 948 21.96 33.15 -3.54
N GLY A 949 22.14 33.21 -2.21
CA GLY A 949 23.43 33.00 -1.55
C GLY A 949 23.90 31.53 -1.52
N ILE A 950 22.98 30.57 -1.49
CA ILE A 950 23.28 29.13 -1.53
C ILE A 950 23.63 28.65 -2.95
N ALA A 951 22.97 29.18 -3.99
CA ALA A 951 23.14 28.72 -5.37
C ALA A 951 24.61 28.75 -5.89
N PRO A 952 25.46 29.76 -5.60
CA PRO A 952 26.89 29.74 -5.92
C PRO A 952 27.67 28.61 -5.22
N LEU A 953 27.35 28.32 -3.95
CA LEU A 953 27.97 27.23 -3.18
C LEU A 953 27.65 25.85 -3.77
N LEU A 954 26.54 25.76 -4.52
CA LEU A 954 26.11 24.60 -5.29
C LEU A 954 26.54 24.66 -6.77
N GLY A 955 27.41 25.61 -7.15
CA GLY A 955 27.95 25.76 -8.51
C GLY A 955 26.93 26.23 -9.56
N ARG A 956 25.76 26.76 -9.16
CA ARG A 956 24.66 27.07 -10.09
C ARG A 956 24.70 28.53 -10.56
N LYS A 957 24.18 28.76 -11.77
CA LYS A 957 23.83 30.10 -12.31
C LYS A 957 22.33 30.43 -12.16
N ARG A 958 21.58 29.57 -11.47
CA ARG A 958 20.14 29.62 -11.28
C ARG A 958 19.81 29.22 -9.84
N TRP A 959 18.84 29.91 -9.24
CA TRP A 959 18.33 29.63 -7.90
C TRP A 959 16.84 29.25 -7.99
N GLU A 960 16.37 28.46 -7.03
CA GLU A 960 15.03 27.85 -7.04
C GLU A 960 14.55 27.66 -5.59
N LEU A 961 13.70 28.58 -5.12
CA LEU A 961 13.13 28.56 -3.78
C LEU A 961 11.77 27.87 -3.82
N ASN A 962 11.67 26.69 -3.21
CA ASN A 962 10.38 26.10 -2.85
C ASN A 962 9.99 26.59 -1.45
N LEU A 963 8.74 27.03 -1.28
CA LEU A 963 8.26 27.73 -0.10
C LEU A 963 6.80 27.39 0.22
N ASP A 964 6.50 27.11 1.48
CA ASP A 964 5.15 26.84 1.98
C ASP A 964 4.52 28.09 2.62
N THR A 965 3.22 28.33 2.40
CA THR A 965 2.51 29.51 2.92
C THR A 965 2.58 29.65 4.44
N LYS A 966 2.71 28.54 5.19
CA LYS A 966 2.87 28.56 6.66
C LYS A 966 4.25 29.11 7.08
N GLU A 967 5.31 28.84 6.30
CA GLU A 967 6.65 29.42 6.55
C GLU A 967 6.62 30.96 6.48
N VAL A 968 5.76 31.53 5.62
CA VAL A 968 5.54 32.97 5.48
C VAL A 968 4.64 33.49 6.60
N SER A 969 3.43 32.93 6.73
CA SER A 969 2.42 33.44 7.68
C SER A 969 2.86 33.35 9.15
N ASP A 970 3.57 32.30 9.58
CA ASP A 970 4.12 32.25 10.94
C ASP A 970 5.09 33.42 11.23
N LYS A 971 5.93 33.78 10.25
CA LYS A 971 6.90 34.87 10.38
C LYS A 971 6.24 36.24 10.38
N VAL A 972 5.30 36.48 9.45
CA VAL A 972 4.55 37.74 9.37
C VAL A 972 3.70 37.96 10.62
N LEU A 973 3.00 36.92 11.09
CA LEU A 973 2.24 36.99 12.34
C LEU A 973 3.15 37.18 13.57
N ALA A 974 4.36 36.59 13.59
CA ALA A 974 5.34 36.89 14.64
C ALA A 974 5.80 38.36 14.62
N GLN A 975 6.04 38.95 13.45
CA GLN A 975 6.43 40.35 13.32
C GLN A 975 5.30 41.30 13.72
N LEU A 976 4.04 41.00 13.39
CA LEU A 976 2.87 41.75 13.87
C LEU A 976 2.72 41.65 15.41
N CYS A 977 3.08 40.51 16.01
CA CYS A 977 3.12 40.40 17.48
C CYS A 977 4.24 41.26 18.11
N GLN A 978 5.40 41.35 17.46
CA GLN A 978 6.50 42.22 17.90
C GLN A 978 6.10 43.70 17.77
N GLU A 979 5.45 44.08 16.68
CA GLU A 979 4.98 45.45 16.42
C GLU A 979 3.86 45.87 17.41
N TRP A 980 2.85 45.03 17.64
CA TRP A 980 1.65 45.45 18.39
C TRP A 980 1.73 45.19 19.90
N PHE A 981 2.48 44.17 20.31
CA PHE A 981 2.59 43.74 21.72
C PHE A 981 4.03 43.80 22.29
N GLY A 982 5.04 44.12 21.47
CA GLY A 982 6.43 44.24 21.91
C GLY A 982 7.09 42.91 22.27
N LEU A 983 6.58 41.78 21.75
CA LEU A 983 7.10 40.44 22.07
C LEU A 983 8.59 40.30 21.65
N PRO A 984 9.41 39.52 22.37
CA PRO A 984 10.84 39.40 22.11
C PRO A 984 11.13 38.70 20.77
N ALA A 985 12.11 39.23 20.03
CA ALA A 985 12.64 38.60 18.82
C ALA A 985 13.40 37.28 19.15
N ALA A 986 13.85 36.57 18.11
CA ALA A 986 14.71 35.41 18.30
C ALA A 986 16.04 35.84 18.95
N PRO A 987 16.57 35.11 19.96
CA PRO A 987 17.85 35.41 20.59
C PRO A 987 19.02 35.29 19.59
N ALA A 988 20.09 36.05 19.80
CA ALA A 988 21.29 35.88 18.98
C ALA A 988 22.04 34.58 19.35
N PRO A 989 22.88 34.02 18.46
CA PRO A 989 23.64 32.80 18.75
C PRO A 989 24.58 32.98 19.95
N GLY A 990 24.22 32.38 21.09
CA GLY A 990 24.96 32.48 22.36
C GLY A 990 24.20 33.21 23.48
N ASP A 991 23.13 33.94 23.16
CA ASP A 991 22.28 34.57 24.18
C ASP A 991 21.42 33.51 24.91
N PRO A 992 21.09 33.73 26.20
CA PRO A 992 20.09 32.92 26.89
C PRO A 992 18.71 33.10 26.23
N ALA A 993 18.03 31.99 25.92
CA ALA A 993 16.72 32.04 25.29
C ALA A 993 15.68 32.68 26.23
N PRO A 994 14.88 33.65 25.75
CA PRO A 994 13.76 34.21 26.52
C PRO A 994 12.66 33.16 26.75
N THR A 995 11.78 33.39 27.73
CA THR A 995 10.65 32.49 28.06
C THR A 995 9.64 32.31 26.93
N LEU A 996 9.64 33.21 25.95
CA LEU A 996 8.74 33.29 24.81
C LEU A 996 9.58 33.57 23.55
N VAL A 997 9.43 32.78 22.48
CA VAL A 997 10.25 32.88 21.25
C VAL A 997 9.39 32.82 19.98
N PRO A 998 9.80 33.50 18.88
CA PRO A 998 9.08 33.41 17.61
C PRO A 998 9.37 32.09 16.87
N GLY A 999 8.33 31.40 16.41
CA GLY A 999 8.46 30.15 15.65
C GLY A 999 7.15 29.49 15.20
N SER A 1000 7.29 28.47 14.35
CA SER A 1000 6.20 27.58 13.91
C SER A 1000 5.91 26.48 14.94
N TRP A 1001 4.87 25.69 14.66
CA TRP A 1001 4.47 24.51 15.43
C TRP A 1001 5.65 23.55 15.70
N ARG A 1002 5.65 22.97 16.90
CA ARG A 1002 6.50 21.85 17.35
C ARG A 1002 5.64 20.85 18.11
N TRP A 1003 5.75 19.60 17.69
CA TRP A 1003 5.14 18.42 18.33
C TRP A 1003 6.07 17.87 19.43
N ASP A 1004 7.38 18.13 19.31
CA ASP A 1004 8.46 17.71 20.20
C ASP A 1004 8.72 18.69 21.36
N TRP A 1005 7.90 19.75 21.49
CA TRP A 1005 8.01 20.74 22.56
C TRP A 1005 7.72 20.11 23.93
N LYS A 1006 8.55 20.44 24.92
CA LYS A 1006 8.48 19.92 26.29
C LYS A 1006 8.19 21.03 27.28
N GLU A 1007 7.49 20.67 28.35
CA GLU A 1007 7.24 21.58 29.46
C GLU A 1007 8.57 22.01 30.10
N GLY A 1008 8.79 23.33 30.20
CA GLY A 1008 10.08 23.92 30.58
C GLY A 1008 10.91 24.46 29.40
N GLU A 1009 10.60 24.08 28.14
CA GLU A 1009 11.12 24.81 26.97
C GLU A 1009 10.38 26.16 26.80
N PRO A 1010 11.01 27.19 26.20
CA PRO A 1010 10.35 28.44 25.84
C PRO A 1010 9.05 28.25 25.05
N ALA A 1011 8.02 29.04 25.38
CA ALA A 1011 6.76 29.03 24.63
C ALA A 1011 6.94 29.67 23.25
N ILE A 1012 6.14 29.25 22.26
CA ILE A 1012 6.39 29.55 20.84
C ILE A 1012 5.20 30.31 20.22
N TYR A 1013 5.43 31.56 19.83
CA TYR A 1013 4.44 32.39 19.14
C TYR A 1013 4.78 32.54 17.65
N PRO A 1014 3.79 32.63 16.73
CA PRO A 1014 2.36 32.59 16.96
C PRO A 1014 1.80 31.17 17.17
N ALA A 1015 2.55 30.12 16.83
CA ALA A 1015 1.96 28.83 16.49
C ALA A 1015 1.30 28.07 17.66
N GLN A 1016 1.74 28.24 18.91
CA GLN A 1016 1.11 27.53 20.04
C GLN A 1016 -0.29 28.08 20.38
N PHE A 1017 -0.69 29.27 19.92
CA PHE A 1017 -2.01 29.86 20.22
C PHE A 1017 -3.19 29.13 19.54
N THR A 1018 -2.94 28.30 18.52
CA THR A 1018 -3.98 27.53 17.82
C THR A 1018 -4.62 26.47 18.72
N ALA A 1019 -3.83 25.77 19.53
CA ALA A 1019 -4.32 24.70 20.40
C ALA A 1019 -5.29 25.18 21.51
N PRO A 1020 -4.99 26.20 22.35
CA PRO A 1020 -5.95 26.71 23.33
C PRO A 1020 -7.18 27.33 22.67
N SER A 1021 -7.04 27.97 21.50
CA SER A 1021 -8.16 28.52 20.73
C SER A 1021 -9.13 27.42 20.28
N ARG A 1022 -8.62 26.32 19.69
CA ARG A 1022 -9.42 25.14 19.34
C ARG A 1022 -10.09 24.55 20.58
N TYR A 1023 -9.34 24.33 21.67
CA TYR A 1023 -9.89 23.77 22.92
C TYR A 1023 -11.04 24.62 23.51
N ILE A 1024 -10.88 25.94 23.56
CA ILE A 1024 -11.86 26.84 24.19
C ILE A 1024 -13.10 26.99 23.29
N PHE A 1025 -12.93 27.30 22.00
CA PHE A 1025 -14.04 27.75 21.15
C PHE A 1025 -14.74 26.66 20.34
N GLN A 1026 -14.11 25.51 20.05
CA GLN A 1026 -14.76 24.38 19.37
C GLN A 1026 -15.86 23.78 20.28
N PRO A 1027 -17.05 23.40 19.79
CA PRO A 1027 -18.12 22.90 20.66
C PRO A 1027 -17.72 21.65 21.45
N HIS A 1028 -17.23 20.63 20.75
CA HIS A 1028 -16.70 19.39 21.34
C HIS A 1028 -15.25 19.16 20.84
N PRO A 1029 -14.23 19.63 21.58
CA PRO A 1029 -12.83 19.35 21.26
C PRO A 1029 -12.47 17.90 21.59
N GLY A 1030 -11.57 17.29 20.82
CA GLY A 1030 -11.01 15.97 21.13
C GLY A 1030 -10.03 16.00 22.30
N ASP A 1031 -9.67 14.84 22.84
CA ASP A 1031 -8.77 14.78 24.00
C ASP A 1031 -7.34 15.29 23.69
N ASP A 1032 -6.81 15.08 22.47
CA ASP A 1032 -5.53 15.69 22.04
C ASP A 1032 -5.62 17.23 22.05
N VAL A 1033 -6.70 17.78 21.48
CA VAL A 1033 -6.96 19.23 21.43
C VAL A 1033 -7.04 19.81 22.85
N LYS A 1034 -7.63 19.07 23.78
CA LYS A 1034 -7.75 19.41 25.19
C LYS A 1034 -6.40 19.33 25.92
N ASP A 1035 -5.59 18.30 25.71
CA ASP A 1035 -4.25 18.19 26.32
C ASP A 1035 -3.33 19.32 25.83
N TYR A 1036 -3.15 19.46 24.51
CA TYR A 1036 -2.35 20.54 23.93
C TYR A 1036 -2.93 21.92 24.32
N GLY A 1037 -4.25 22.10 24.30
CA GLY A 1037 -4.90 23.35 24.66
C GLY A 1037 -4.64 23.76 26.11
N GLN A 1038 -4.76 22.83 27.07
CA GLN A 1038 -4.49 23.11 28.48
C GLN A 1038 -2.99 23.34 28.74
N ARG A 1039 -2.11 22.45 28.22
CA ARG A 1039 -0.65 22.55 28.43
C ARG A 1039 -0.06 23.81 27.80
N TYR A 1040 -0.39 24.08 26.54
CA TYR A 1040 0.18 25.24 25.83
C TYR A 1040 -0.46 26.54 26.32
N GLY A 1041 -1.75 26.53 26.71
CA GLY A 1041 -2.38 27.69 27.36
C GLY A 1041 -1.67 28.13 28.64
N LYS A 1042 -1.33 27.17 29.52
CA LYS A 1042 -0.59 27.42 30.76
C LYS A 1042 0.83 27.93 30.48
N ALA A 1043 1.54 27.27 29.56
CA ALA A 1043 2.89 27.64 29.18
C ALA A 1043 2.97 29.06 28.58
N LEU A 1044 2.05 29.40 27.66
CA LEU A 1044 1.94 30.73 27.07
C LEU A 1044 1.63 31.80 28.12
N THR A 1045 0.73 31.50 29.07
CA THR A 1045 0.34 32.44 30.14
C THR A 1045 1.50 32.70 31.10
N ALA A 1046 2.23 31.66 31.51
CA ALA A 1046 3.43 31.79 32.35
C ALA A 1046 4.56 32.54 31.62
N ALA A 1047 4.78 32.26 30.34
CA ALA A 1047 5.77 32.94 29.52
C ALA A 1047 5.43 34.43 29.32
N LEU A 1048 4.16 34.76 29.09
CA LEU A 1048 3.67 36.14 29.01
C LEU A 1048 3.72 36.87 30.35
N HIS A 1049 3.51 36.19 31.48
CA HIS A 1049 3.68 36.79 32.82
C HIS A 1049 5.14 37.15 33.08
N ALA A 1050 6.06 36.23 32.80
CA ALA A 1050 7.50 36.49 32.90
C ALA A 1050 7.96 37.63 31.96
N PHE A 1051 7.37 37.74 30.77
CA PHE A 1051 7.63 38.82 29.82
C PHE A 1051 7.10 40.18 30.29
N ILE A 1052 5.87 40.27 30.81
CA ILE A 1052 5.22 41.55 31.10
C ILE A 1052 5.57 42.12 32.49
N ARG A 1053 5.95 41.26 33.45
CA ARG A 1053 6.25 41.65 34.84
C ARG A 1053 7.27 42.81 34.98
N PRO A 1054 8.42 42.84 34.28
CA PRO A 1054 9.39 43.94 34.42
C PRO A 1054 8.82 45.30 34.02
N PHE A 1055 7.84 45.33 33.11
CA PHE A 1055 7.14 46.54 32.69
C PHE A 1055 6.13 47.00 33.75
N GLN A 1056 5.44 46.07 34.41
CA GLN A 1056 4.60 46.38 35.59
C GLN A 1056 5.43 46.94 36.76
N GLU A 1057 6.56 46.31 37.09
CA GLU A 1057 7.46 46.72 38.18
C GLU A 1057 8.03 48.13 37.95
N SER A 1058 8.49 48.42 36.72
CA SER A 1058 9.06 49.71 36.34
C SER A 1058 8.03 50.78 35.94
N ARG A 1059 6.73 50.43 35.91
CA ARG A 1059 5.64 51.26 35.34
C ARG A 1059 5.94 51.80 33.94
N SER A 1060 6.56 50.95 33.11
CA SER A 1060 6.85 51.21 31.70
C SER A 1060 5.98 50.33 30.80
N VAL A 1061 6.18 50.41 29.48
CA VAL A 1061 5.43 49.62 28.49
C VAL A 1061 6.41 48.91 27.53
N PRO A 1062 6.07 47.71 27.03
CA PRO A 1062 6.85 47.05 25.99
C PRO A 1062 7.04 47.94 24.76
N LYS A 1063 8.19 47.79 24.11
CA LYS A 1063 8.57 48.59 22.94
C LYS A 1063 8.45 47.78 21.65
N THR A 1064 8.10 48.45 20.56
CA THR A 1064 8.20 47.89 19.21
C THR A 1064 9.67 47.69 18.82
N PRO A 1065 9.98 46.91 17.76
CA PRO A 1065 11.35 46.81 17.22
C PRO A 1065 11.96 48.16 16.79
N GLN A 1066 11.14 49.20 16.62
CA GLN A 1066 11.52 50.56 16.28
C GLN A 1066 11.60 51.50 17.51
N GLY A 1067 11.46 50.98 18.73
CA GLY A 1067 11.60 51.73 19.99
C GLY A 1067 10.37 52.55 20.41
N GLN A 1068 9.26 52.46 19.69
CA GLN A 1068 7.99 53.11 20.05
C GLN A 1068 7.22 52.27 21.10
N ASP A 1069 6.19 52.83 21.72
CA ASP A 1069 5.33 52.08 22.65
C ASP A 1069 4.47 51.07 21.90
N ALA A 1070 4.48 49.80 22.31
CA ALA A 1070 3.67 48.76 21.67
C ALA A 1070 2.17 48.98 21.98
N PRO A 1071 1.33 49.27 20.97
CA PRO A 1071 0.00 49.86 21.19
C PRO A 1071 -0.98 48.96 21.97
N LEU A 1072 -1.00 47.66 21.70
CA LEU A 1072 -1.91 46.74 22.39
C LEU A 1072 -1.40 46.36 23.78
N ALA A 1073 -0.08 46.19 23.96
CA ALA A 1073 0.48 45.95 25.29
C ALA A 1073 0.32 47.16 26.22
N SER A 1074 0.54 48.38 25.71
CA SER A 1074 0.30 49.63 26.44
C SER A 1074 -1.18 49.77 26.84
N ALA A 1075 -2.12 49.51 25.93
CA ALA A 1075 -3.55 49.54 26.24
C ALA A 1075 -4.00 48.45 27.23
N ILE A 1076 -3.43 47.25 27.16
CA ILE A 1076 -3.74 46.16 28.11
C ILE A 1076 -3.17 46.46 29.50
N LEU A 1077 -1.97 47.03 29.61
CA LEU A 1077 -1.45 47.56 30.89
C LEU A 1077 -2.35 48.67 31.44
N GLY A 1078 -2.77 49.62 30.59
CA GLY A 1078 -3.68 50.72 30.94
C GLY A 1078 -5.10 50.28 31.35
N ALA A 1079 -5.53 49.07 30.98
CA ALA A 1079 -6.80 48.49 31.42
C ALA A 1079 -6.76 47.92 32.85
N PHE A 1080 -5.57 47.71 33.41
CA PHE A 1080 -5.36 47.14 34.75
C PHE A 1080 -4.35 47.99 35.57
N PRO A 1081 -4.63 49.29 35.80
CA PRO A 1081 -3.67 50.22 36.42
C PRO A 1081 -3.29 49.86 37.87
N ASP A 1082 -4.15 49.12 38.57
CA ASP A 1082 -3.98 48.69 39.96
C ASP A 1082 -3.40 47.26 40.09
N ALA A 1083 -3.12 46.56 38.98
CA ALA A 1083 -2.61 45.19 39.01
C ALA A 1083 -1.14 45.15 39.46
N ARG A 1084 -0.85 44.32 40.46
CA ARG A 1084 0.50 44.14 41.01
C ARG A 1084 1.34 43.28 40.07
N PRO A 1085 2.69 43.32 40.14
CA PRO A 1085 3.55 42.46 39.33
C PRO A 1085 3.26 40.95 39.46
N ASP A 1086 2.79 40.50 40.62
CA ASP A 1086 2.39 39.10 40.87
C ASP A 1086 1.00 38.75 40.30
N ASP A 1087 0.18 39.74 39.95
CA ASP A 1087 -1.17 39.52 39.39
C ASP A 1087 -1.07 39.21 37.89
N ASP A 1088 -1.52 38.02 37.51
CA ASP A 1088 -1.39 37.48 36.15
C ASP A 1088 -2.43 38.01 35.15
N CYS A 1089 -3.40 38.83 35.58
CA CYS A 1089 -4.52 39.28 34.75
C CYS A 1089 -4.11 40.05 33.49
N VAL A 1090 -2.97 40.76 33.52
CA VAL A 1090 -2.36 41.41 32.36
C VAL A 1090 -1.86 40.37 31.35
N ALA A 1091 -1.17 39.33 31.83
CA ALA A 1091 -0.64 38.25 31.00
C ALA A 1091 -1.76 37.40 30.38
N ARG A 1092 -2.81 37.09 31.14
CA ARG A 1092 -4.02 36.43 30.65
C ARG A 1092 -4.70 37.26 29.55
N SER A 1093 -4.80 38.58 29.75
CA SER A 1093 -5.41 39.49 28.76
C SER A 1093 -4.58 39.60 27.47
N LEU A 1094 -3.25 39.60 27.57
CA LEU A 1094 -2.34 39.47 26.42
C LEU A 1094 -2.57 38.15 25.68
N ALA A 1095 -2.65 37.03 26.41
CA ALA A 1095 -2.90 35.71 25.84
C ALA A 1095 -4.26 35.66 25.11
N GLY A 1096 -5.30 36.25 25.69
CA GLY A 1096 -6.63 36.36 25.09
C GLY A 1096 -6.67 37.16 23.79
N ALA A 1097 -5.98 38.32 23.76
CA ALA A 1097 -5.91 39.15 22.55
C ALA A 1097 -5.16 38.44 21.41
N LEU A 1098 -4.02 37.80 21.71
CA LEU A 1098 -3.25 37.00 20.76
C LEU A 1098 -4.05 35.78 20.26
N MET A 1099 -4.74 35.08 21.15
CA MET A 1099 -5.58 33.91 20.83
C MET A 1099 -6.80 34.24 19.96
N GLY A 1100 -7.38 35.44 20.10
CA GLY A 1100 -8.47 35.91 19.23
C GLY A 1100 -8.01 36.32 17.82
N PHE A 1101 -6.77 36.81 17.69
CA PHE A 1101 -6.18 37.27 16.44
C PHE A 1101 -5.57 36.12 15.61
N LEU A 1102 -4.60 35.40 16.18
CA LEU A 1102 -3.66 34.57 15.43
C LEU A 1102 -4.31 33.38 14.69
N PRO A 1103 -5.13 32.52 15.33
CA PRO A 1103 -5.70 31.34 14.69
C PRO A 1103 -6.83 31.72 13.71
N THR A 1104 -7.51 32.85 13.99
CA THR A 1104 -8.56 33.41 13.12
C THR A 1104 -7.97 33.88 11.80
N VAL A 1105 -6.86 34.62 11.83
CA VAL A 1105 -6.19 35.10 10.60
C VAL A 1105 -5.53 33.95 9.85
N ASP A 1106 -4.80 33.06 10.53
CA ASP A 1106 -4.18 31.88 9.89
C ASP A 1106 -5.22 30.96 9.23
N GLY A 1107 -6.34 30.71 9.91
CA GLY A 1107 -7.43 29.86 9.41
C GLY A 1107 -8.07 30.42 8.14
N ASN A 1108 -8.51 31.69 8.16
CA ASN A 1108 -9.10 32.32 6.97
C ASN A 1108 -8.09 32.46 5.83
N LEU A 1109 -6.82 32.79 6.12
CA LEU A 1109 -5.76 32.87 5.10
C LEU A 1109 -5.58 31.53 4.37
N ARG A 1110 -5.47 30.42 5.12
CA ARG A 1110 -5.26 29.09 4.53
C ARG A 1110 -6.50 28.57 3.79
N LEU A 1111 -7.70 28.78 4.33
CA LEU A 1111 -8.94 28.36 3.66
C LEU A 1111 -9.15 29.14 2.35
N SER A 1112 -9.00 30.47 2.38
CA SER A 1112 -9.16 31.31 1.20
C SER A 1112 -8.12 31.01 0.11
N LEU A 1113 -6.83 30.87 0.46
CA LEU A 1113 -5.81 30.49 -0.51
C LEU A 1113 -6.00 29.08 -1.07
N ASN A 1114 -6.48 28.12 -0.27
CA ASN A 1114 -6.70 26.75 -0.74
C ASN A 1114 -7.85 26.67 -1.76
N GLU A 1115 -8.93 27.43 -1.55
CA GLU A 1115 -10.03 27.54 -2.51
C GLU A 1115 -9.58 28.30 -3.77
N TRP A 1116 -8.94 29.47 -3.61
CA TRP A 1116 -8.42 30.29 -4.73
C TRP A 1116 -7.36 29.60 -5.60
N LEU A 1117 -6.66 28.59 -5.08
CA LEU A 1117 -5.73 27.75 -5.84
C LEU A 1117 -6.42 26.54 -6.50
N ARG A 1118 -7.63 26.19 -6.06
CA ARG A 1118 -8.45 25.08 -6.59
C ARG A 1118 -9.33 25.54 -7.75
N ASP A 1119 -9.93 26.73 -7.65
CA ASP A 1119 -10.76 27.34 -8.71
C ASP A 1119 -9.94 28.14 -9.74
N GLY A 1120 -8.71 28.52 -9.39
CA GLY A 1120 -7.81 29.33 -10.21
C GLY A 1120 -7.83 30.84 -9.91
N THR A 1121 -8.71 31.30 -9.02
CA THR A 1121 -8.91 32.71 -8.65
C THR A 1121 -7.60 33.39 -8.24
N PHE A 1122 -6.68 32.73 -7.53
CA PHE A 1122 -5.40 33.31 -7.14
C PHE A 1122 -4.59 33.82 -8.35
N TRP A 1123 -4.57 33.07 -9.44
CA TRP A 1123 -3.80 33.40 -10.64
C TRP A 1123 -4.46 34.55 -11.41
N SER A 1124 -5.79 34.54 -11.52
CA SER A 1124 -6.56 35.65 -12.09
C SER A 1124 -6.37 36.95 -11.30
N LEU A 1125 -6.39 36.88 -9.96
CA LEU A 1125 -6.13 38.03 -9.09
C LEU A 1125 -4.70 38.55 -9.25
N ARG A 1126 -3.70 37.67 -9.39
CA ARG A 1126 -2.31 38.10 -9.66
C ARG A 1126 -2.13 38.75 -11.03
N THR A 1127 -2.85 38.29 -12.06
CA THR A 1127 -2.88 38.98 -13.37
C THR A 1127 -3.60 40.34 -13.28
N ALA A 1128 -4.75 40.42 -12.61
CA ALA A 1128 -5.47 41.68 -12.40
C ALA A 1128 -4.64 42.68 -11.58
N TRP A 1129 -3.90 42.20 -10.57
CA TRP A 1129 -2.93 42.97 -9.80
C TRP A 1129 -1.86 43.58 -10.70
N ALA A 1130 -1.18 42.76 -11.51
CA ALA A 1130 -0.14 43.23 -12.42
C ALA A 1130 -0.65 44.25 -13.47
N GLN A 1131 -1.92 44.17 -13.88
CA GLN A 1131 -2.54 45.07 -14.87
C GLN A 1131 -3.14 46.36 -14.27
N SER A 1132 -3.41 46.39 -12.96
CA SER A 1132 -4.06 47.53 -12.31
C SER A 1132 -3.18 48.79 -12.32
N ARG A 1133 -3.80 49.94 -12.62
CA ARG A 1133 -3.14 51.26 -12.64
C ARG A 1133 -3.22 52.02 -11.30
N GLU A 1134 -3.85 51.44 -10.28
CA GLU A 1134 -3.87 52.04 -8.94
C GLU A 1134 -2.47 52.01 -8.32
N ALA A 1135 -2.08 53.13 -7.70
CA ALA A 1135 -0.75 53.40 -7.16
C ALA A 1135 -0.67 53.27 -5.64
N ASP A 1136 -1.76 53.51 -4.88
CA ASP A 1136 -1.79 53.12 -3.46
C ASP A 1136 -2.08 51.62 -3.35
N VAL A 1137 -1.13 50.89 -2.78
CA VAL A 1137 -1.14 49.42 -2.69
C VAL A 1137 -2.32 48.90 -1.85
N PHE A 1138 -2.82 49.68 -0.89
CA PHE A 1138 -3.99 49.32 -0.08
C PHE A 1138 -5.29 49.50 -0.86
N GLU A 1139 -5.49 50.62 -1.55
CA GLU A 1139 -6.67 50.80 -2.41
C GLU A 1139 -6.68 49.79 -3.57
N ARG A 1140 -5.51 49.44 -4.12
CA ARG A 1140 -5.34 48.35 -5.10
C ARG A 1140 -5.79 46.99 -4.55
N ALA A 1141 -5.39 46.64 -3.33
CA ALA A 1141 -5.79 45.39 -2.67
C ALA A 1141 -7.27 45.35 -2.27
N LYS A 1142 -7.79 46.46 -1.77
CA LYS A 1142 -9.22 46.65 -1.46
C LYS A 1142 -10.10 46.49 -2.71
N ALA A 1143 -9.68 47.04 -3.85
CA ALA A 1143 -10.41 46.95 -5.11
C ALA A 1143 -10.40 45.55 -5.75
N LEU A 1144 -9.29 44.80 -5.62
CA LEU A 1144 -9.13 43.50 -6.29
C LEU A 1144 -9.39 42.29 -5.40
N LEU A 1145 -9.01 42.34 -4.12
CA LEU A 1145 -8.94 41.16 -3.24
C LEU A 1145 -10.09 41.10 -2.21
N GLU A 1146 -10.67 42.23 -1.79
CA GLU A 1146 -11.60 42.24 -0.65
C GLU A 1146 -12.96 41.56 -0.92
N ALA A 1147 -13.50 41.62 -2.14
CA ALA A 1147 -14.75 40.93 -2.47
C ALA A 1147 -14.57 39.41 -2.64
N PRO A 1148 -13.62 38.90 -3.47
CA PRO A 1148 -13.38 37.46 -3.58
C PRO A 1148 -12.92 36.80 -2.27
N LEU A 1149 -12.30 37.57 -1.37
CA LEU A 1149 -11.92 37.10 -0.04
C LEU A 1149 -13.16 36.87 0.83
N LYS A 1150 -14.12 37.80 0.78
CA LYS A 1150 -15.39 37.66 1.51
C LYS A 1150 -16.23 36.51 0.96
N GLU A 1151 -16.31 36.34 -0.35
CA GLU A 1151 -17.04 35.23 -0.99
C GLU A 1151 -16.56 33.86 -0.48
N VAL A 1152 -15.24 33.62 -0.48
CA VAL A 1152 -14.69 32.37 0.07
C VAL A 1152 -14.83 32.30 1.59
N MET A 1153 -14.63 33.39 2.33
CA MET A 1153 -14.89 33.41 3.78
C MET A 1153 -16.36 33.13 4.10
N GLN A 1154 -17.32 33.42 3.22
CA GLN A 1154 -18.71 33.03 3.42
C GLN A 1154 -18.98 31.55 3.13
N LEU A 1155 -18.24 30.97 2.18
CA LEU A 1155 -18.33 29.55 1.82
C LEU A 1155 -17.63 28.64 2.87
N ARG A 1156 -16.47 29.11 3.37
CA ARG A 1156 -15.48 28.42 4.22
C ARG A 1156 -14.91 29.36 5.32
N PRO A 1157 -15.71 29.84 6.29
CA PRO A 1157 -15.23 30.75 7.33
C PRO A 1157 -14.27 30.06 8.32
N SER A 1158 -13.49 30.86 9.07
CA SER A 1158 -12.85 30.40 10.31
C SER A 1158 -13.06 31.43 11.43
N PRO A 1159 -13.67 31.07 12.59
CA PRO A 1159 -14.27 29.77 12.91
C PRO A 1159 -15.60 29.53 12.17
N GLU A 1160 -15.92 28.26 11.91
CA GLU A 1160 -17.22 27.86 11.32
C GLU A 1160 -18.34 27.76 12.36
N LEU A 1161 -17.99 27.31 13.56
CA LEU A 1161 -18.92 27.06 14.67
C LEU A 1161 -18.44 27.82 15.91
N VAL A 1162 -19.39 28.39 16.65
CA VAL A 1162 -19.21 28.88 18.03
C VAL A 1162 -20.36 28.37 18.89
N TRP A 1163 -20.29 28.51 20.21
CA TRP A 1163 -21.34 27.98 21.09
C TRP A 1163 -21.60 28.86 22.32
N ARG A 1164 -22.71 28.58 22.98
CA ARG A 1164 -23.18 29.19 24.24
C ARG A 1164 -23.78 28.12 25.14
N ARG A 1165 -23.99 28.44 26.41
CA ARG A 1165 -24.99 27.73 27.24
C ARG A 1165 -26.20 28.61 27.49
N VAL A 1166 -27.31 27.98 27.81
CA VAL A 1166 -28.57 28.62 28.22
C VAL A 1166 -28.48 29.03 29.69
N LYS A 1167 -28.74 30.31 29.96
CA LYS A 1167 -28.53 30.98 31.26
C LYS A 1167 -29.72 30.85 32.21
N ARG A 1168 -30.92 30.58 31.69
CA ARG A 1168 -32.17 30.33 32.42
C ARG A 1168 -33.05 29.35 31.65
N GLY A 1169 -33.66 28.38 32.34
CA GLY A 1169 -34.57 27.43 31.69
C GLY A 1169 -35.86 28.07 31.14
N GLY A 1170 -36.39 27.49 30.05
CA GLY A 1170 -37.70 27.86 29.48
C GLY A 1170 -37.69 28.82 28.30
N VAL A 1171 -36.50 29.27 27.86
CA VAL A 1171 -36.26 30.11 26.67
C VAL A 1171 -36.77 29.40 25.41
N GLN A 1172 -37.41 30.15 24.51
CA GLN A 1172 -37.92 29.64 23.23
C GLN A 1172 -37.01 30.13 22.09
N LEU A 1173 -36.47 29.22 21.29
CA LEU A 1173 -35.61 29.53 20.14
C LEU A 1173 -36.14 28.82 18.89
N GLY A 1174 -36.79 29.56 17.99
CA GLY A 1174 -37.59 28.96 16.93
C GLY A 1174 -38.71 28.10 17.51
N HIS A 1175 -38.81 26.84 17.05
CA HIS A 1175 -39.77 25.88 17.59
C HIS A 1175 -39.28 25.17 18.87
N GLU A 1176 -37.99 25.29 19.22
CA GLU A 1176 -37.37 24.57 20.33
C GLU A 1176 -37.47 25.31 21.67
N ARG A 1177 -37.72 24.55 22.76
CA ARG A 1177 -37.77 25.09 24.13
C ARG A 1177 -36.58 24.62 24.95
N LEU A 1178 -35.73 25.55 25.34
CA LEU A 1178 -34.40 25.30 25.90
C LEU A 1178 -34.43 25.14 27.42
N VAL A 1179 -33.54 24.30 27.96
CA VAL A 1179 -33.35 24.11 29.41
C VAL A 1179 -32.04 24.73 29.89
N GLU A 1180 -31.96 25.05 31.18
CA GLU A 1180 -30.78 25.69 31.78
C GLU A 1180 -29.52 24.83 31.63
N GLY A 1181 -28.37 25.48 31.40
CA GLY A 1181 -27.09 24.82 31.16
C GLY A 1181 -26.95 24.16 29.78
N GLN A 1182 -28.01 24.03 28.98
CA GLN A 1182 -27.98 23.35 27.68
C GLN A 1182 -27.04 24.06 26.69
N THR A 1183 -26.21 23.28 25.98
CA THR A 1183 -25.32 23.79 24.92
C THR A 1183 -26.09 24.12 23.65
N VAL A 1184 -25.89 25.33 23.13
CA VAL A 1184 -26.40 25.82 21.84
C VAL A 1184 -25.21 26.08 20.93
N VAL A 1185 -25.22 25.49 19.73
CA VAL A 1185 -24.15 25.58 18.73
C VAL A 1185 -24.62 26.43 17.57
N LEU A 1186 -23.88 27.49 17.27
CA LEU A 1186 -24.20 28.47 16.25
C LEU A 1186 -23.34 28.22 15.01
N SER A 1187 -23.99 27.89 13.90
CA SER A 1187 -23.31 27.63 12.64
C SER A 1187 -23.10 28.93 11.87
N LEU A 1188 -21.94 29.54 12.08
CA LEU A 1188 -21.52 30.74 11.37
C LEU A 1188 -21.38 30.43 9.88
N VAL A 1189 -20.87 29.24 9.53
CA VAL A 1189 -20.83 28.72 8.16
C VAL A 1189 -22.21 28.56 7.53
N SER A 1190 -23.23 28.09 8.26
CA SER A 1190 -24.60 28.05 7.73
C SER A 1190 -25.16 29.46 7.52
N ALA A 1191 -24.93 30.36 8.47
CA ALA A 1191 -25.39 31.75 8.38
C ALA A 1191 -24.75 32.52 7.21
N THR A 1192 -23.47 32.29 6.92
CA THR A 1192 -22.79 32.91 5.77
C THR A 1192 -23.11 32.21 4.45
N GLN A 1193 -23.28 30.89 4.42
CA GLN A 1193 -23.77 30.17 3.22
C GLN A 1193 -25.23 30.55 2.88
N GLN A 1194 -26.05 30.86 3.88
CA GLN A 1194 -27.38 31.45 3.69
C GLN A 1194 -27.28 32.85 3.07
N SER A 1195 -26.42 33.73 3.61
CA SER A 1195 -26.15 35.04 2.97
C SER A 1195 -25.62 34.90 1.54
N LEU A 1196 -24.78 33.90 1.25
CA LEU A 1196 -24.27 33.61 -0.09
C LEU A 1196 -25.39 33.14 -1.05
N ARG A 1197 -26.28 32.23 -0.61
CA ARG A 1197 -27.48 31.81 -1.37
C ARG A 1197 -28.48 32.97 -1.58
N GLU A 1198 -28.52 33.93 -0.67
CA GLU A 1198 -29.29 35.18 -0.78
C GLU A 1198 -28.55 36.29 -1.55
N ASN A 1199 -27.35 36.02 -2.10
CA ASN A 1199 -26.49 36.97 -2.82
C ASN A 1199 -26.12 38.24 -2.02
N LYS A 1200 -25.80 38.07 -0.74
CA LYS A 1200 -25.40 39.13 0.20
C LYS A 1200 -23.97 38.91 0.69
N LEU A 1201 -23.03 39.80 0.37
CA LEU A 1201 -21.62 39.72 0.80
C LEU A 1201 -21.39 40.17 2.27
N ASP A 1202 -22.10 39.55 3.21
CA ASP A 1202 -21.97 39.76 4.65
C ASP A 1202 -21.13 38.66 5.33
N VAL A 1203 -19.97 39.06 5.86
CA VAL A 1203 -19.05 38.23 6.67
C VAL A 1203 -19.16 38.52 8.18
N THR A 1204 -20.00 39.46 8.62
CA THR A 1204 -20.07 39.83 10.05
C THR A 1204 -20.48 38.71 11.01
N PRO A 1205 -21.23 37.66 10.64
CA PRO A 1205 -21.46 36.51 11.52
C PRO A 1205 -20.17 35.81 11.97
N ILE A 1206 -19.16 35.71 11.11
CA ILE A 1206 -17.83 35.12 11.42
C ILE A 1206 -17.17 35.86 12.60
N PHE A 1207 -17.41 37.16 12.68
CA PHE A 1207 -16.88 38.06 13.71
C PHE A 1207 -17.81 38.22 14.92
N GLY A 1208 -18.84 37.37 15.07
CA GLY A 1208 -19.80 37.44 16.17
C GLY A 1208 -20.84 38.56 16.04
N GLY A 1209 -21.04 39.10 14.84
CA GLY A 1209 -21.95 40.20 14.53
C GLY A 1209 -21.25 41.55 14.31
N SER A 1210 -22.03 42.57 13.97
CA SER A 1210 -21.52 43.91 13.67
C SER A 1210 -21.34 44.78 14.92
N ARG A 1211 -20.21 45.49 15.02
CA ARG A 1211 -20.00 46.60 15.96
C ARG A 1211 -20.13 47.92 15.23
N THR A 1212 -21.16 48.71 15.56
CA THR A 1212 -21.26 50.12 15.15
C THR A 1212 -20.70 51.04 16.22
N GLN A 1213 -20.04 52.15 15.85
CA GLN A 1213 -19.32 53.02 16.80
C GLN A 1213 -20.18 53.62 17.94
N ASN A 1214 -21.49 53.78 17.75
CA ASN A 1214 -22.40 54.42 18.72
C ASN A 1214 -23.74 53.67 18.89
N GLY A 1215 -23.79 52.36 18.59
CA GLY A 1215 -25.03 51.58 18.58
C GLY A 1215 -24.93 50.26 19.36
N PRO A 1216 -26.07 49.63 19.71
CA PRO A 1216 -26.08 48.35 20.40
C PRO A 1216 -25.43 47.26 19.55
N HIS A 1217 -24.58 46.43 20.18
CA HIS A 1217 -23.87 45.33 19.52
C HIS A 1217 -23.78 44.10 20.45
N PRO A 1218 -23.62 42.88 19.91
CA PRO A 1218 -23.31 41.68 20.68
C PRO A 1218 -22.04 41.88 21.54
N ALA A 1219 -22.01 41.41 22.79
CA ALA A 1219 -20.87 41.64 23.67
C ALA A 1219 -19.58 41.08 23.05
N HIS A 1220 -19.64 39.83 22.62
CA HIS A 1220 -18.53 39.07 22.06
C HIS A 1220 -18.34 39.25 20.54
N ALA A 1221 -18.95 40.26 19.92
CA ALA A 1221 -18.57 40.67 18.57
C ALA A 1221 -17.12 41.17 18.57
N CYS A 1222 -16.34 40.84 17.54
CA CYS A 1222 -14.92 41.11 17.47
C CYS A 1222 -14.63 42.61 17.28
N PRO A 1223 -13.83 43.26 18.16
CA PRO A 1223 -13.39 44.65 17.96
C PRO A 1223 -12.44 44.83 16.76
N GLY A 1224 -11.74 43.75 16.36
CA GLY A 1224 -10.66 43.77 15.37
C GLY A 1224 -11.07 43.34 13.95
N TYR A 1225 -12.36 43.39 13.59
CA TYR A 1225 -12.81 43.03 12.22
C TYR A 1225 -12.02 43.78 11.13
N GLN A 1226 -11.90 45.11 11.25
CA GLN A 1226 -11.18 45.93 10.28
C GLN A 1226 -9.68 45.58 10.26
N THR A 1227 -9.08 45.41 11.43
CA THR A 1227 -7.68 45.04 11.64
C THR A 1227 -7.34 43.69 10.98
N GLY A 1228 -8.16 42.66 11.25
CA GLY A 1228 -7.98 41.31 10.72
C GLY A 1228 -8.17 41.24 9.20
N MET A 1229 -9.15 41.96 8.65
CA MET A 1229 -9.29 42.12 7.20
C MET A 1229 -8.07 42.83 6.59
N GLY A 1230 -7.50 43.82 7.29
CA GLY A 1230 -6.26 44.50 6.88
C GLY A 1230 -5.08 43.54 6.77
N VAL A 1231 -4.85 42.70 7.80
CA VAL A 1231 -3.76 41.71 7.79
C VAL A 1231 -3.96 40.65 6.69
N LEU A 1232 -5.17 40.11 6.54
CA LEU A 1232 -5.48 39.15 5.48
C LEU A 1232 -5.19 39.74 4.09
N LEU A 1233 -5.67 40.96 3.82
CA LEU A 1233 -5.41 41.66 2.58
C LEU A 1233 -3.90 41.94 2.39
N GLY A 1234 -3.16 42.29 3.45
CA GLY A 1234 -1.73 42.60 3.38
C GLY A 1234 -0.87 41.38 3.04
N ILE A 1235 -1.14 40.23 3.66
CA ILE A 1235 -0.44 38.97 3.34
C ILE A 1235 -0.77 38.51 1.92
N LEU A 1236 -2.04 38.55 1.53
CA LEU A 1236 -2.48 38.18 0.18
C LEU A 1236 -1.88 39.11 -0.89
N ALA A 1237 -1.85 40.42 -0.63
CA ALA A 1237 -1.22 41.41 -1.48
C ALA A 1237 0.29 41.17 -1.65
N GLY A 1238 1.00 40.84 -0.57
CA GLY A 1238 2.44 40.50 -0.65
C GLY A 1238 2.72 39.26 -1.49
N LEU A 1239 1.83 38.24 -1.42
CA LEU A 1239 1.94 37.03 -2.24
C LEU A 1239 1.62 37.26 -3.72
N VAL A 1240 0.77 38.24 -4.09
CA VAL A 1240 0.50 38.57 -5.51
C VAL A 1240 1.44 39.63 -6.09
N ASP A 1241 1.97 40.56 -5.30
CA ASP A 1241 2.94 41.58 -5.75
C ASP A 1241 4.34 41.02 -6.01
N GLU A 1242 4.68 39.84 -5.47
CA GLU A 1242 6.00 39.22 -5.67
C GLU A 1242 6.35 39.12 -7.16
N LYS A 1243 7.54 39.61 -7.51
CA LYS A 1243 8.00 39.93 -8.86
C LYS A 1243 8.84 38.80 -9.45
N GLU A 1244 9.46 38.00 -8.60
CA GLU A 1244 10.18 36.80 -9.01
C GLU A 1244 9.21 35.76 -9.61
N ARG A 1245 9.73 34.88 -10.48
CA ARG A 1245 8.88 33.94 -11.23
C ARG A 1245 8.36 32.81 -10.34
N MET A 1246 7.18 33.03 -9.80
CA MET A 1246 6.40 32.14 -8.95
C MET A 1246 5.50 31.19 -9.75
N ARG A 1247 5.44 29.92 -9.34
CA ARG A 1247 4.58 28.85 -9.88
C ARG A 1247 3.89 28.08 -8.73
N PRO A 1248 2.76 27.37 -8.96
CA PRO A 1248 2.27 26.39 -8.02
C PRO A 1248 3.30 25.25 -7.83
N SER A 1249 3.46 24.80 -6.59
CA SER A 1249 4.20 23.56 -6.26
C SER A 1249 3.23 22.35 -6.29
N PRO A 1250 3.70 21.09 -6.40
CA PRO A 1250 2.83 19.91 -6.32
C PRO A 1250 2.15 19.71 -4.95
N ALA A 1251 2.56 20.44 -3.91
CA ALA A 1251 1.96 20.42 -2.58
C ALA A 1251 0.92 21.56 -2.41
N PRO A 1252 -0.24 21.31 -1.75
CA PRO A 1252 -1.21 22.35 -1.45
C PRO A 1252 -0.59 23.51 -0.63
N LEU A 1253 -1.00 24.75 -0.92
CA LEU A 1253 -0.49 25.97 -0.27
C LEU A 1253 1.03 26.20 -0.38
N ALA A 1254 1.71 25.55 -1.33
CA ALA A 1254 3.14 25.74 -1.59
C ALA A 1254 3.42 26.30 -2.99
N PHE A 1255 4.51 27.06 -3.09
CA PHE A 1255 4.92 27.81 -4.28
C PHE A 1255 6.39 27.55 -4.62
N THR A 1256 6.73 27.67 -5.91
CA THR A 1256 8.11 27.60 -6.40
C THR A 1256 8.49 28.92 -7.05
N PHE A 1257 9.48 29.62 -6.51
CA PHE A 1257 10.08 30.84 -7.06
C PHE A 1257 11.39 30.48 -7.75
N GLU A 1258 11.61 30.97 -8.98
CA GLU A 1258 12.78 30.62 -9.78
C GLU A 1258 13.37 31.83 -10.50
N GLY A 1259 14.68 32.04 -10.38
CA GLY A 1259 15.40 33.14 -11.04
C GLY A 1259 16.81 32.76 -11.45
N ARG A 1260 17.46 33.64 -12.22
CA ARG A 1260 18.91 33.53 -12.50
C ARG A 1260 19.68 34.34 -11.45
N LEU A 1261 20.91 33.92 -11.18
CA LEU A 1261 21.87 34.83 -10.55
C LEU A 1261 22.32 35.86 -11.59
N GLY A 1262 22.70 37.05 -11.13
CA GLY A 1262 23.17 38.12 -12.01
C GLY A 1262 24.40 37.71 -12.82
N GLY A 1263 24.50 38.28 -14.02
CA GLY A 1263 25.76 38.50 -14.73
C GLY A 1263 26.03 40.00 -14.75
#